data_AF-A0A945X109-F1
#
_entry.id   AF-A0A945X109-F1
#
_cell.length_a   1.000
_cell.length_b   1.000
_cell.length_c   1.000
_cell.angle_alpha   90.00
_cell.angle_beta   90.00
_cell.angle_gamma   90.00
#
_symmetry.space_group_name_H-M   'P 1'
#
loop_
_entity.id
_entity.type
_entity.pdbx_description
1 polymer ?
#
loop_
_entity_poly.entity_id
_entity_poly.type
_entity_poly.pdbx_seq_one_letter_code
_entity_poly.pdbx_strand_id
1 'polypeptide(L)'
;MRRSLLALGVALLSTHCAPVSLGTEANLSWNAGFEEVSPRTQFPEYWGMNAAYKGKVSMVEDAAFAWRGSRCVTLQQTGKIFVGMHAGPRFNVETKRDVVVSVWVKGKGVVSTLLYLYSQRPAYVGCITVGTWDVSHADWQEFRGTVTIPATSNLSKRAPEPVVKTCLAFHVTGGPIHLDETGVYWKGEEPVDEPTEAQAKTDPTKPVPHLITIPKTDTPPRIDGTLEPSEWDRAATVTGFHELGGHLAGRQTLVHITYDDTHLYAAFDSTKEGTLGKGGTGRDGKLPTPHDAVELWLVPPNSPWFQFYGVPGGGFLDLNESKKLAWDGNWAFANQVTDVGGTAGEIQTFSKKRWTAEVAIPFADLGVSLPAPGDEWKINFCRDWSEEKGTTKKSEDWTTWSYINGSFATPGMFSTARFGGDSPAFQLNRLGDLPSGNLDVAGAVGIRPGDAVTVTAELLLRDASGKTVYRREQPCAVAVGGLQPFGFSETIRLQRTTDMTVVVRADDTRANRELARIQVPFAAASSFTVKPLPIFAKGFMDVAINAERLPGLPEAANLLLDIPGTALKRKVVIQRATPKALERFDLSEIAPGRYLVRAELRGPAGTLIASSSEPLTVPKRPEWLDNTIGITDRVPPPWTPLNVADKTVAVSLREYRLGDNGLPQQIHAAGQDILAAPITMAATVNGEQPAWEFAPLRLLSSTERRATWAVQGKAGPLALVGTLWTEFDGFSLLTFDLTGAPDVTLDALVIEVPMKASYARYARGRRQLPPGKFVTASLYPDTFASARDVDIGDHGTWLYSPSWKWQDTMFNELFVGGDIRGLAFLTESDQYIRGPAYADFTRTEDTVVLRISLISTPTLLSKPLHYEYGYIATPVKPRPKDPIIHQPSYFATDKYPEFIQRSCVAVNYHILANINTPRYRHPQGGKALVKRIGNYGVPVVADTYMSAASTTTPEYALFSPEWDVLPRDGWVVPTGRVRYACQSTSHAQFYLDSARRMVEEMGLGGVYIDVSGPMANRNPYSGCGYIDDEGERRPTVPLWASRKVFQRLYTYLHTDGRNGIIYSHTTHDTCIGGYVDVVTEGENWGTEGKRQYTRLSPDMFRAGFMKTQLGTPFTFYIFHQYSWRGNSYGTPVSLDEVLMISLVHGVLVSIGDGVGMREIPPVWDLVSPFLAQADFLGYWRDECPVSTGSEELLASAYLMPEGDTALIIVSNWAYKPGEGTLTLDWKKLGMTPATSSIVEPLEDNRSHPAAATLELSLPARDFRAFVITGR
;
A
#
# COMPACT_ATOMS: atom_id res chain seq x y z
N MET A 1 -39.19 15.69 -52.34
CA MET A 1 -38.21 16.63 -51.74
C MET A 1 -38.34 16.80 -50.21
N ARG A 2 -39.52 16.80 -49.57
CA ARG A 2 -39.63 16.91 -48.09
C ARG A 2 -39.13 15.70 -47.26
N ARG A 3 -39.10 14.48 -47.82
CA ARG A 3 -38.56 13.28 -47.13
C ARG A 3 -37.02 13.17 -47.16
N SER A 4 -36.34 13.93 -48.01
CA SER A 4 -34.89 13.82 -48.22
C SER A 4 -34.05 14.69 -47.27
N LEU A 5 -34.66 15.72 -46.67
CA LEU A 5 -33.98 16.62 -45.73
C LEU A 5 -33.87 16.05 -44.30
N LEU A 6 -34.82 15.20 -43.87
CA LEU A 6 -34.73 14.52 -42.57
C LEU A 6 -33.59 13.49 -42.51
N ALA A 7 -33.34 12.77 -43.62
CA ALA A 7 -32.30 11.74 -43.66
C ALA A 7 -30.88 12.32 -43.71
N LEU A 8 -30.68 13.48 -44.33
CA LEU A 8 -29.36 14.14 -44.39
C LEU A 8 -28.99 14.83 -43.07
N GLY A 9 -29.98 15.33 -42.32
CA GLY A 9 -29.74 15.95 -41.00
C GLY A 9 -29.34 14.95 -39.91
N VAL A 10 -29.77 13.68 -40.03
CA VAL A 10 -29.49 12.64 -39.03
C VAL A 10 -28.12 11.98 -39.21
N ALA A 11 -27.59 11.90 -40.44
CA ALA A 11 -26.24 11.38 -40.69
C ALA A 11 -25.11 12.34 -40.24
N LEU A 12 -25.38 13.64 -40.14
CA LEU A 12 -24.45 14.65 -39.64
C LEU A 12 -24.46 14.80 -38.11
N LEU A 13 -25.46 14.23 -37.41
CA LEU A 13 -25.60 14.28 -35.96
C LEU A 13 -24.66 13.32 -35.21
N SER A 14 -24.10 12.29 -35.87
CA SER A 14 -23.37 11.21 -35.19
C SER A 14 -21.84 11.32 -35.18
N THR A 15 -21.24 12.37 -35.78
CA THR A 15 -19.78 12.43 -36.01
C THR A 15 -18.99 13.37 -35.10
N HIS A 16 -19.61 14.10 -34.16
CA HIS A 16 -18.92 15.17 -33.40
C HIS A 16 -19.10 15.15 -31.88
N CYS A 17 -19.54 14.04 -31.28
CA CYS A 17 -19.49 13.87 -29.82
C CYS A 17 -18.38 12.90 -29.44
N ALA A 18 -17.41 13.37 -28.64
CA ALA A 18 -16.44 12.50 -27.97
C ALA A 18 -17.19 11.53 -27.04
N PRO A 19 -16.76 10.25 -26.92
CA PRO A 19 -17.34 9.33 -25.96
C PRO A 19 -16.97 9.80 -24.55
N VAL A 20 -17.96 10.27 -23.78
CA VAL A 20 -17.83 10.42 -22.32
C VAL A 20 -17.83 9.01 -21.73
N SER A 21 -16.75 8.62 -21.06
CA SER A 21 -16.72 7.35 -20.32
C SER A 21 -17.53 7.53 -19.03
N LEU A 22 -18.76 7.03 -19.02
CA LEU A 22 -19.49 6.80 -17.79
C LEU A 22 -19.33 5.34 -17.38
N GLY A 23 -19.02 5.13 -16.11
CA GLY A 23 -19.07 3.83 -15.47
C GLY A 23 -20.49 3.28 -15.46
N THR A 24 -20.58 1.96 -15.46
CA THR A 24 -21.79 1.14 -15.28
C THR A 24 -22.88 1.26 -16.35
N GLU A 25 -23.39 0.11 -16.77
CA GLU A 25 -24.45 -0.07 -17.75
C GLU A 25 -25.71 0.70 -17.32
N ALA A 26 -26.03 1.82 -17.97
CA ALA A 26 -27.24 2.58 -17.67
C ALA A 26 -28.49 1.79 -18.09
N ASN A 27 -29.24 1.29 -17.10
CA ASN A 27 -30.60 0.80 -17.26
C ASN A 27 -31.51 1.93 -17.77
N LEU A 28 -32.53 1.60 -18.57
CA LEU A 28 -33.32 2.56 -19.35
C LEU A 28 -34.11 3.60 -18.52
N SER A 29 -34.25 3.41 -17.21
CA SER A 29 -35.00 4.29 -16.32
C SER A 29 -34.15 5.52 -15.92
N TRP A 30 -34.37 6.64 -16.61
CA TRP A 30 -33.58 7.88 -16.51
C TRP A 30 -34.48 9.12 -16.53
N ASN A 31 -34.25 10.06 -15.61
CA ASN A 31 -34.86 11.39 -15.57
C ASN A 31 -33.77 12.48 -15.58
N ALA A 32 -33.98 13.58 -16.30
CA ALA A 32 -33.09 14.73 -16.30
C ALA A 32 -33.89 16.05 -16.25
N GLY A 33 -33.67 16.83 -15.18
CA GLY A 33 -34.25 18.15 -14.94
C GLY A 33 -33.33 19.33 -15.28
N PHE A 34 -32.41 19.18 -16.24
CA PHE A 34 -31.52 20.26 -16.77
C PHE A 34 -30.70 21.11 -15.76
N GLU A 35 -30.69 20.76 -14.48
CA GLU A 35 -29.97 21.50 -13.42
C GLU A 35 -28.45 21.40 -13.52
N GLU A 36 -27.93 20.26 -13.99
CA GLU A 36 -26.50 20.04 -14.21
C GLU A 36 -26.08 20.61 -15.57
N VAL A 37 -24.96 21.33 -15.61
CA VAL A 37 -24.47 22.01 -16.83
C VAL A 37 -23.02 21.60 -17.05
N SER A 38 -22.73 21.10 -18.24
CA SER A 38 -21.36 20.73 -18.61
C SER A 38 -20.45 21.98 -18.54
N PRO A 39 -19.40 21.98 -17.71
CA PRO A 39 -18.49 23.12 -17.58
C PRO A 39 -17.72 23.41 -18.88
N ARG A 40 -17.69 22.45 -19.82
CA ARG A 40 -17.00 22.58 -21.11
C ARG A 40 -17.85 23.21 -22.20
N THR A 41 -19.17 23.05 -22.15
CA THR A 41 -20.09 23.48 -23.22
C THR A 41 -21.13 24.50 -22.77
N GLN A 42 -21.25 24.79 -21.46
CA GLN A 42 -22.29 25.64 -20.88
C GLN A 42 -23.71 25.25 -21.35
N PHE A 43 -23.91 23.95 -21.51
CA PHE A 43 -25.17 23.35 -21.96
C PHE A 43 -25.54 22.22 -20.98
N PRO A 44 -26.83 21.89 -20.79
CA PRO A 44 -27.23 20.87 -19.84
C PRO A 44 -26.41 19.59 -20.00
N GLU A 45 -25.91 19.09 -18.89
CA GLU A 45 -25.10 17.89 -18.83
C GLU A 45 -25.91 16.74 -19.42
N TYR A 46 -25.24 15.87 -20.19
CA TYR A 46 -25.89 14.79 -20.93
C TYR A 46 -26.83 15.22 -22.07
N TRP A 47 -26.84 16.48 -22.52
CA TRP A 47 -27.62 16.91 -23.69
C TRP A 47 -26.74 17.47 -24.81
N GLY A 48 -27.13 17.20 -26.05
CA GLY A 48 -26.44 17.64 -27.26
C GLY A 48 -27.38 18.26 -28.30
N MET A 49 -26.84 19.20 -29.07
CA MET A 49 -27.51 19.82 -30.22
C MET A 49 -26.61 19.78 -31.46
N ASN A 50 -27.22 19.83 -32.66
CA ASN A 50 -26.44 20.01 -33.88
C ASN A 50 -25.86 21.44 -33.92
N ALA A 51 -24.60 21.60 -34.35
CA ALA A 51 -23.97 22.91 -34.53
C ALA A 51 -24.77 23.85 -35.44
N ALA A 52 -25.56 23.31 -36.39
CA ALA A 52 -26.46 24.09 -37.25
C ALA A 52 -27.63 24.76 -36.50
N TYR A 53 -27.87 24.40 -35.22
CA TYR A 53 -28.90 24.96 -34.35
C TYR A 53 -28.34 25.92 -33.29
N LYS A 54 -27.05 26.26 -33.35
CA LYS A 54 -26.40 27.20 -32.42
C LYS A 54 -27.12 28.55 -32.46
N GLY A 55 -27.54 29.05 -31.29
CA GLY A 55 -28.36 30.27 -31.15
C GLY A 55 -29.88 30.06 -31.27
N LYS A 56 -30.34 28.81 -31.43
CA LYS A 56 -31.77 28.43 -31.46
C LYS A 56 -32.20 27.59 -30.26
N VAL A 57 -31.24 27.25 -29.40
CA VAL A 57 -31.43 26.55 -28.14
C VAL A 57 -30.73 27.35 -27.07
N SER A 58 -31.44 27.69 -25.99
CA SER A 58 -30.90 28.47 -24.87
C SER A 58 -31.39 27.89 -23.55
N MET A 59 -30.58 28.01 -22.50
CA MET A 59 -31.00 27.66 -21.15
C MET A 59 -31.64 28.90 -20.50
N VAL A 60 -32.69 28.68 -19.73
CA VAL A 60 -33.32 29.71 -18.90
C VAL A 60 -32.98 29.37 -17.46
N GLU A 61 -32.28 30.25 -16.77
CA GLU A 61 -31.89 30.09 -15.36
C GLU A 61 -32.79 30.98 -14.49
N ASP A 62 -34.04 30.55 -14.32
CA ASP A 62 -35.03 31.26 -13.52
C ASP A 62 -35.92 30.24 -12.82
N ALA A 63 -35.70 30.08 -11.51
CA ALA A 63 -36.45 29.15 -10.67
C ALA A 63 -37.93 29.50 -10.55
N ALA A 64 -38.34 30.74 -10.84
CA ALA A 64 -39.76 31.11 -10.91
C ALA A 64 -40.38 30.80 -12.28
N PHE A 65 -39.56 30.51 -13.29
CA PHE A 65 -40.00 30.21 -14.65
C PHE A 65 -39.91 28.72 -15.01
N ALA A 66 -38.86 28.02 -14.56
CA ALA A 66 -38.66 26.58 -14.71
C ALA A 66 -39.82 25.80 -14.06
N TRP A 67 -40.08 24.57 -14.54
CA TRP A 67 -41.12 23.73 -13.95
C TRP A 67 -40.67 23.17 -12.61
N ARG A 68 -39.41 22.70 -12.53
CA ARG A 68 -38.80 22.22 -11.29
C ARG A 68 -37.34 22.64 -11.27
N GLY A 69 -36.83 23.05 -10.12
CA GLY A 69 -35.44 23.48 -9.99
C GLY A 69 -35.23 24.94 -10.39
N SER A 70 -34.07 25.25 -10.96
CA SER A 70 -33.64 26.59 -11.33
C SER A 70 -33.45 26.78 -12.84
N ARG A 71 -33.52 25.70 -13.64
CA ARG A 71 -33.16 25.70 -15.05
C ARG A 71 -34.17 24.96 -15.91
N CYS A 72 -34.48 25.52 -17.08
CA CYS A 72 -35.17 24.78 -18.14
C CYS A 72 -34.55 25.11 -19.51
N VAL A 73 -34.84 24.31 -20.55
CA VAL A 73 -34.29 24.53 -21.89
C VAL A 73 -35.33 25.15 -22.82
N THR A 74 -34.96 26.21 -23.54
CA THR A 74 -35.78 26.83 -24.59
C THR A 74 -35.29 26.45 -25.97
N LEU A 75 -36.21 26.05 -26.84
CA LEU A 75 -36.02 25.75 -28.26
C LEU A 75 -36.84 26.74 -29.09
N GLN A 76 -36.21 27.40 -30.07
CA GLN A 76 -36.87 28.38 -30.94
C GLN A 76 -36.52 28.15 -32.42
N GLN A 77 -37.51 27.80 -33.23
CA GLN A 77 -37.30 27.69 -34.67
C GLN A 77 -37.25 29.05 -35.37
N THR A 78 -36.15 29.32 -36.09
CA THR A 78 -36.06 30.41 -37.08
C THR A 78 -35.96 29.83 -38.50
N GLY A 79 -36.95 30.11 -39.35
CA GLY A 79 -37.01 29.66 -40.76
C GLY A 79 -37.65 28.28 -40.97
N LYS A 80 -37.46 27.66 -42.15
CA LYS A 80 -38.17 26.43 -42.58
C LYS A 80 -37.59 25.10 -42.05
N ILE A 81 -36.61 25.13 -41.14
CA ILE A 81 -35.89 23.93 -40.65
C ILE A 81 -36.26 23.67 -39.18
N PHE A 82 -36.69 22.46 -38.82
CA PHE A 82 -36.97 22.06 -37.43
C PHE A 82 -35.71 22.17 -36.55
N VAL A 83 -35.88 22.46 -35.25
CA VAL A 83 -34.79 22.51 -34.25
C VAL A 83 -34.85 21.25 -33.40
N GLY A 84 -33.69 20.63 -33.12
CA GLY A 84 -33.67 19.39 -32.35
C GLY A 84 -32.56 19.29 -31.31
N MET A 85 -32.87 18.58 -30.23
CA MET A 85 -32.00 18.30 -29.09
C MET A 85 -32.07 16.80 -28.75
N HIS A 86 -30.99 16.20 -28.29
CA HIS A 86 -30.94 14.77 -27.94
C HIS A 86 -30.07 14.50 -26.71
N ALA A 87 -30.35 13.42 -25.99
CA ALA A 87 -29.57 12.99 -24.84
C ALA A 87 -28.25 12.32 -25.29
N GLY A 88 -27.15 12.61 -24.62
CA GLY A 88 -25.83 12.01 -24.81
C GLY A 88 -25.77 10.53 -24.40
N PRO A 89 -26.38 10.10 -23.28
CA PRO A 89 -26.47 8.70 -22.89
C PRO A 89 -27.21 7.87 -23.94
N ARG A 90 -26.67 6.69 -24.22
CA ARG A 90 -27.35 5.64 -25.00
C ARG A 90 -27.69 4.49 -24.07
N PHE A 91 -28.97 4.26 -23.86
CA PHE A 91 -29.48 3.24 -22.96
C PHE A 91 -29.50 1.88 -23.65
N ASN A 92 -29.12 0.81 -22.95
CA ASN A 92 -29.35 -0.56 -23.44
C ASN A 92 -30.86 -0.82 -23.49
N VAL A 93 -31.34 -1.48 -24.55
CA VAL A 93 -32.77 -1.76 -24.71
C VAL A 93 -33.09 -3.25 -24.62
N GLU A 94 -34.16 -3.58 -23.90
CA GLU A 94 -34.89 -4.82 -24.06
C GLU A 94 -35.89 -4.68 -25.20
N THR A 95 -35.69 -5.46 -26.27
CA THR A 95 -36.59 -5.42 -27.42
C THR A 95 -37.95 -6.04 -27.07
N LYS A 96 -39.03 -5.54 -27.69
CA LYS A 96 -40.44 -5.89 -27.46
C LYS A 96 -41.01 -5.48 -26.10
N ARG A 97 -40.30 -4.64 -25.35
CA ARG A 97 -40.81 -4.03 -24.11
C ARG A 97 -41.26 -2.60 -24.36
N ASP A 98 -42.32 -2.18 -23.67
CA ASP A 98 -42.88 -0.84 -23.76
C ASP A 98 -42.01 0.16 -22.99
N VAL A 99 -41.68 1.26 -23.65
CA VAL A 99 -40.96 2.41 -23.10
C VAL A 99 -41.91 3.59 -23.01
N VAL A 100 -41.90 4.26 -21.87
CA VAL A 100 -42.66 5.46 -21.59
C VAL A 100 -41.69 6.64 -21.62
N VAL A 101 -42.03 7.67 -22.39
CA VAL A 101 -41.30 8.93 -22.39
C VAL A 101 -42.20 10.03 -21.88
N SER A 102 -41.68 10.86 -20.99
CA SER A 102 -42.34 12.03 -20.43
C SER A 102 -41.47 13.27 -20.61
N VAL A 103 -42.11 14.41 -20.83
CA VAL A 103 -41.48 15.72 -20.86
C VAL A 103 -42.47 16.78 -20.40
N TRP A 104 -42.05 17.68 -19.52
CA TRP A 104 -42.80 18.90 -19.22
C TRP A 104 -42.49 19.95 -20.28
N VAL A 105 -43.55 20.57 -20.82
CA VAL A 105 -43.44 21.55 -21.90
C VAL A 105 -44.28 22.78 -21.58
N LYS A 106 -43.81 23.95 -22.01
CA LYS A 106 -44.55 25.23 -21.98
C LYS A 106 -44.16 26.04 -23.20
N GLY A 107 -45.06 26.77 -23.86
CA GLY A 107 -44.68 27.68 -24.94
C GLY A 107 -45.65 27.74 -26.12
N LYS A 108 -45.12 27.94 -27.34
CA LYS A 108 -45.93 28.12 -28.55
C LYS A 108 -45.35 27.39 -29.76
N GLY A 109 -45.97 26.28 -30.16
CA GLY A 109 -45.56 25.49 -31.32
C GLY A 109 -45.88 24.02 -31.16
N VAL A 110 -45.19 23.17 -31.91
CA VAL A 110 -45.38 21.72 -31.91
C VAL A 110 -44.08 21.04 -31.49
N VAL A 111 -44.16 20.09 -30.55
CA VAL A 111 -43.05 19.24 -30.11
C VAL A 111 -43.31 17.81 -30.58
N SER A 112 -42.31 17.20 -31.18
CA SER A 112 -42.26 15.75 -31.44
C SER A 112 -41.17 15.13 -30.58
N THR A 113 -41.50 14.10 -29.82
CA THR A 113 -40.54 13.33 -29.02
C THR A 113 -40.22 12.04 -29.75
N LEU A 114 -38.94 11.70 -29.84
CA LEU A 114 -38.42 10.58 -30.61
C LEU A 114 -37.44 9.74 -29.78
N LEU A 115 -37.37 8.45 -30.10
CA LEU A 115 -36.31 7.56 -29.68
C LEU A 115 -35.45 7.17 -30.88
N TYR A 116 -34.17 7.51 -30.86
CA TYR A 116 -33.19 7.08 -31.86
C TYR A 116 -32.70 5.66 -31.54
N LEU A 117 -32.52 4.81 -32.55
CA LEU A 117 -32.20 3.38 -32.41
C LEU A 117 -30.81 3.07 -32.98
N TYR A 118 -30.05 2.20 -32.30
CA TYR A 118 -28.67 1.83 -32.66
C TYR A 118 -28.42 0.32 -32.60
N SER A 119 -27.52 -0.19 -33.45
CA SER A 119 -27.03 -1.59 -33.45
C SER A 119 -25.67 -1.77 -32.72
N GLN A 120 -25.14 -3.02 -32.67
CA GLN A 120 -23.97 -3.40 -31.86
C GLN A 120 -22.65 -2.70 -32.21
N ARG A 121 -22.49 -2.30 -33.47
CA ARG A 121 -21.50 -1.30 -33.87
C ARG A 121 -22.29 0.00 -33.90
N PRO A 122 -21.90 1.12 -33.26
CA PRO A 122 -22.74 2.29 -32.96
C PRO A 122 -23.27 3.07 -34.20
N ALA A 123 -23.92 2.36 -35.11
CA ALA A 123 -24.55 2.79 -36.33
C ALA A 123 -26.01 3.08 -36.01
N TYR A 124 -26.43 4.28 -36.40
CA TYR A 124 -27.82 4.68 -36.33
C TYR A 124 -28.64 3.83 -37.32
N VAL A 125 -29.68 3.13 -36.82
CA VAL A 125 -30.50 2.21 -37.62
C VAL A 125 -31.95 2.68 -37.81
N GLY A 126 -32.34 3.79 -37.17
CA GLY A 126 -33.68 4.40 -37.33
C GLY A 126 -34.12 5.21 -36.11
N CYS A 127 -35.34 5.74 -36.15
CA CYS A 127 -35.98 6.38 -35.01
C CYS A 127 -37.48 6.03 -34.95
N ILE A 128 -38.07 6.14 -33.76
CA ILE A 128 -39.50 5.97 -33.50
C ILE A 128 -40.01 7.28 -32.93
N THR A 129 -41.10 7.81 -33.49
CA THR A 129 -41.81 8.93 -32.88
C THR A 129 -42.67 8.41 -31.74
N VAL A 130 -42.42 8.92 -30.53
CA VAL A 130 -43.19 8.60 -29.33
C VAL A 130 -44.52 9.35 -29.29
N GLY A 131 -44.49 10.59 -29.74
CA GLY A 131 -45.68 11.41 -29.95
C GLY A 131 -45.34 12.76 -30.56
N THR A 132 -46.37 13.44 -31.06
CA THR A 132 -46.30 14.80 -31.59
C THR A 132 -47.48 15.59 -31.04
N TRP A 133 -47.19 16.70 -30.37
CA TRP A 133 -48.17 17.48 -29.61
C TRP A 133 -48.09 18.95 -29.98
N ASP A 134 -49.25 19.61 -30.11
CA ASP A 134 -49.34 21.07 -30.12
C ASP A 134 -49.26 21.55 -28.67
N VAL A 135 -48.21 22.29 -28.35
CA VAL A 135 -47.87 22.74 -26.99
C VAL A 135 -48.10 24.24 -26.83
N SER A 136 -49.03 24.79 -27.62
CA SER A 136 -49.36 26.22 -27.64
C SER A 136 -50.22 26.64 -26.44
N HIS A 137 -49.65 26.58 -25.24
CA HIS A 137 -50.27 26.95 -23.97
C HIS A 137 -49.29 27.69 -23.04
N ALA A 138 -49.85 28.49 -22.13
CA ALA A 138 -49.08 29.39 -21.27
C ALA A 138 -48.48 28.70 -20.03
N ASP A 139 -49.08 27.61 -19.55
CA ASP A 139 -48.66 26.89 -18.35
C ASP A 139 -47.82 25.65 -18.69
N TRP A 140 -47.05 25.13 -17.73
CA TRP A 140 -46.33 23.86 -17.90
C TRP A 140 -47.32 22.69 -17.93
N GLN A 141 -47.16 21.81 -18.91
CA GLN A 141 -47.95 20.59 -19.04
C GLN A 141 -47.04 19.40 -19.36
N GLU A 142 -47.31 18.26 -18.75
CA GLU A 142 -46.62 17.01 -19.05
C GLU A 142 -47.18 16.40 -20.34
N PHE A 143 -46.29 16.03 -21.26
CA PHE A 143 -46.60 15.21 -22.41
C PHE A 143 -45.95 13.85 -22.26
N ARG A 144 -46.79 12.82 -22.21
CA ARG A 144 -46.38 11.43 -22.04
C ARG A 144 -46.81 10.60 -23.24
N GLY A 145 -45.92 9.71 -23.69
CA GLY A 145 -46.22 8.74 -24.74
C GLY A 145 -45.54 7.41 -24.47
N THR A 146 -46.09 6.35 -25.06
CA THR A 146 -45.58 4.98 -24.89
C THR A 146 -45.32 4.36 -26.26
N VAL A 147 -44.15 3.73 -26.43
CA VAL A 147 -43.78 2.99 -27.64
C VAL A 147 -43.09 1.69 -27.30
N THR A 148 -43.28 0.66 -28.12
CA THR A 148 -42.57 -0.61 -27.99
C THR A 148 -41.29 -0.59 -28.83
N ILE A 149 -40.15 -0.94 -28.25
CA ILE A 149 -38.88 -1.01 -28.99
C ILE A 149 -38.87 -2.26 -29.89
N PRO A 150 -38.66 -2.15 -31.22
CA PRO A 150 -38.66 -3.31 -32.10
C PRO A 150 -37.38 -4.14 -31.94
N ALA A 151 -37.48 -5.45 -32.19
CA ALA A 151 -36.32 -6.36 -32.19
C ALA A 151 -35.29 -6.04 -33.28
N THR A 152 -35.76 -5.56 -34.43
CA THR A 152 -34.96 -5.17 -35.60
C THR A 152 -35.57 -3.94 -36.26
N SER A 153 -34.74 -3.06 -36.85
CA SER A 153 -35.22 -1.88 -37.59
C SER A 153 -35.17 -2.10 -39.11
N ASN A 154 -36.29 -1.84 -39.79
CA ASN A 154 -36.40 -1.86 -41.27
C ASN A 154 -36.32 -0.46 -41.90
N LEU A 155 -35.95 0.58 -41.13
CA LEU A 155 -36.05 1.98 -41.55
C LEU A 155 -34.83 2.47 -42.36
N SER A 156 -33.80 1.65 -42.52
CA SER A 156 -32.63 1.94 -43.38
C SER A 156 -32.69 1.12 -44.68
N LYS A 157 -32.06 1.60 -45.77
CA LYS A 157 -31.95 0.85 -47.04
C LYS A 157 -31.07 -0.42 -46.97
N ARG A 158 -30.59 -0.81 -45.79
CA ARG A 158 -29.72 -1.98 -45.55
C ARG A 158 -30.50 -3.14 -44.93
N ALA A 159 -29.87 -4.32 -44.87
CA ALA A 159 -30.44 -5.51 -44.24
C ALA A 159 -30.88 -5.24 -42.77
N PRO A 160 -31.92 -5.92 -42.25
CA PRO A 160 -32.42 -5.71 -40.89
C PRO A 160 -31.31 -5.96 -39.86
N GLU A 161 -31.05 -4.96 -39.01
CA GLU A 161 -30.07 -5.06 -37.92
C GLU A 161 -30.76 -5.06 -36.54
N PRO A 162 -30.24 -5.81 -35.56
CA PRO A 162 -30.79 -5.85 -34.21
C PRO A 162 -30.58 -4.52 -33.49
N VAL A 163 -31.63 -4.04 -32.82
CA VAL A 163 -31.56 -2.84 -31.99
C VAL A 163 -31.05 -3.22 -30.61
N VAL A 164 -29.96 -2.59 -30.17
CA VAL A 164 -29.35 -2.86 -28.85
C VAL A 164 -29.27 -1.64 -27.96
N LYS A 165 -29.40 -0.42 -28.52
CA LYS A 165 -29.42 0.82 -27.74
C LYS A 165 -30.43 1.85 -28.25
N THR A 166 -30.87 2.74 -27.37
CA THR A 166 -31.69 3.92 -27.71
C THR A 166 -31.25 5.21 -27.02
N CYS A 167 -31.74 6.34 -27.50
CA CYS A 167 -31.46 7.69 -26.99
C CYS A 167 -32.69 8.59 -27.25
N LEU A 168 -33.03 9.45 -26.29
CA LEU A 168 -34.14 10.40 -26.36
C LEU A 168 -33.78 11.64 -27.21
N ALA A 169 -34.71 12.07 -28.06
CA ALA A 169 -34.59 13.29 -28.85
C ALA A 169 -35.92 14.06 -28.96
N PHE A 170 -35.83 15.38 -29.11
CA PHE A 170 -36.97 16.27 -29.35
C PHE A 170 -36.77 17.03 -30.65
N HIS A 171 -37.80 17.10 -31.49
CA HIS A 171 -37.87 17.98 -32.66
C HIS A 171 -39.02 18.97 -32.48
N VAL A 172 -38.75 20.25 -32.67
CA VAL A 172 -39.77 21.29 -32.53
C VAL A 172 -40.01 22.06 -33.81
N THR A 173 -41.27 22.47 -34.01
CA THR A 173 -41.65 23.43 -35.04
C THR A 173 -42.48 24.58 -34.47
N GLY A 174 -42.06 25.82 -34.69
CA GLY A 174 -42.54 26.99 -33.96
C GLY A 174 -41.63 27.36 -32.77
N GLY A 175 -42.07 28.28 -31.92
CA GLY A 175 -41.36 28.65 -30.70
C GLY A 175 -41.51 30.13 -30.30
N PRO A 176 -41.12 30.48 -29.06
CA PRO A 176 -40.32 29.68 -28.12
C PRO A 176 -41.09 28.52 -27.46
N ILE A 177 -40.41 27.40 -27.26
CA ILE A 177 -40.90 26.23 -26.51
C ILE A 177 -39.89 25.89 -25.43
N HIS A 178 -40.35 25.74 -24.21
CA HIS A 178 -39.57 25.44 -23.01
C HIS A 178 -39.80 23.97 -22.64
N LEU A 179 -38.72 23.24 -22.35
CA LEU A 179 -38.72 21.85 -21.92
C LEU A 179 -38.10 21.76 -20.53
N ASP A 180 -38.68 20.90 -19.68
CA ASP A 180 -38.18 20.60 -18.35
C ASP A 180 -38.54 19.15 -17.95
N GLU A 181 -37.90 18.61 -16.91
CA GLU A 181 -38.18 17.29 -16.32
C GLU A 181 -38.48 16.18 -17.36
N THR A 182 -37.43 15.76 -18.08
CA THR A 182 -37.54 14.79 -19.18
C THR A 182 -37.16 13.39 -18.75
N GLY A 183 -38.03 12.41 -18.99
CA GLY A 183 -37.83 11.04 -18.55
C GLY A 183 -38.03 9.99 -19.63
N VAL A 184 -37.28 8.90 -19.53
CA VAL A 184 -37.47 7.65 -20.29
C VAL A 184 -37.50 6.51 -19.27
N TYR A 185 -38.53 5.66 -19.33
CA TYR A 185 -38.77 4.60 -18.36
C TYR A 185 -39.26 3.33 -19.04
N TRP A 186 -39.01 2.18 -18.43
CA TRP A 186 -39.81 1.00 -18.75
C TRP A 186 -41.23 1.20 -18.22
N LYS A 187 -42.23 0.78 -19.01
CA LYS A 187 -43.63 0.79 -18.54
C LYS A 187 -43.79 -0.07 -17.28
N GLY A 188 -44.32 0.52 -16.21
CA GLY A 188 -44.42 -0.08 -14.88
C GLY A 188 -43.29 0.29 -13.91
N GLU A 189 -42.27 1.00 -14.37
CA GLU A 189 -41.16 1.53 -13.56
C GLU A 189 -41.18 3.06 -13.47
N GLU A 190 -42.29 3.70 -13.85
CA GLU A 190 -42.43 5.15 -13.74
C GLU A 190 -42.42 5.59 -12.26
N PRO A 191 -41.81 6.74 -11.93
CA PRO A 191 -41.90 7.32 -10.60
C PRO A 191 -43.37 7.55 -10.21
N VAL A 192 -43.76 7.21 -8.98
CA VAL A 192 -45.09 7.50 -8.43
C VAL A 192 -45.13 8.97 -8.00
N ASP A 193 -46.17 9.70 -8.41
CA ASP A 193 -46.32 11.16 -8.23
C ASP A 193 -45.94 11.68 -6.83
N GLU A 194 -44.96 12.59 -6.79
CA GLU A 194 -44.59 13.36 -5.59
C GLU A 194 -45.36 14.69 -5.50
N PRO A 195 -45.60 15.20 -4.27
CA PRO A 195 -46.57 16.27 -4.03
C PRO A 195 -46.07 17.67 -4.38
N THR A 196 -47.04 18.59 -4.50
CA THR A 196 -46.92 19.93 -5.08
C THR A 196 -46.10 20.94 -4.26
N GLU A 197 -45.61 21.97 -4.97
CA GLU A 197 -44.74 23.09 -4.57
C GLU A 197 -45.08 23.83 -3.26
N ALA A 198 -46.31 23.68 -2.75
CA ALA A 198 -46.69 24.20 -1.44
C ALA A 198 -46.05 23.43 -0.27
N GLN A 199 -45.56 22.20 -0.49
CA GLN A 199 -44.87 21.38 0.51
C GLN A 199 -43.33 21.54 0.47
N ALA A 200 -42.77 22.13 -0.59
CA ALA A 200 -41.33 22.33 -0.75
C ALA A 200 -40.77 23.53 0.05
N LYS A 201 -41.63 24.40 0.59
CA LYS A 201 -41.19 25.58 1.37
C LYS A 201 -40.87 25.30 2.83
N THR A 202 -41.00 24.06 3.29
CA THR A 202 -40.58 23.65 4.63
C THR A 202 -39.85 22.32 4.60
N ASP A 203 -38.91 22.14 3.67
CA ASP A 203 -38.06 20.95 3.65
C ASP A 203 -36.95 21.09 4.72
N PRO A 204 -37.01 20.34 5.84
CA PRO A 204 -35.99 20.38 6.87
C PRO A 204 -34.68 19.68 6.45
N THR A 205 -34.61 19.10 5.25
CA THR A 205 -33.46 18.32 4.76
C THR A 205 -32.43 19.12 3.95
N LYS A 206 -32.73 20.34 3.50
CA LYS A 206 -31.69 21.24 2.94
C LYS A 206 -30.81 21.79 4.07
N PRO A 207 -29.47 21.60 4.03
CA PRO A 207 -28.59 22.14 5.04
C PRO A 207 -28.73 23.67 5.09
N VAL A 208 -29.20 24.23 6.21
CA VAL A 208 -29.17 25.68 6.39
C VAL A 208 -27.71 26.10 6.50
N PRO A 209 -27.24 27.11 5.73
CA PRO A 209 -25.86 27.56 5.77
C PRO A 209 -25.39 27.86 7.19
N HIS A 210 -24.11 27.58 7.46
CA HIS A 210 -23.51 27.90 8.74
C HIS A 210 -23.52 29.43 8.95
N LEU A 211 -23.55 29.84 10.21
CA LEU A 211 -23.37 31.22 10.63
C LEU A 211 -22.30 31.26 11.71
N ILE A 212 -21.37 32.21 11.58
CA ILE A 212 -20.46 32.61 12.64
C ILE A 212 -20.45 34.12 12.82
N THR A 213 -20.33 34.57 14.06
CA THR A 213 -20.11 35.98 14.39
C THR A 213 -18.64 36.16 14.74
N ILE A 214 -17.92 36.96 13.96
CA ILE A 214 -16.50 37.27 14.12
C ILE A 214 -16.38 38.42 15.12
N PRO A 215 -15.84 38.21 16.32
CA PRO A 215 -15.61 39.28 17.31
C PRO A 215 -14.47 40.21 16.88
N LYS A 216 -14.50 41.46 17.36
CA LYS A 216 -13.39 42.41 17.25
C LYS A 216 -12.40 42.21 18.40
N THR A 217 -11.10 42.22 18.08
CA THR A 217 -10.00 42.17 19.05
C THR A 217 -9.35 43.54 19.22
N ASP A 218 -8.92 43.84 20.44
CA ASP A 218 -8.06 45.00 20.76
C ASP A 218 -6.58 44.61 20.83
N THR A 219 -6.30 43.31 20.76
CA THR A 219 -4.95 42.73 20.76
C THR A 219 -4.84 41.82 19.54
N PRO A 220 -4.33 42.33 18.41
CA PRO A 220 -4.22 41.53 17.19
C PRO A 220 -3.27 40.35 17.40
N PRO A 221 -3.59 39.17 16.84
CA PRO A 221 -2.70 38.01 16.92
C PRO A 221 -1.40 38.27 16.15
N ARG A 222 -0.33 37.60 16.56
CA ARG A 222 0.98 37.70 15.93
C ARG A 222 1.09 36.64 14.85
N ILE A 223 1.23 37.07 13.60
CA ILE A 223 1.39 36.15 12.46
C ILE A 223 2.82 35.60 12.42
N ASP A 224 3.08 34.57 13.22
CA ASP A 224 4.38 33.87 13.29
C ASP A 224 4.30 32.36 13.02
N GLY A 225 3.08 31.85 12.82
CA GLY A 225 2.80 30.47 12.46
C GLY A 225 2.57 29.57 13.66
N THR A 226 2.73 30.06 14.89
CA THR A 226 2.50 29.32 16.13
C THR A 226 1.22 29.82 16.78
N LEU A 227 0.36 28.92 17.30
CA LEU A 227 -0.82 29.34 18.06
C LEU A 227 -0.51 29.32 19.55
N GLU A 228 -0.15 30.48 20.11
CA GLU A 228 0.20 30.60 21.52
C GLU A 228 -1.08 30.63 22.41
N PRO A 229 -1.01 30.13 23.66
CA PRO A 229 -2.13 30.21 24.58
C PRO A 229 -2.60 31.66 24.77
N SER A 230 -3.92 31.87 24.81
CA SER A 230 -4.57 33.18 24.98
C SER A 230 -4.58 34.11 23.77
N GLU A 231 -3.75 33.85 22.75
CA GLU A 231 -3.65 34.70 21.57
C GLU A 231 -4.97 34.77 20.77
N TRP A 232 -5.62 33.62 20.61
CA TRP A 232 -6.85 33.47 19.83
C TRP A 232 -8.11 33.34 20.70
N ASP A 233 -8.04 33.62 22.00
CA ASP A 233 -9.18 33.53 22.94
C ASP A 233 -10.32 34.49 22.59
N ARG A 234 -9.99 35.59 21.91
CA ARG A 234 -10.93 36.61 21.42
C ARG A 234 -11.30 36.39 19.94
N ALA A 235 -11.13 35.17 19.42
CA ALA A 235 -11.54 34.79 18.07
C ALA A 235 -12.70 33.80 18.10
N ALA A 236 -13.57 33.87 17.08
CA ALA A 236 -14.52 32.80 16.83
C ALA A 236 -13.77 31.58 16.32
N THR A 237 -14.19 30.37 16.71
CA THR A 237 -13.54 29.13 16.27
C THR A 237 -14.56 28.15 15.70
N VAL A 238 -14.23 27.53 14.59
CA VAL A 238 -15.08 26.52 13.93
C VAL A 238 -14.35 25.24 13.59
N THR A 239 -15.14 24.17 13.59
CA THR A 239 -14.83 22.89 12.96
C THR A 239 -16.12 22.35 12.32
N GLY A 240 -16.17 21.06 11.95
CA GLY A 240 -17.28 20.46 11.21
C GLY A 240 -17.07 20.55 9.71
N PHE A 241 -15.85 20.26 9.25
CA PHE A 241 -15.52 20.18 7.84
C PHE A 241 -16.18 18.96 7.20
N HIS A 242 -16.61 19.12 5.95
CA HIS A 242 -17.22 18.11 5.12
C HIS A 242 -16.35 17.83 3.90
N GLU A 243 -16.38 16.59 3.42
CA GLU A 243 -15.84 16.23 2.11
C GLU A 243 -16.60 16.96 1.00
N LEU A 244 -15.94 17.21 -0.12
CA LEU A 244 -16.55 17.75 -1.33
C LEU A 244 -17.63 16.77 -1.82
N GLY A 245 -18.91 17.12 -1.62
CA GLY A 245 -20.04 16.21 -1.81
C GLY A 245 -20.91 15.98 -0.56
N GLY A 246 -20.51 16.49 0.61
CA GLY A 246 -21.40 16.73 1.76
C GLY A 246 -21.28 15.77 2.95
N HIS A 247 -20.44 14.74 2.90
CA HIS A 247 -20.22 13.83 4.03
C HIS A 247 -19.29 14.47 5.08
N LEU A 248 -19.44 14.12 6.37
CA LEU A 248 -18.51 14.56 7.41
C LEU A 248 -17.08 14.10 7.09
N ALA A 249 -16.13 15.03 7.07
CA ALA A 249 -14.73 14.68 6.85
C ALA A 249 -14.15 13.91 8.04
N GLY A 250 -13.51 12.77 7.79
CA GLY A 250 -12.77 12.05 8.83
C GLY A 250 -11.56 12.84 9.40
N ARG A 251 -11.09 13.84 8.64
CA ARG A 251 -10.00 14.75 9.02
C ARG A 251 -10.58 16.14 9.28
N GLN A 252 -10.74 16.48 10.55
CA GLN A 252 -11.25 17.78 10.97
C GLN A 252 -10.13 18.83 11.08
N THR A 253 -10.47 20.07 10.75
CA THR A 253 -9.61 21.24 10.92
C THR A 253 -10.32 22.24 11.83
N LEU A 254 -9.54 22.93 12.65
CA LEU A 254 -9.98 24.07 13.43
C LEU A 254 -9.60 25.35 12.71
N VAL A 255 -10.53 26.32 12.67
CA VAL A 255 -10.26 27.65 12.14
C VAL A 255 -10.65 28.70 13.15
N HIS A 256 -9.71 29.54 13.54
CA HIS A 256 -9.92 30.72 14.37
C HIS A 256 -10.04 31.96 13.48
N ILE A 257 -10.92 32.89 13.80
CA ILE A 257 -11.12 34.13 13.03
C ILE A 257 -11.51 35.31 13.92
N THR A 258 -10.85 36.46 13.72
CA THR A 258 -11.07 37.72 14.44
C THR A 258 -10.72 38.92 13.55
N TYR A 259 -10.98 40.14 13.98
CA TYR A 259 -10.59 41.34 13.24
C TYR A 259 -10.27 42.53 14.16
N ASP A 260 -9.51 43.49 13.66
CA ASP A 260 -9.30 44.79 14.29
C ASP A 260 -9.75 45.94 13.37
N ASP A 261 -9.33 47.17 13.63
CA ASP A 261 -9.70 48.34 12.81
C ASP A 261 -9.08 48.36 11.40
N THR A 262 -8.14 47.47 11.12
CA THR A 262 -7.29 47.50 9.93
C THR A 262 -7.22 46.16 9.19
N HIS A 263 -7.34 45.03 9.88
CA HIS A 263 -7.14 43.70 9.33
C HIS A 263 -8.21 42.69 9.77
N LEU A 264 -8.45 41.72 8.90
CA LEU A 264 -9.09 40.44 9.22
C LEU A 264 -7.98 39.40 9.47
N TYR A 265 -8.11 38.63 10.55
CA TYR A 265 -7.15 37.60 10.94
C TYR A 265 -7.80 36.22 10.96
N ALA A 266 -7.11 35.20 10.46
CA ALA A 266 -7.54 33.82 10.63
C ALA A 266 -6.37 32.87 10.90
N ALA A 267 -6.63 31.77 11.61
CA ALA A 267 -5.65 30.71 11.83
C ALA A 267 -6.27 29.34 11.59
N PHE A 268 -5.53 28.46 10.93
CA PHE A 268 -5.87 27.05 10.72
C PHE A 268 -5.02 26.19 11.64
N ASP A 269 -5.65 25.24 12.34
CA ASP A 269 -4.99 24.20 13.13
C ASP A 269 -5.49 22.83 12.69
N SER A 270 -4.56 22.03 12.17
CA SER A 270 -4.88 20.78 11.50
C SER A 270 -3.86 19.70 11.88
N THR A 271 -4.33 18.47 12.10
CA THR A 271 -3.43 17.32 12.30
C THR A 271 -3.52 16.35 11.14
N LYS A 272 -2.42 15.64 10.88
CA LYS A 272 -2.32 14.62 9.83
C LYS A 272 -1.42 13.48 10.29
N GLU A 273 -1.82 12.25 10.00
CA GLU A 273 -0.94 11.08 10.14
C GLU A 273 0.00 10.98 8.93
N GLY A 274 1.27 10.65 9.16
CA GLY A 274 2.30 10.56 8.13
C GLY A 274 2.92 11.90 7.75
N THR A 275 3.30 12.07 6.48
CA THR A 275 4.01 13.26 5.99
C THR A 275 3.06 14.33 5.44
N LEU A 276 3.34 15.60 5.74
CA LEU A 276 2.72 16.75 5.09
C LEU A 276 3.43 17.07 3.77
N GLY A 277 2.67 17.20 2.68
CA GLY A 277 3.14 17.68 1.39
C GLY A 277 3.43 19.17 1.47
N LYS A 278 4.72 19.53 1.55
CA LYS A 278 5.14 20.91 1.88
C LYS A 278 4.79 21.94 0.79
N GLY A 279 4.81 21.59 -0.50
CA GLY A 279 4.65 22.58 -1.56
C GLY A 279 5.86 23.52 -1.68
N GLY A 280 5.67 24.68 -2.33
CA GLY A 280 6.71 25.70 -2.54
C GLY A 280 6.97 26.59 -1.32
N THR A 281 7.96 27.47 -1.43
CA THR A 281 8.32 28.47 -0.41
C THR A 281 8.14 29.88 -0.96
N GLY A 282 7.66 30.82 -0.14
CA GLY A 282 7.50 32.23 -0.52
C GLY A 282 6.27 32.52 -1.40
N ARG A 283 6.02 33.82 -1.64
CA ARG A 283 4.88 34.29 -2.43
C ARG A 283 4.94 33.78 -3.88
N ASP A 284 3.81 33.32 -4.40
CA ASP A 284 3.64 32.78 -5.77
C ASP A 284 4.64 31.68 -6.12
N GLY A 285 5.18 31.02 -5.10
CA GLY A 285 6.10 29.90 -5.26
C GLY A 285 5.46 28.82 -6.13
N LYS A 286 6.24 28.24 -7.06
CA LYS A 286 5.78 27.08 -7.83
C LYS A 286 5.24 26.02 -6.87
N LEU A 287 4.01 25.59 -7.09
CA LEU A 287 3.35 24.56 -6.31
C LEU A 287 3.63 23.19 -6.93
N PRO A 288 4.66 22.44 -6.48
CA PRO A 288 4.83 21.07 -6.92
C PRO A 288 3.63 20.24 -6.44
N THR A 289 3.04 19.45 -7.34
CA THR A 289 2.06 18.44 -6.98
C THR A 289 2.80 17.16 -6.55
N PRO A 290 2.40 16.49 -5.45
CA PRO A 290 1.30 16.83 -4.53
C PRO A 290 1.72 17.70 -3.32
N HIS A 291 0.80 18.53 -2.82
CA HIS A 291 0.97 19.39 -1.64
C HIS A 291 -0.31 19.40 -0.79
N ASP A 292 -0.19 19.70 0.50
CA ASP A 292 -1.31 20.09 1.36
C ASP A 292 -1.50 21.62 1.27
N ALA A 293 -2.73 22.11 1.37
CA ALA A 293 -2.99 23.55 1.34
C ALA A 293 -4.23 23.99 2.13
N VAL A 294 -4.12 25.09 2.87
CA VAL A 294 -5.26 25.78 3.48
C VAL A 294 -5.76 26.84 2.51
N GLU A 295 -7.07 27.03 2.44
CA GLU A 295 -7.65 28.13 1.68
C GLU A 295 -8.70 28.88 2.49
N LEU A 296 -8.66 30.20 2.41
CA LEU A 296 -9.69 31.10 2.91
C LEU A 296 -10.32 31.83 1.73
N TRP A 297 -11.64 31.73 1.63
CA TRP A 297 -12.42 32.40 0.60
C TRP A 297 -13.33 33.46 1.22
N LEU A 298 -13.29 34.68 0.69
CA LEU A 298 -14.06 35.82 1.15
C LEU A 298 -14.90 36.40 0.02
N VAL A 299 -16.16 36.73 0.31
CA VAL A 299 -17.04 37.47 -0.60
C VAL A 299 -17.68 38.62 0.17
N PRO A 300 -17.02 39.79 0.22
CA PRO A 300 -17.63 40.99 0.79
C PRO A 300 -18.82 41.45 -0.06
N PRO A 301 -19.83 42.10 0.54
CA PRO A 301 -20.95 42.68 -0.21
C PRO A 301 -20.47 43.64 -1.30
N ASN A 302 -21.05 43.51 -2.51
CA ASN A 302 -20.75 44.37 -3.66
C ASN A 302 -19.26 44.41 -4.08
N SER A 303 -18.48 43.38 -3.72
CA SER A 303 -17.06 43.23 -4.04
C SER A 303 -16.83 41.92 -4.81
N PRO A 304 -15.76 41.78 -5.62
CA PRO A 304 -15.34 40.47 -6.12
C PRO A 304 -15.08 39.47 -4.97
N TRP A 305 -15.11 38.18 -5.27
CA TRP A 305 -14.58 37.18 -4.33
C TRP A 305 -13.05 37.22 -4.30
N PHE A 306 -12.49 36.83 -3.15
CA PHE A 306 -11.06 36.71 -2.90
C PHE A 306 -10.74 35.32 -2.36
N GLN A 307 -9.60 34.78 -2.77
CA GLN A 307 -9.04 33.51 -2.32
C GLN A 307 -7.63 33.73 -1.79
N PHE A 308 -7.37 33.25 -0.59
CA PHE A 308 -6.07 33.23 0.07
C PHE A 308 -5.64 31.79 0.27
N TYR A 309 -4.46 31.44 -0.20
CA TYR A 309 -4.00 30.06 -0.29
C TYR A 309 -2.61 29.93 0.33
N GLY A 310 -2.39 28.90 1.14
CA GLY A 310 -1.10 28.67 1.80
C GLY A 310 -0.75 27.19 1.96
N VAL A 311 0.54 26.86 1.87
CA VAL A 311 1.08 25.49 1.96
C VAL A 311 2.06 25.32 3.13
N PRO A 312 2.30 24.10 3.65
CA PRO A 312 3.17 23.88 4.81
C PRO A 312 4.63 24.29 4.62
N GLY A 313 5.11 24.40 3.37
CA GLY A 313 6.44 24.87 3.01
C GLY A 313 6.63 26.38 3.19
N GLY A 314 5.57 27.12 3.53
CA GLY A 314 5.63 28.58 3.69
C GLY A 314 5.34 29.34 2.40
N GLY A 315 5.00 28.63 1.31
CA GLY A 315 4.47 29.24 0.10
C GLY A 315 3.02 29.69 0.27
N PHE A 316 2.68 30.81 -0.36
CA PHE A 316 1.32 31.33 -0.37
C PHE A 316 1.04 32.10 -1.65
N LEU A 317 -0.22 32.19 -2.03
CA LEU A 317 -0.68 32.95 -3.20
C LEU A 317 -2.10 33.47 -2.97
N ASP A 318 -2.50 34.43 -3.79
CA ASP A 318 -3.81 35.05 -3.71
C ASP A 318 -4.45 35.27 -5.09
N LEU A 319 -5.78 35.27 -5.09
CA LEU A 319 -6.57 35.52 -6.28
C LEU A 319 -7.78 36.38 -5.93
N ASN A 320 -8.23 37.15 -6.91
CA ASN A 320 -9.60 37.68 -6.87
C ASN A 320 -10.35 37.41 -8.18
N GLU A 321 -11.66 37.62 -8.15
CA GLU A 321 -12.53 37.34 -9.30
C GLU A 321 -12.08 38.04 -10.60
N SER A 322 -11.68 39.31 -10.48
CA SER A 322 -11.44 40.21 -11.60
C SER A 322 -10.06 40.06 -12.24
N LYS A 323 -9.02 39.85 -11.43
CA LYS A 323 -7.61 39.79 -11.86
C LYS A 323 -7.00 38.39 -11.73
N LYS A 324 -7.71 37.43 -11.15
CA LYS A 324 -7.21 36.06 -10.89
C LYS A 324 -5.86 36.12 -10.15
N LEU A 325 -4.88 35.32 -10.58
CA LEU A 325 -3.50 35.29 -10.03
C LEU A 325 -2.70 36.58 -10.24
N ALA A 326 -3.21 37.58 -10.98
CA ALA A 326 -2.55 38.88 -11.13
C ALA A 326 -3.00 39.89 -10.07
N TRP A 327 -3.87 39.50 -9.14
CA TRP A 327 -4.11 40.27 -7.92
C TRP A 327 -3.02 39.93 -6.92
N ASP A 328 -2.45 40.95 -6.29
CA ASP A 328 -1.32 40.83 -5.37
C ASP A 328 -1.61 41.66 -4.09
N GLY A 329 -2.44 41.14 -3.18
CA GLY A 329 -2.73 41.79 -1.90
C GLY A 329 -1.52 41.83 -0.96
N ASN A 330 -1.43 42.81 -0.06
CA ASN A 330 -0.38 42.93 0.95
C ASN A 330 -0.78 42.25 2.27
N TRP A 331 -1.12 40.96 2.18
CA TRP A 331 -1.50 40.13 3.33
C TRP A 331 -0.31 39.33 3.86
N ALA A 332 -0.34 38.99 5.15
CA ALA A 332 0.69 38.19 5.81
C ALA A 332 0.27 36.73 5.92
N PHE A 333 1.22 35.81 5.75
CA PHE A 333 1.08 34.37 5.97
C PHE A 333 2.28 33.85 6.75
N ALA A 334 2.04 33.13 7.83
CA ALA A 334 3.06 32.38 8.55
C ALA A 334 2.53 31.00 8.92
N ASN A 335 3.41 30.02 9.09
CA ASN A 335 2.99 28.66 9.43
C ASN A 335 4.04 27.94 10.27
N GLN A 336 3.63 26.83 10.88
CA GLN A 336 4.53 25.94 11.59
C GLN A 336 4.05 24.48 11.46
N VAL A 337 5.00 23.57 11.26
CA VAL A 337 4.75 22.13 11.33
C VAL A 337 5.48 21.56 12.54
N THR A 338 4.73 20.94 13.45
CA THR A 338 5.26 20.33 14.67
C THR A 338 4.94 18.84 14.73
N ASP A 339 5.85 18.08 15.35
CA ASP A 339 5.66 16.66 15.62
C ASP A 339 4.92 16.51 16.95
N VAL A 340 3.67 16.08 16.89
CA VAL A 340 2.83 15.90 18.09
C VAL A 340 2.74 14.43 18.52
N GLY A 341 3.27 13.53 17.69
CA GLY A 341 3.49 12.12 17.99
C GLY A 341 2.26 11.30 18.37
N GLY A 342 2.52 10.04 18.75
CA GLY A 342 1.57 9.06 19.30
C GLY A 342 2.31 8.00 20.12
N THR A 343 1.60 7.09 20.79
CA THR A 343 2.21 5.96 21.50
C THR A 343 1.79 4.63 20.87
N ALA A 344 2.78 3.83 20.47
CA ALA A 344 2.58 2.45 20.04
C ALA A 344 3.32 1.52 21.00
N GLY A 345 2.60 0.94 21.96
CA GLY A 345 3.21 0.12 23.01
C GLY A 345 4.24 0.89 23.84
N GLU A 346 3.84 2.04 24.40
CA GLU A 346 4.66 2.92 25.25
C GLU A 346 5.82 3.67 24.56
N ILE A 347 6.12 3.39 23.28
CA ILE A 347 7.14 4.10 22.50
C ILE A 347 6.51 5.33 21.81
N GLN A 348 7.13 6.51 21.97
CA GLN A 348 6.77 7.72 21.23
C GLN A 348 7.07 7.54 19.73
N THR A 349 6.04 7.70 18.88
CA THR A 349 6.16 7.69 17.42
C THR A 349 6.07 9.11 16.89
N PHE A 350 6.79 9.44 15.80
CA PHE A 350 6.69 10.74 15.10
C PHE A 350 5.63 10.72 13.97
N SER A 351 4.67 9.80 14.08
CA SER A 351 3.72 9.44 13.03
C SER A 351 2.60 10.46 12.83
N LYS A 352 2.48 11.46 13.71
CA LYS A 352 1.43 12.49 13.65
C LYS A 352 2.05 13.89 13.63
N LYS A 353 1.66 14.69 12.64
CA LYS A 353 2.06 16.09 12.47
C LYS A 353 0.89 17.00 12.83
N ARG A 354 1.18 18.12 13.48
CA ARG A 354 0.28 19.26 13.60
C ARG A 354 0.80 20.38 12.69
N TRP A 355 -0.08 20.98 11.93
CA TRP A 355 0.21 22.11 11.06
C TRP A 355 -0.69 23.27 11.44
N THR A 356 -0.05 24.37 11.85
CA THR A 356 -0.70 25.65 12.12
C THR A 356 -0.34 26.63 11.01
N ALA A 357 -1.30 27.46 10.58
CA ALA A 357 -1.10 28.52 9.60
C ALA A 357 -1.92 29.74 9.97
N GLU A 358 -1.32 30.92 9.95
CA GLU A 358 -1.94 32.19 10.35
C GLU A 358 -1.92 33.18 9.20
N VAL A 359 -2.99 33.96 9.07
CA VAL A 359 -3.16 34.99 8.04
C VAL A 359 -3.63 36.31 8.62
N ALA A 360 -3.11 37.41 8.09
CA ALA A 360 -3.62 38.77 8.33
C ALA A 360 -3.87 39.48 7.00
N ILE A 361 -5.10 39.92 6.77
CA ILE A 361 -5.56 40.51 5.51
C ILE A 361 -5.99 41.96 5.76
N PRO A 362 -5.30 42.96 5.21
CA PRO A 362 -5.73 44.36 5.33
C PRO A 362 -7.06 44.60 4.62
N PHE A 363 -8.02 45.27 5.28
CA PHE A 363 -9.31 45.62 4.63
C PHE A 363 -9.12 46.53 3.41
N ALA A 364 -8.09 47.40 3.45
CA ALA A 364 -7.75 48.29 2.36
C ALA A 364 -7.42 47.54 1.06
N ASP A 365 -6.78 46.37 1.14
CA ASP A 365 -6.40 45.60 -0.04
C ASP A 365 -7.60 44.90 -0.70
N LEU A 366 -8.61 44.58 0.09
CA LEU A 366 -9.89 44.07 -0.39
C LEU A 366 -10.73 45.17 -1.08
N GLY A 367 -10.31 46.44 -0.97
CA GLY A 367 -11.04 47.59 -1.50
C GLY A 367 -12.37 47.85 -0.78
N VAL A 368 -12.49 47.42 0.48
CA VAL A 368 -13.70 47.58 1.29
C VAL A 368 -13.46 48.53 2.47
N SER A 369 -14.53 49.17 2.94
CA SER A 369 -14.50 49.87 4.23
C SER A 369 -14.46 48.89 5.39
N LEU A 370 -13.96 49.34 6.54
CA LEU A 370 -14.02 48.59 7.80
C LEU A 370 -15.47 48.12 8.06
N PRO A 371 -15.72 46.81 8.24
CA PRO A 371 -17.06 46.31 8.50
C PRO A 371 -17.65 46.85 9.81
N ALA A 372 -18.90 47.30 9.75
CA ALA A 372 -19.67 47.68 10.93
C ALA A 372 -20.21 46.44 11.66
N PRO A 373 -20.42 46.49 12.99
CA PRO A 373 -21.07 45.41 13.71
C PRO A 373 -22.46 45.11 13.13
N GLY A 374 -22.67 43.88 12.67
CA GLY A 374 -23.87 43.41 11.98
C GLY A 374 -23.68 43.15 10.49
N ASP A 375 -22.61 43.67 9.86
CA ASP A 375 -22.32 43.41 8.46
C ASP A 375 -22.07 41.92 8.22
N GLU A 376 -22.57 41.40 7.10
CA GLU A 376 -22.47 39.98 6.75
C GLU A 376 -21.69 39.77 5.45
N TRP A 377 -20.71 38.89 5.48
CA TRP A 377 -19.93 38.43 4.33
C TRP A 377 -20.21 36.95 4.09
N LYS A 378 -20.02 36.50 2.85
CA LYS A 378 -19.92 35.06 2.59
C LYS A 378 -18.48 34.61 2.77
N ILE A 379 -18.29 33.48 3.45
CA ILE A 379 -16.99 32.95 3.80
C ILE A 379 -16.94 31.44 3.58
N ASN A 380 -15.77 30.93 3.19
CA ASN A 380 -15.50 29.51 3.25
C ASN A 380 -14.06 29.22 3.69
N PHE A 381 -13.88 28.11 4.37
CA PHE A 381 -12.58 27.57 4.75
C PHE A 381 -12.42 26.22 4.06
N CYS A 382 -11.26 25.99 3.46
CA CYS A 382 -10.98 24.76 2.74
C CYS A 382 -9.64 24.17 3.20
N ARG A 383 -9.59 22.84 3.13
CA ARG A 383 -8.37 22.05 3.24
C ARG A 383 -8.26 21.21 1.99
N ASP A 384 -7.18 21.44 1.28
CA ASP A 384 -6.71 20.56 0.24
C ASP A 384 -5.69 19.61 0.87
N TRP A 385 -6.05 18.33 0.96
CA TRP A 385 -5.16 17.30 1.48
C TRP A 385 -4.27 16.81 0.34
N SER A 386 -2.96 16.73 0.58
CA SER A 386 -2.07 16.09 -0.38
C SER A 386 -2.53 14.65 -0.58
N GLU A 387 -2.45 14.15 -1.81
CA GLU A 387 -2.63 12.70 -2.02
C GLU A 387 -1.64 11.95 -1.13
N GLU A 388 -2.06 10.82 -0.56
CA GLU A 388 -1.11 9.90 0.03
C GLU A 388 -0.18 9.44 -1.10
N LYS A 389 1.14 9.45 -0.86
CA LYS A 389 2.17 9.10 -1.85
C LYS A 389 1.74 7.86 -2.64
N GLY A 390 1.49 7.98 -3.95
CA GLY A 390 1.12 6.87 -4.85
C GLY A 390 -0.38 6.53 -4.94
N THR A 391 -1.25 7.27 -4.27
CA THR A 391 -2.70 7.28 -4.51
C THR A 391 -3.06 8.42 -5.46
N THR A 392 -4.21 8.34 -6.12
CA THR A 392 -4.82 9.49 -6.80
C THR A 392 -5.73 10.21 -5.82
N LYS A 393 -5.76 11.55 -5.83
CA LYS A 393 -6.74 12.32 -5.07
C LYS A 393 -8.16 11.82 -5.30
N LYS A 394 -8.92 11.77 -4.21
CA LYS A 394 -10.35 11.45 -4.20
C LYS A 394 -11.14 12.62 -3.63
N SER A 395 -12.47 12.59 -3.75
CA SER A 395 -13.38 13.58 -3.17
C SER A 395 -13.11 13.85 -1.68
N GLU A 396 -12.76 12.81 -0.91
CA GLU A 396 -12.43 12.87 0.52
C GLU A 396 -11.17 13.69 0.84
N ASP A 397 -10.31 13.96 -0.15
CA ASP A 397 -9.09 14.79 -0.02
C ASP A 397 -9.35 16.28 -0.19
N TRP A 398 -10.58 16.68 -0.52
CA TRP A 398 -11.00 18.06 -0.52
C TRP A 398 -12.06 18.25 0.55
N THR A 399 -11.73 18.99 1.61
CA THR A 399 -12.66 19.21 2.71
C THR A 399 -12.92 20.69 2.90
N THR A 400 -14.16 21.05 3.22
CA THR A 400 -14.62 22.42 3.30
C THR A 400 -15.57 22.63 4.48
N TRP A 401 -15.60 23.84 5.03
CA TRP A 401 -16.50 24.17 6.12
C TRP A 401 -17.92 24.50 5.64
N SER A 402 -18.07 25.12 4.45
CA SER A 402 -19.40 25.35 3.86
C SER A 402 -19.91 24.13 3.12
N TYR A 403 -21.22 23.93 3.08
CA TYR A 403 -21.84 22.90 2.24
C TYR A 403 -21.75 23.26 0.77
N ILE A 404 -20.71 22.77 0.10
CA ILE A 404 -20.54 22.91 -1.34
C ILE A 404 -20.62 21.53 -2.00
N ASN A 405 -21.19 21.50 -3.20
CA ASN A 405 -21.15 20.33 -4.08
C ASN A 405 -20.41 20.73 -5.35
N GLY A 406 -19.38 19.99 -5.74
CA GLY A 406 -18.58 20.30 -6.93
C GLY A 406 -17.21 20.91 -6.63
N SER A 407 -17.07 22.24 -6.57
CA SER A 407 -15.77 22.94 -6.49
C SER A 407 -15.69 23.95 -5.35
N PHE A 408 -14.49 24.20 -4.81
CA PHE A 408 -14.24 25.28 -3.84
C PHE A 408 -14.63 26.67 -4.37
N ALA A 409 -14.53 26.87 -5.68
CA ALA A 409 -14.86 28.15 -6.34
C ALA A 409 -16.38 28.32 -6.58
N THR A 410 -17.20 28.06 -5.57
CA THR A 410 -18.67 28.15 -5.64
C THR A 410 -19.23 29.13 -4.60
N PRO A 411 -18.95 30.45 -4.74
CA PRO A 411 -19.24 31.45 -3.71
C PRO A 411 -20.72 31.57 -3.34
N GLY A 412 -21.64 31.20 -4.24
CA GLY A 412 -23.08 31.17 -3.94
C GLY A 412 -23.50 30.17 -2.86
N MET A 413 -22.68 29.16 -2.57
CA MET A 413 -22.94 28.14 -1.54
C MET A 413 -22.21 28.41 -0.22
N PHE A 414 -21.46 29.51 -0.12
CA PHE A 414 -20.68 29.83 1.06
C PHE A 414 -21.57 30.19 2.26
N SER A 415 -21.07 29.82 3.44
CA SER A 415 -21.66 30.14 4.73
C SER A 415 -21.51 31.62 5.08
N THR A 416 -22.19 32.08 6.11
CA THR A 416 -22.22 33.49 6.48
C THR A 416 -21.28 33.78 7.65
N ALA A 417 -20.43 34.79 7.49
CA ALA A 417 -19.68 35.43 8.57
C ALA A 417 -20.27 36.81 8.87
N ARG A 418 -20.64 37.06 10.12
CA ARG A 418 -21.15 38.34 10.60
C ARG A 418 -20.09 39.06 11.43
N PHE A 419 -19.82 40.31 11.17
CA PHE A 419 -18.91 41.11 11.99
C PHE A 419 -19.60 41.52 13.29
N GLY A 420 -19.01 41.15 14.43
CA GLY A 420 -19.68 41.19 15.73
C GLY A 420 -19.36 42.42 16.59
N GLY A 421 -18.32 43.19 16.27
CA GLY A 421 -17.78 44.21 17.18
C GLY A 421 -17.44 43.58 18.54
N ASP A 422 -18.00 44.13 19.61
CA ASP A 422 -17.79 43.67 20.99
C ASP A 422 -18.53 42.36 21.36
N SER A 423 -19.06 41.64 20.38
CA SER A 423 -19.74 40.36 20.63
C SER A 423 -18.81 39.35 21.33
N PRO A 424 -19.36 38.43 22.15
CA PRO A 424 -18.60 37.29 22.68
C PRO A 424 -18.00 36.42 21.56
N ALA A 425 -16.82 35.87 21.82
CA ALA A 425 -16.12 34.96 20.93
C ALA A 425 -16.60 33.52 21.19
N PHE A 426 -17.42 32.96 20.30
CA PHE A 426 -17.85 31.56 20.41
C PHE A 426 -16.86 30.64 19.69
N GLN A 427 -16.35 29.64 20.42
CA GLN A 427 -15.37 28.69 19.92
C GLN A 427 -15.92 27.28 19.96
N LEU A 428 -16.09 26.64 18.80
CA LEU A 428 -16.39 25.21 18.69
C LEU A 428 -15.10 24.44 18.34
N ASN A 429 -14.58 23.70 19.32
CA ASN A 429 -13.24 23.11 19.24
C ASN A 429 -13.23 21.61 18.95
N ARG A 430 -14.34 20.90 19.20
CA ARG A 430 -14.41 19.44 19.03
C ARG A 430 -15.84 18.98 18.78
N LEU A 431 -15.99 17.90 18.02
CA LEU A 431 -17.27 17.21 17.78
C LEU A 431 -17.31 15.76 18.31
N GLY A 432 -16.15 15.11 18.47
CA GLY A 432 -16.04 13.68 18.77
C GLY A 432 -16.07 12.80 17.52
N ASP A 433 -16.13 11.48 17.71
CA ASP A 433 -16.26 10.48 16.65
C ASP A 433 -17.75 10.24 16.35
N LEU A 434 -18.34 11.20 15.64
CA LEU A 434 -19.76 11.21 15.29
C LEU A 434 -20.19 9.94 14.53
N PRO A 435 -19.47 9.41 13.52
CA PRO A 435 -19.85 8.17 12.83
C PRO A 435 -19.91 6.95 13.76
N SER A 436 -19.04 6.89 14.76
CA SER A 436 -19.13 5.89 15.81
C SER A 436 -20.25 6.17 16.81
N GLY A 437 -21.06 7.21 16.67
CA GLY A 437 -22.08 7.58 17.65
C GLY A 437 -21.52 8.15 18.95
N ASN A 438 -20.25 8.56 19.01
CA ASN A 438 -19.67 9.25 20.15
C ASN A 438 -19.75 10.77 19.93
N LEU A 439 -20.66 11.45 20.62
CA LEU A 439 -20.73 12.91 20.65
C LEU A 439 -19.85 13.40 21.77
N ASP A 440 -18.84 14.18 21.40
CA ASP A 440 -17.98 14.86 22.35
C ASP A 440 -17.77 16.29 21.87
N VAL A 441 -18.88 17.03 21.89
CA VAL A 441 -18.99 18.39 21.38
C VAL A 441 -18.51 19.35 22.46
N ALA A 442 -17.40 20.04 22.25
CA ALA A 442 -16.81 20.91 23.25
C ALA A 442 -16.22 22.18 22.65
N GLY A 443 -16.14 23.22 23.47
CA GLY A 443 -15.71 24.54 23.05
C GLY A 443 -15.58 25.50 24.21
N ALA A 444 -15.48 26.79 23.89
CA ALA A 444 -15.40 27.85 24.88
C ALA A 444 -16.08 29.14 24.40
N VAL A 445 -16.32 30.05 25.35
CA VAL A 445 -16.81 31.40 25.08
C VAL A 445 -15.84 32.41 25.70
N GLY A 446 -15.28 33.31 24.89
CA GLY A 446 -14.44 34.41 25.34
C GLY A 446 -15.19 35.75 25.39
N ILE A 447 -15.02 36.53 26.47
CA ILE A 447 -15.61 37.88 26.63
C ILE A 447 -14.53 38.94 26.91
N ARG A 448 -14.86 40.23 26.76
CA ARG A 448 -13.99 41.32 27.21
C ARG A 448 -14.03 41.44 28.74
N PRO A 449 -12.92 41.82 29.40
CA PRO A 449 -12.94 42.15 30.82
C PRO A 449 -13.92 43.29 31.12
N GLY A 450 -14.93 43.05 31.97
CA GLY A 450 -15.88 44.08 32.47
C GLY A 450 -17.33 43.90 31.99
N ASP A 451 -17.59 43.01 31.04
CA ASP A 451 -18.93 42.68 30.55
C ASP A 451 -19.49 41.45 31.28
N ALA A 452 -20.65 41.55 31.92
CA ALA A 452 -21.41 40.38 32.36
C ALA A 452 -22.35 39.95 31.23
N VAL A 453 -21.99 38.89 30.50
CA VAL A 453 -22.82 38.30 29.42
C VAL A 453 -23.05 36.82 29.71
N THR A 454 -24.28 36.37 29.46
CA THR A 454 -24.61 34.94 29.41
C THR A 454 -24.74 34.53 27.95
N VAL A 455 -23.86 33.64 27.51
CA VAL A 455 -24.00 32.97 26.20
C VAL A 455 -24.60 31.61 26.46
N THR A 456 -25.67 31.25 25.75
CA THR A 456 -26.24 29.89 25.84
C THR A 456 -25.71 29.08 24.67
N ALA A 457 -24.89 28.06 24.95
CA ALA A 457 -24.50 27.06 23.96
C ALA A 457 -25.56 25.96 23.92
N GLU A 458 -26.04 25.60 22.74
CA GLU A 458 -27.06 24.57 22.52
C GLU A 458 -26.53 23.49 21.58
N LEU A 459 -26.71 22.23 21.96
CA LEU A 459 -26.51 21.07 21.09
C LEU A 459 -27.86 20.43 20.78
N LEU A 460 -28.18 20.33 19.49
CA LEU A 460 -29.30 19.54 18.97
C LEU A 460 -28.75 18.37 18.16
N LEU A 461 -29.34 17.20 18.34
CA LEU A 461 -29.21 16.09 17.41
C LEU A 461 -30.54 15.90 16.71
N ARG A 462 -30.54 15.97 15.38
CA ARG A 462 -31.73 15.74 14.56
C ARG A 462 -31.61 14.40 13.83
N ASP A 463 -32.72 13.68 13.75
CA ASP A 463 -32.83 12.50 12.90
C ASP A 463 -32.99 12.89 11.42
N ALA A 464 -33.04 11.89 10.53
CA ALA A 464 -33.22 12.08 9.09
C ALA A 464 -34.50 12.84 8.69
N SER A 465 -35.52 12.92 9.57
CA SER A 465 -36.74 13.70 9.32
C SER A 465 -36.59 15.18 9.73
N GLY A 466 -35.44 15.57 10.28
CA GLY A 466 -35.19 16.88 10.86
C GLY A 466 -35.73 17.05 12.28
N LYS A 467 -36.34 16.01 12.87
CA LYS A 467 -36.86 16.06 14.24
C LYS A 467 -35.70 16.03 15.24
N THR A 468 -35.71 16.97 16.18
CA THR A 468 -34.76 16.96 17.31
C THR A 468 -35.02 15.75 18.21
N VAL A 469 -34.06 14.84 18.30
CA VAL A 469 -34.10 13.64 19.13
C VAL A 469 -33.25 13.78 20.41
N TYR A 470 -32.33 14.73 20.43
CA TYR A 470 -31.57 15.12 21.61
C TYR A 470 -31.35 16.63 21.63
N ARG A 471 -31.48 17.24 22.81
CA ARG A 471 -31.27 18.68 23.05
C ARG A 471 -30.62 18.89 24.40
N ARG A 472 -29.56 19.68 24.44
CA ARG A 472 -28.94 20.19 25.67
C ARG A 472 -28.56 21.64 25.47
N GLU A 473 -28.65 22.38 26.56
CA GLU A 473 -28.23 23.77 26.63
C GLU A 473 -27.33 23.94 27.84
N GLN A 474 -26.28 24.73 27.69
CA GLN A 474 -25.40 25.12 28.78
C GLN A 474 -25.28 26.65 28.78
N PRO A 475 -25.72 27.33 29.86
CA PRO A 475 -25.39 28.72 30.04
C PRO A 475 -23.91 28.85 30.41
N CYS A 476 -23.19 29.67 29.65
CA CYS A 476 -21.81 30.05 29.92
C CYS A 476 -21.84 31.41 30.61
N ALA A 477 -21.86 31.39 31.95
CA ALA A 477 -21.66 32.60 32.76
C ALA A 477 -20.17 32.90 32.80
N VAL A 478 -19.73 33.90 32.05
CA VAL A 478 -18.30 34.15 31.88
C VAL A 478 -17.81 35.10 32.98
N ALA A 479 -16.80 34.68 33.74
CA ALA A 479 -16.10 35.55 34.67
C ALA A 479 -15.23 36.56 33.88
N VAL A 480 -15.12 37.79 34.40
CA VAL A 480 -14.38 38.91 33.79
C VAL A 480 -13.00 38.46 33.29
N GLY A 481 -12.82 38.39 31.97
CA GLY A 481 -11.51 38.26 31.30
C GLY A 481 -10.95 36.85 31.04
N GLY A 482 -11.77 35.78 30.95
CA GLY A 482 -11.29 34.43 30.59
C GLY A 482 -12.19 33.66 29.62
N LEU A 483 -11.70 32.55 29.08
CA LEU A 483 -12.48 31.56 28.31
C LEU A 483 -13.36 30.73 29.27
N GLN A 484 -14.68 30.75 29.06
CA GLN A 484 -15.59 29.86 29.76
C GLN A 484 -15.86 28.61 28.92
N PRO A 485 -15.43 27.41 29.33
CA PRO A 485 -15.65 26.18 28.56
C PRO A 485 -17.12 25.74 28.59
N PHE A 486 -17.54 25.09 27.50
CA PHE A 486 -18.76 24.30 27.43
C PHE A 486 -18.47 22.93 26.84
N GLY A 487 -19.29 21.95 27.19
CA GLY A 487 -19.09 20.58 26.73
C GLY A 487 -20.35 19.73 26.84
N PHE A 488 -20.58 18.94 25.81
CA PHE A 488 -21.65 17.96 25.74
C PHE A 488 -21.03 16.62 25.34
N SER A 489 -21.06 15.67 26.26
CA SER A 489 -20.62 14.29 25.99
C SER A 489 -21.82 13.37 26.07
N GLU A 490 -22.05 12.60 25.00
CA GLU A 490 -23.15 11.64 24.90
C GLU A 490 -22.78 10.51 23.94
N THR A 491 -23.29 9.30 24.19
CA THR A 491 -23.15 8.19 23.24
C THR A 491 -24.49 7.90 22.60
N ILE A 492 -24.61 8.12 21.28
CA ILE A 492 -25.78 7.69 20.51
C ILE A 492 -25.74 6.18 20.42
N ARG A 493 -26.84 5.60 20.89
CA ARG A 493 -27.05 4.18 20.84
C ARG A 493 -28.19 3.89 19.87
N LEU A 494 -27.85 3.37 18.70
CA LEU A 494 -28.78 3.14 17.60
C LEU A 494 -28.97 1.65 17.35
N GLN A 495 -30.19 1.26 16.98
CA GLN A 495 -30.51 -0.12 16.59
C GLN A 495 -30.15 -0.42 15.12
N ARG A 496 -29.93 0.62 14.32
CA ARG A 496 -29.55 0.57 12.89
C ARG A 496 -28.74 1.81 12.52
N THR A 497 -27.92 1.72 11.48
CA THR A 497 -27.24 2.90 10.93
C THR A 497 -28.28 3.94 10.50
N THR A 498 -28.08 5.18 10.93
CA THR A 498 -29.08 6.25 10.75
C THR A 498 -28.35 7.55 10.39
N ASP A 499 -28.85 8.26 9.37
CA ASP A 499 -28.38 9.61 9.06
C ASP A 499 -28.89 10.60 10.10
N MET A 500 -27.99 11.42 10.61
CA MET A 500 -28.25 12.37 11.67
C MET A 500 -27.55 13.69 11.40
N THR A 501 -28.05 14.77 12.01
CA THR A 501 -27.40 16.08 11.96
C THR A 501 -27.14 16.58 13.36
N VAL A 502 -25.87 16.84 13.68
CA VAL A 502 -25.49 17.62 14.85
C VAL A 502 -25.67 19.10 14.54
N VAL A 503 -26.34 19.84 15.41
CA VAL A 503 -26.49 21.30 15.32
C VAL A 503 -25.94 21.90 16.61
N VAL A 504 -24.94 22.78 16.48
CA VAL A 504 -24.41 23.57 17.58
C VAL A 504 -24.84 25.01 17.37
N ARG A 505 -25.53 25.59 18.35
CA ARG A 505 -25.95 27.00 18.34
C ARG A 505 -25.37 27.73 19.53
N ALA A 506 -25.19 29.04 19.38
CA ALA A 506 -24.85 29.91 20.49
C ALA A 506 -25.61 31.23 20.36
N ASP A 507 -26.26 31.66 21.44
CA ASP A 507 -27.02 32.90 21.49
C ASP A 507 -26.50 33.80 22.62
N ASP A 508 -26.25 35.07 22.30
CA ASP A 508 -26.03 36.14 23.28
C ASP A 508 -27.40 36.64 23.77
N THR A 509 -27.73 36.28 25.01
CA THR A 509 -29.04 36.60 25.60
C THR A 509 -29.19 38.09 25.91
N ARG A 510 -28.10 38.86 26.05
CA ARG A 510 -28.14 40.32 26.28
C ARG A 510 -28.59 41.05 25.02
N ALA A 511 -28.04 40.66 23.88
CA ALA A 511 -28.28 41.31 22.59
C ALA A 511 -29.42 40.66 21.78
N ASN A 512 -30.03 39.58 22.29
CA ASN A 512 -30.98 38.71 21.58
C ASN A 512 -30.44 38.36 20.17
N ARG A 513 -29.20 37.88 20.13
CA ARG A 513 -28.42 37.73 18.89
C ARG A 513 -27.78 36.36 18.82
N GLU A 514 -27.98 35.68 17.71
CA GLU A 514 -27.31 34.41 17.40
C GLU A 514 -25.84 34.68 17.04
N LEU A 515 -24.94 34.10 17.83
CA LEU A 515 -23.50 34.18 17.65
C LEU A 515 -22.98 33.13 16.68
N ALA A 516 -23.52 31.91 16.74
CA ALA A 516 -23.13 30.83 15.85
C ALA A 516 -24.27 29.84 15.60
N ARG A 517 -24.27 29.26 14.40
CA ARG A 517 -25.07 28.08 14.04
C ARG A 517 -24.24 27.21 13.12
N ILE A 518 -23.81 26.06 13.62
CA ILE A 518 -23.01 25.08 12.90
C ILE A 518 -23.82 23.80 12.83
N GLN A 519 -24.01 23.28 11.63
CA GLN A 519 -24.74 22.03 11.40
C GLN A 519 -23.81 21.05 10.74
N VAL A 520 -23.90 19.76 11.05
CA VAL A 520 -22.97 18.74 10.56
C VAL A 520 -23.75 17.43 10.36
N PRO A 521 -24.14 17.04 9.13
CA PRO A 521 -24.71 15.74 8.83
C PRO A 521 -23.64 14.66 8.89
N PHE A 522 -24.03 13.48 9.37
CA PHE A 522 -23.20 12.30 9.43
C PHE A 522 -24.07 11.03 9.49
N ALA A 523 -23.51 9.91 9.04
CA ALA A 523 -24.13 8.60 9.21
C ALA A 523 -23.63 7.97 10.53
N ALA A 524 -24.51 7.82 11.51
CA ALA A 524 -24.21 7.20 12.79
C ALA A 524 -24.40 5.68 12.68
N ALA A 525 -23.34 4.90 12.93
CA ALA A 525 -23.39 3.45 12.84
C ALA A 525 -24.32 2.81 13.89
N SER A 526 -24.91 1.66 13.54
CA SER A 526 -25.62 0.81 14.50
C SER A 526 -24.72 0.47 15.70
N SER A 527 -25.28 0.47 16.90
CA SER A 527 -24.60 0.01 18.13
C SER A 527 -24.53 -1.51 18.26
N PHE A 528 -25.14 -2.21 17.31
CA PHE A 528 -25.01 -3.65 17.09
C PHE A 528 -24.41 -3.87 15.70
N THR A 529 -23.15 -4.29 15.65
CA THR A 529 -22.43 -4.51 14.39
C THR A 529 -22.25 -5.99 14.10
N VAL A 530 -22.26 -6.29 12.81
CA VAL A 530 -22.02 -7.61 12.24
C VAL A 530 -20.93 -7.42 11.22
N LYS A 531 -19.99 -8.36 11.11
CA LYS A 531 -18.96 -8.32 10.10
C LYS A 531 -18.67 -9.73 9.59
N PRO A 532 -19.08 -10.06 8.34
CA PRO A 532 -18.68 -11.31 7.71
C PRO A 532 -17.18 -11.29 7.37
N LEU A 533 -16.50 -12.39 7.67
CA LEU A 533 -15.09 -12.66 7.40
C LEU A 533 -15.00 -13.97 6.61
N PRO A 534 -15.27 -13.95 5.30
CA PRO A 534 -15.25 -15.15 4.48
C PRO A 534 -13.82 -15.64 4.24
N ILE A 535 -13.59 -16.94 4.46
CA ILE A 535 -12.34 -17.65 4.19
C ILE A 535 -12.61 -18.65 3.07
N PHE A 536 -12.85 -18.11 1.86
CA PHE A 536 -13.33 -18.89 0.72
C PHE A 536 -12.44 -20.08 0.36
N ALA A 537 -11.11 -19.93 0.48
CA ALA A 537 -10.19 -21.03 0.20
C ALA A 537 -10.38 -22.23 1.15
N LYS A 538 -10.82 -21.97 2.39
CA LYS A 538 -11.09 -22.99 3.41
C LYS A 538 -12.58 -23.35 3.51
N GLY A 539 -13.43 -22.77 2.66
CA GLY A 539 -14.85 -23.11 2.56
C GLY A 539 -15.71 -22.70 3.76
N PHE A 540 -15.31 -21.69 4.56
CA PHE A 540 -16.11 -21.22 5.69
C PHE A 540 -16.12 -19.68 5.78
N MET A 541 -17.03 -19.14 6.58
CA MET A 541 -17.07 -17.74 6.97
C MET A 541 -17.29 -17.62 8.47
N ASP A 542 -16.48 -16.78 9.11
CA ASP A 542 -16.78 -16.35 10.47
C ASP A 542 -17.54 -15.03 10.43
N VAL A 543 -18.55 -14.88 11.28
CA VAL A 543 -19.34 -13.67 11.41
C VAL A 543 -19.04 -13.08 12.79
N ALA A 544 -18.32 -11.96 12.80
CA ALA A 544 -18.01 -11.25 14.03
C ALA A 544 -19.20 -10.35 14.40
N ILE A 545 -19.65 -10.46 15.64
CA ILE A 545 -20.76 -9.69 16.19
C ILE A 545 -20.25 -8.86 17.36
N ASN A 546 -20.65 -7.60 17.42
CA ASN A 546 -20.37 -6.74 18.56
C ASN A 546 -21.64 -5.99 19.00
N ALA A 547 -22.12 -6.29 20.21
CA ALA A 547 -23.26 -5.66 20.86
C ALA A 547 -22.85 -4.83 22.08
N GLU A 548 -21.56 -4.60 22.31
CA GLU A 548 -21.01 -3.93 23.51
C GLU A 548 -21.59 -2.52 23.72
N ARG A 549 -21.93 -1.85 22.63
CA ARG A 549 -22.47 -0.49 22.64
C ARG A 549 -24.00 -0.42 22.71
N LEU A 550 -24.69 -1.56 22.68
CA LEU A 550 -26.14 -1.59 22.57
C LEU A 550 -26.83 -1.17 23.88
N PRO A 551 -27.78 -0.22 23.86
CA PRO A 551 -28.47 0.23 25.06
C PRO A 551 -29.43 -0.86 25.55
N GLY A 552 -29.48 -1.10 26.86
CA GLY A 552 -30.48 -1.99 27.43
C GLY A 552 -30.35 -3.45 26.97
N LEU A 553 -29.15 -3.89 26.60
CA LEU A 553 -28.86 -5.31 26.35
C LEU A 553 -29.26 -6.12 27.59
N PRO A 554 -30.24 -7.03 27.49
CA PRO A 554 -30.65 -7.87 28.62
C PRO A 554 -29.51 -8.82 29.02
N GLU A 555 -29.57 -9.39 30.22
CA GLU A 555 -28.59 -10.38 30.70
C GLU A 555 -28.30 -11.49 29.68
N ALA A 556 -29.35 -11.93 28.96
CA ALA A 556 -29.26 -12.81 27.81
C ALA A 556 -30.20 -12.36 26.68
N ALA A 557 -29.70 -12.38 25.44
CA ALA A 557 -30.47 -12.14 24.23
C ALA A 557 -30.24 -13.24 23.19
N ASN A 558 -31.27 -13.59 22.44
CA ASN A 558 -31.20 -14.53 21.32
C ASN A 558 -30.71 -13.81 20.06
N LEU A 559 -29.51 -14.12 19.61
CA LEU A 559 -29.00 -13.75 18.29
C LEU A 559 -29.50 -14.76 17.25
N LEU A 560 -30.15 -14.28 16.20
CA LEU A 560 -30.47 -15.03 14.99
C LEU A 560 -29.58 -14.50 13.87
N LEU A 561 -28.72 -15.36 13.32
CA LEU A 561 -27.94 -15.09 12.12
C LEU A 561 -28.55 -15.87 10.96
N ASP A 562 -28.79 -15.23 9.83
CA ASP A 562 -29.23 -15.91 8.62
C ASP A 562 -28.68 -15.28 7.35
N ILE A 563 -28.59 -16.10 6.31
CA ILE A 563 -28.28 -15.67 4.95
C ILE A 563 -29.50 -16.01 4.09
N PRO A 564 -30.43 -15.05 3.88
CA PRO A 564 -31.66 -15.28 3.14
C PRO A 564 -31.39 -15.89 1.75
N GLY A 565 -32.24 -16.84 1.35
CA GLY A 565 -32.04 -17.60 0.11
C GLY A 565 -31.11 -18.81 0.24
N THR A 566 -30.60 -19.09 1.44
CA THR A 566 -29.80 -20.29 1.74
C THR A 566 -30.37 -21.06 2.95
N ALA A 567 -29.86 -22.26 3.20
CA ALA A 567 -30.16 -23.02 4.41
C ALA A 567 -29.34 -22.55 5.64
N LEU A 568 -28.42 -21.60 5.46
CA LEU A 568 -27.49 -21.16 6.49
C LEU A 568 -28.20 -20.23 7.49
N LYS A 569 -28.49 -20.78 8.66
CA LYS A 569 -29.07 -20.07 9.80
C LYS A 569 -28.42 -20.55 11.09
N ARG A 570 -28.23 -19.64 12.04
CA ARG A 570 -27.67 -19.96 13.35
C ARG A 570 -28.40 -19.18 14.44
N LYS A 571 -28.67 -19.84 15.56
CA LYS A 571 -29.22 -19.22 16.75
C LYS A 571 -28.22 -19.35 17.88
N VAL A 572 -27.90 -18.23 18.52
CA VAL A 572 -26.88 -18.13 19.56
C VAL A 572 -27.43 -17.26 20.68
N VAL A 573 -26.94 -17.44 21.90
CA VAL A 573 -27.27 -16.55 23.02
C VAL A 573 -26.09 -15.62 23.26
N ILE A 574 -26.32 -14.31 23.14
CA ILE A 574 -25.35 -13.30 23.59
C ILE A 574 -25.67 -12.96 25.05
N GLN A 575 -24.65 -12.99 25.89
CA GLN A 575 -24.74 -12.53 27.28
C GLN A 575 -24.22 -11.11 27.41
N ARG A 576 -24.77 -10.35 28.34
CA ARG A 576 -24.29 -8.99 28.63
C ARG A 576 -22.82 -8.97 29.07
N ALA A 577 -22.37 -10.00 29.81
CA ALA A 577 -20.98 -10.14 30.24
C ALA A 577 -20.01 -10.44 29.08
N THR A 578 -20.52 -11.00 27.97
CA THR A 578 -19.74 -11.34 26.77
C THR A 578 -20.48 -10.83 25.53
N PRO A 579 -20.54 -9.50 25.31
CA PRO A 579 -21.40 -8.88 24.29
C PRO A 579 -20.84 -9.02 22.86
N LYS A 580 -19.78 -9.80 22.68
CA LYS A 580 -19.12 -10.12 21.40
C LYS A 580 -19.28 -11.61 21.13
N ALA A 581 -19.51 -11.96 19.87
CA ALA A 581 -19.58 -13.35 19.42
C ALA A 581 -18.86 -13.51 18.08
N LEU A 582 -18.39 -14.72 17.80
CA LEU A 582 -17.80 -15.08 16.52
C LEU A 582 -18.41 -16.41 16.08
N GLU A 583 -19.21 -16.37 15.01
CA GLU A 583 -19.99 -17.53 14.59
C GLU A 583 -19.59 -18.03 13.22
N ARG A 584 -19.31 -19.33 13.12
CA ARG A 584 -18.87 -19.96 11.87
C ARG A 584 -20.03 -20.52 11.06
N PHE A 585 -20.04 -20.18 9.78
CA PHE A 585 -20.86 -20.79 8.73
C PHE A 585 -19.98 -21.58 7.77
N ASP A 586 -20.47 -22.76 7.37
CA ASP A 586 -19.92 -23.50 6.24
C ASP A 586 -20.40 -22.85 4.94
N LEU A 587 -19.47 -22.58 4.02
CA LEU A 587 -19.73 -21.99 2.71
C LEU A 587 -19.54 -23.00 1.56
N SER A 588 -19.28 -24.28 1.84
CA SER A 588 -19.00 -25.29 0.81
C SER A 588 -20.15 -25.50 -0.19
N GLU A 589 -21.41 -25.35 0.26
CA GLU A 589 -22.61 -25.58 -0.56
C GLU A 589 -23.32 -24.28 -1.00
N ILE A 590 -22.75 -23.10 -0.72
CA ILE A 590 -23.36 -21.84 -1.14
C ILE A 590 -23.00 -21.52 -2.60
N ALA A 591 -24.01 -21.22 -3.42
CA ALA A 591 -23.78 -20.86 -4.82
C ALA A 591 -23.05 -19.50 -4.94
N PRO A 592 -22.26 -19.26 -6.00
CA PRO A 592 -21.75 -17.94 -6.30
C PRO A 592 -22.87 -16.92 -6.48
N GLY A 593 -22.74 -15.75 -5.87
CA GLY A 593 -23.80 -14.73 -5.90
C GLY A 593 -23.62 -13.62 -4.88
N ARG A 594 -24.56 -12.68 -4.89
CA ARG A 594 -24.67 -11.63 -3.87
C ARG A 594 -25.70 -12.05 -2.85
N TYR A 595 -25.31 -11.99 -1.58
CA TYR A 595 -26.10 -12.35 -0.42
C TYR A 595 -26.07 -11.21 0.59
N LEU A 596 -26.93 -11.33 1.60
CA LEU A 596 -26.95 -10.46 2.76
C LEU A 596 -26.80 -11.34 4.01
N VAL A 597 -25.80 -11.07 4.84
CA VAL A 597 -25.66 -11.69 6.15
C VAL A 597 -26.46 -10.84 7.12
N ARG A 598 -27.59 -11.37 7.59
CA ARG A 598 -28.47 -10.68 8.53
C ARG A 598 -28.23 -11.21 9.93
N ALA A 599 -28.26 -10.29 10.89
CA ALA A 599 -28.31 -10.61 12.30
C ALA A 599 -29.49 -9.89 12.94
N GLU A 600 -30.24 -10.60 13.76
CA GLU A 600 -31.28 -10.06 14.63
C GLU A 600 -30.98 -10.45 16.07
N LEU A 601 -30.87 -9.45 16.94
CA LEU A 601 -30.79 -9.66 18.37
C LEU A 601 -32.19 -9.50 18.97
N ARG A 602 -32.69 -10.53 19.63
CA ARG A 602 -34.04 -10.60 20.20
C ARG A 602 -33.99 -10.84 21.70
N GLY A 603 -34.87 -10.20 22.45
CA GLY A 603 -34.98 -10.40 23.90
C GLY A 603 -35.48 -11.80 24.27
N PRO A 604 -35.49 -12.14 25.57
CA PRO A 604 -36.02 -13.42 26.06
C PRO A 604 -37.47 -13.70 25.61
N ALA A 605 -38.30 -12.65 25.51
CA ALA A 605 -39.69 -12.72 25.05
C ALA A 605 -39.85 -12.70 23.51
N GLY A 606 -38.76 -12.76 22.74
CA GLY A 606 -38.78 -12.78 21.26
C GLY A 606 -38.90 -11.40 20.59
N THR A 607 -39.01 -10.32 21.37
CA THR A 607 -39.02 -8.93 20.88
C THR A 607 -37.70 -8.58 20.19
N LEU A 608 -37.76 -7.94 19.02
CA LEU A 608 -36.55 -7.47 18.30
C LEU A 608 -35.91 -6.32 19.07
N ILE A 609 -34.65 -6.47 19.46
CA ILE A 609 -33.84 -5.47 20.17
C ILE A 609 -33.01 -4.67 19.18
N ALA A 610 -32.32 -5.34 18.26
CA ALA A 610 -31.51 -4.71 17.23
C ALA A 610 -31.39 -5.63 16.01
N SER A 611 -31.07 -5.07 14.86
CA SER A 611 -30.76 -5.86 13.67
C SER A 611 -29.68 -5.17 12.84
N SER A 612 -28.79 -5.94 12.25
CA SER A 612 -27.80 -5.45 11.32
C SER A 612 -27.70 -6.41 10.14
N SER A 613 -27.25 -5.89 9.00
CA SER A 613 -27.08 -6.69 7.80
C SER A 613 -25.90 -6.20 7.00
N GLU A 614 -25.06 -7.14 6.56
CA GLU A 614 -23.86 -6.85 5.77
C GLU A 614 -23.89 -7.59 4.44
N PRO A 615 -23.47 -6.98 3.33
CA PRO A 615 -23.38 -7.67 2.05
C PRO A 615 -22.30 -8.75 2.09
N LEU A 616 -22.58 -9.89 1.45
CA LEU A 616 -21.62 -10.96 1.20
C LEU A 616 -21.64 -11.29 -0.30
N THR A 617 -20.50 -11.11 -0.97
CA THR A 617 -20.33 -11.60 -2.35
C THR A 617 -19.57 -12.92 -2.29
N VAL A 618 -20.24 -14.01 -2.65
CA VAL A 618 -19.62 -15.32 -2.82
C VAL A 618 -19.09 -15.39 -4.24
N PRO A 619 -17.76 -15.44 -4.46
CA PRO A 619 -17.21 -15.49 -5.80
C PRO A 619 -17.42 -16.88 -6.43
N LYS A 620 -17.36 -16.95 -7.76
CA LYS A 620 -17.11 -18.23 -8.42
C LYS A 620 -15.76 -18.75 -7.92
N ARG A 621 -15.66 -20.04 -7.62
CA ARG A 621 -14.38 -20.67 -7.25
C ARG A 621 -13.31 -20.32 -8.29
N PRO A 622 -12.22 -19.63 -7.92
CA PRO A 622 -11.20 -19.23 -8.89
C PRO A 622 -10.46 -20.44 -9.45
N GLU A 623 -10.08 -20.40 -10.73
CA GLU A 623 -9.34 -21.48 -11.40
C GLU A 623 -7.93 -21.68 -10.83
N TRP A 624 -7.35 -20.63 -10.24
CA TRP A 624 -6.02 -20.69 -9.61
C TRP A 624 -6.01 -21.37 -8.25
N LEU A 625 -7.17 -21.59 -7.62
CA LEU A 625 -7.27 -22.21 -6.31
C LEU A 625 -7.13 -23.74 -6.44
N ASP A 626 -6.37 -24.35 -5.54
CA ASP A 626 -5.92 -25.75 -5.53
C ASP A 626 -5.03 -26.15 -6.72
N ASN A 627 -4.31 -25.19 -7.31
CA ASN A 627 -3.39 -25.51 -8.39
C ASN A 627 -2.22 -26.39 -7.90
N THR A 628 -1.73 -27.25 -8.79
CA THR A 628 -0.59 -28.14 -8.54
C THR A 628 0.73 -27.61 -9.12
N ILE A 629 0.81 -26.32 -9.44
CA ILE A 629 1.98 -25.70 -10.08
C ILE A 629 3.24 -25.97 -9.26
N GLY A 630 4.25 -26.58 -9.89
CA GLY A 630 5.51 -26.91 -9.25
C GLY A 630 5.48 -28.10 -8.28
N ILE A 631 4.35 -28.79 -8.12
CA ILE A 631 4.25 -29.99 -7.29
C ILE A 631 4.58 -31.22 -8.15
N THR A 632 5.70 -31.89 -7.85
CA THR A 632 6.17 -33.08 -8.57
C THR A 632 7.20 -33.83 -7.72
N ASP A 633 7.36 -35.13 -7.94
CA ASP A 633 8.39 -35.93 -7.28
C ASP A 633 9.79 -35.79 -7.93
N ARG A 634 9.91 -35.07 -9.05
CA ARG A 634 11.20 -34.82 -9.70
C ARG A 634 12.03 -33.79 -8.95
N VAL A 635 13.32 -34.05 -8.76
CA VAL A 635 14.26 -33.06 -8.24
C VAL A 635 14.61 -32.04 -9.33
N PRO A 636 14.45 -30.73 -9.10
CA PRO A 636 14.84 -29.72 -10.08
C PRO A 636 16.37 -29.63 -10.18
N PRO A 637 16.94 -29.35 -11.37
CA PRO A 637 18.36 -29.03 -11.50
C PRO A 637 18.69 -27.75 -10.72
N PRO A 638 19.94 -27.52 -10.29
CA PRO A 638 21.11 -28.39 -10.43
C PRO A 638 21.22 -29.43 -9.31
N TRP A 639 20.18 -29.62 -8.48
CA TRP A 639 20.23 -30.63 -7.43
C TRP A 639 20.13 -32.04 -7.99
N THR A 640 20.75 -32.96 -7.27
CA THR A 640 20.67 -34.39 -7.51
C THR A 640 19.65 -35.00 -6.54
N PRO A 641 18.98 -36.11 -6.93
CA PRO A 641 18.20 -36.93 -6.00
C PRO A 641 18.94 -37.18 -4.68
N LEU A 642 18.22 -37.11 -3.56
CA LEU A 642 18.83 -37.49 -2.28
C LEU A 642 19.08 -39.00 -2.25
N ASN A 643 20.16 -39.38 -1.58
CA ASN A 643 20.50 -40.78 -1.37
C ASN A 643 20.63 -41.06 0.13
N VAL A 644 19.91 -42.07 0.62
CA VAL A 644 19.97 -42.50 2.02
C VAL A 644 20.64 -43.85 2.10
N ALA A 645 21.72 -43.92 2.88
CA ALA A 645 22.39 -45.16 3.24
C ALA A 645 22.58 -45.19 4.77
N ASP A 646 21.90 -46.12 5.44
CA ASP A 646 21.83 -46.20 6.90
C ASP A 646 21.38 -44.88 7.56
N LYS A 647 22.27 -44.21 8.29
CA LYS A 647 22.04 -42.89 8.92
C LYS A 647 22.70 -41.75 8.13
N THR A 648 23.22 -42.02 6.94
CA THR A 648 23.85 -41.02 6.08
C THR A 648 22.87 -40.56 5.01
N VAL A 649 22.71 -39.24 4.88
CA VAL A 649 21.90 -38.59 3.86
C VAL A 649 22.83 -37.77 2.97
N ALA A 650 23.01 -38.22 1.73
CA ALA A 650 23.79 -37.52 0.73
C ALA A 650 22.86 -36.68 -0.17
N VAL A 651 23.24 -35.41 -0.35
CA VAL A 651 22.60 -34.44 -1.24
C VAL A 651 23.68 -33.74 -2.05
N SER A 652 23.31 -32.86 -2.98
CA SER A 652 24.32 -32.14 -3.77
C SER A 652 25.31 -31.39 -2.85
N LEU A 653 26.61 -31.62 -3.06
CA LEU A 653 27.74 -31.02 -2.34
C LEU A 653 27.86 -31.34 -0.84
N ARG A 654 26.92 -32.08 -0.23
CA ARG A 654 26.92 -32.33 1.21
C ARG A 654 26.46 -33.74 1.58
N GLU A 655 26.97 -34.23 2.71
CA GLU A 655 26.51 -35.44 3.36
C GLU A 655 26.27 -35.17 4.85
N TYR A 656 25.13 -35.64 5.35
CA TYR A 656 24.76 -35.57 6.76
C TYR A 656 24.83 -36.97 7.35
N ARG A 657 25.71 -37.19 8.33
CA ARG A 657 25.67 -38.40 9.16
C ARG A 657 24.81 -38.11 10.38
N LEU A 658 23.63 -38.71 10.47
CA LEU A 658 22.63 -38.44 11.51
C LEU A 658 22.88 -39.26 12.78
N GLY A 659 22.63 -38.64 13.93
CA GLY A 659 22.57 -39.30 15.23
C GLY A 659 21.16 -39.80 15.56
N ASP A 660 21.06 -40.63 16.61
CA ASP A 660 19.77 -41.14 17.10
C ASP A 660 18.89 -40.04 17.73
N ASN A 661 19.48 -38.91 18.08
CA ASN A 661 18.77 -37.68 18.48
C ASN A 661 18.16 -36.91 17.31
N GLY A 662 18.31 -37.39 16.07
CA GLY A 662 17.84 -36.70 14.87
C GLY A 662 18.67 -35.47 14.48
N LEU A 663 19.82 -35.24 15.13
CA LEU A 663 20.75 -34.15 14.82
C LEU A 663 22.04 -34.71 14.17
N PRO A 664 22.76 -33.91 13.36
CA PRO A 664 23.99 -34.38 12.73
C PRO A 664 25.11 -34.76 13.71
N GLN A 665 25.70 -35.95 13.52
CA GLN A 665 26.97 -36.36 14.11
C GLN A 665 28.19 -35.82 13.35
N GLN A 666 28.05 -35.63 12.05
CA GLN A 666 29.04 -34.97 11.20
C GLN A 666 28.31 -34.41 9.98
N ILE A 667 28.82 -33.29 9.46
CA ILE A 667 28.41 -32.71 8.18
C ILE A 667 29.65 -32.62 7.31
N HIS A 668 29.65 -33.34 6.19
CA HIS A 668 30.66 -33.22 5.16
C HIS A 668 30.15 -32.26 4.09
N ALA A 669 30.74 -31.08 3.96
CA ALA A 669 30.26 -30.03 3.06
C ALA A 669 31.39 -29.53 2.14
N ALA A 670 31.15 -29.54 0.83
CA ALA A 670 32.12 -29.14 -0.19
C ALA A 670 33.51 -29.77 0.04
N GLY A 671 33.56 -31.08 0.27
CA GLY A 671 34.79 -31.86 0.42
C GLY A 671 35.46 -31.81 1.80
N GLN A 672 34.82 -31.21 2.82
CA GLN A 672 35.41 -31.05 4.16
C GLN A 672 34.40 -31.31 5.27
N ASP A 673 34.86 -31.92 6.36
CA ASP A 673 34.09 -32.08 7.59
C ASP A 673 34.08 -30.77 8.39
N ILE A 674 32.89 -30.25 8.72
CA ILE A 674 32.75 -28.93 9.34
C ILE A 674 32.49 -28.95 10.86
N LEU A 675 31.97 -30.06 11.40
CA LEU A 675 31.75 -30.19 12.84
C LEU A 675 33.03 -30.68 13.55
N ALA A 676 33.29 -30.10 14.72
CA ALA A 676 34.37 -30.52 15.61
C ALA A 676 33.95 -31.72 16.49
N ALA A 677 32.65 -31.85 16.77
CA ALA A 677 32.04 -32.97 17.47
C ALA A 677 30.56 -33.14 17.04
N PRO A 678 29.87 -34.24 17.41
CA PRO A 678 28.44 -34.39 17.16
C PRO A 678 27.61 -33.25 17.80
N ILE A 679 26.51 -32.86 17.16
CA ILE A 679 25.54 -31.92 17.74
C ILE A 679 24.76 -32.64 18.85
N THR A 680 24.71 -32.02 20.03
CA THR A 680 24.12 -32.61 21.23
C THR A 680 22.90 -31.81 21.71
N MET A 681 22.06 -32.49 22.49
CA MET A 681 20.98 -31.89 23.25
C MET A 681 21.23 -32.19 24.73
N ALA A 682 21.15 -31.17 25.59
CA ALA A 682 21.35 -31.28 27.01
C ALA A 682 20.14 -30.71 27.76
N ALA A 683 19.75 -31.36 28.85
CA ALA A 683 18.69 -30.90 29.74
C ALA A 683 19.19 -30.84 31.18
N THR A 684 18.79 -29.82 31.92
CA THR A 684 18.98 -29.74 33.38
C THR A 684 17.60 -29.82 34.02
N VAL A 685 17.39 -30.80 34.90
CA VAL A 685 16.11 -31.09 35.56
C VAL A 685 16.33 -31.15 37.06
N ASN A 686 15.62 -30.31 37.81
CA ASN A 686 15.74 -30.21 39.26
C ASN A 686 17.20 -30.08 39.75
N GLY A 687 18.04 -29.34 39.01
CA GLY A 687 19.46 -29.14 39.28
C GLY A 687 20.40 -30.26 38.82
N GLU A 688 19.88 -31.37 38.29
CA GLU A 688 20.67 -32.49 37.76
C GLU A 688 20.68 -32.50 36.22
N GLN A 689 21.73 -33.04 35.61
CA GLN A 689 21.81 -33.20 34.15
C GLN A 689 21.71 -34.68 33.77
N PRO A 690 20.49 -35.22 33.61
CA PRO A 690 20.31 -36.61 33.19
C PRO A 690 20.86 -36.84 31.77
N ALA A 691 21.50 -37.98 31.56
CA ALA A 691 21.95 -38.39 30.24
C ALA A 691 20.76 -38.76 29.34
N TRP A 692 20.85 -38.42 28.05
CA TRP A 692 19.87 -38.84 27.06
C TRP A 692 20.14 -40.28 26.58
N GLU A 693 19.08 -41.09 26.57
CA GLU A 693 19.02 -42.40 25.92
C GLU A 693 18.07 -42.31 24.72
N PHE A 694 18.64 -42.25 23.51
CA PHE A 694 17.87 -42.24 22.26
C PHE A 694 17.71 -43.66 21.70
N ALA A 695 16.50 -43.98 21.24
CA ALA A 695 16.26 -45.20 20.47
C ALA A 695 16.89 -45.09 19.07
N PRO A 696 17.25 -46.21 18.42
CA PRO A 696 17.78 -46.18 17.06
C PRO A 696 16.86 -45.42 16.10
N LEU A 697 17.44 -44.48 15.34
CA LEU A 697 16.73 -43.70 14.35
C LEU A 697 16.06 -44.62 13.32
N ARG A 698 14.73 -44.50 13.18
CA ARG A 698 13.95 -45.42 12.32
C ARG A 698 13.43 -44.70 11.09
N LEU A 699 13.94 -45.08 9.92
CA LEU A 699 13.45 -44.58 8.63
C LEU A 699 11.98 -44.99 8.43
N LEU A 700 11.12 -44.00 8.19
CA LEU A 700 9.68 -44.17 7.94
C LEU A 700 9.38 -44.19 6.45
N SER A 701 10.01 -43.30 5.68
CA SER A 701 9.83 -43.18 4.24
C SER A 701 11.04 -42.53 3.59
N SER A 702 11.33 -42.88 2.34
CA SER A 702 12.35 -42.24 1.51
C SER A 702 11.90 -42.17 0.05
N THR A 703 12.03 -40.99 -0.55
CA THR A 703 11.84 -40.72 -1.98
C THR A 703 13.08 -40.01 -2.52
N GLU A 704 13.14 -39.72 -3.82
CA GLU A 704 14.19 -38.88 -4.40
C GLU A 704 14.20 -37.43 -3.86
N ARG A 705 13.07 -36.97 -3.27
CA ARG A 705 12.89 -35.59 -2.77
C ARG A 705 12.92 -35.44 -1.26
N ARG A 706 12.47 -36.44 -0.50
CA ARG A 706 12.50 -36.40 0.97
C ARG A 706 12.73 -37.77 1.60
N ALA A 707 13.45 -37.80 2.72
CA ALA A 707 13.45 -38.90 3.66
C ALA A 707 12.95 -38.47 5.04
N THR A 708 12.33 -39.39 5.78
CA THR A 708 11.68 -39.10 7.08
C THR A 708 11.96 -40.21 8.07
N TRP A 709 12.29 -39.85 9.30
CA TRP A 709 12.62 -40.76 10.41
C TRP A 709 11.79 -40.45 11.65
N ALA A 710 11.53 -41.47 12.46
CA ALA A 710 11.03 -41.31 13.83
C ALA A 710 12.20 -41.11 14.80
N VAL A 711 12.04 -40.17 15.73
CA VAL A 711 13.01 -39.83 16.79
C VAL A 711 12.35 -40.07 18.14
N GLN A 712 13.02 -40.80 19.03
CA GLN A 712 12.53 -41.07 20.39
C GLN A 712 13.69 -41.05 21.37
N GLY A 713 13.53 -40.35 22.49
CA GLY A 713 14.55 -40.26 23.53
C GLY A 713 13.96 -40.13 24.93
N LYS A 714 14.74 -40.50 25.95
CA LYS A 714 14.43 -40.29 27.36
C LYS A 714 15.64 -39.71 28.09
N ALA A 715 15.39 -38.86 29.07
CA ALA A 715 16.43 -38.32 29.96
C ALA A 715 15.83 -38.08 31.35
N GLY A 716 16.14 -38.93 32.32
CA GLY A 716 15.52 -38.87 33.65
C GLY A 716 13.98 -38.95 33.55
N PRO A 717 13.23 -37.95 34.05
CA PRO A 717 11.77 -37.94 33.96
C PRO A 717 11.24 -37.42 32.61
N LEU A 718 12.11 -37.02 31.67
CA LEU A 718 11.72 -36.48 30.37
C LEU A 718 11.57 -37.57 29.32
N ALA A 719 10.60 -37.39 28.42
CA ALA A 719 10.43 -38.17 27.20
C ALA A 719 10.25 -37.25 25.99
N LEU A 720 10.98 -37.54 24.93
CA LEU A 720 10.95 -36.86 23.64
C LEU A 720 10.42 -37.82 22.58
N VAL A 721 9.40 -37.40 21.83
CA VAL A 721 8.87 -38.14 20.68
C VAL A 721 8.69 -37.18 19.51
N GLY A 722 9.21 -37.55 18.35
CA GLY A 722 9.18 -36.66 17.20
C GLY A 722 9.51 -37.32 15.87
N THR A 723 9.67 -36.48 14.86
CA THR A 723 10.06 -36.84 13.50
C THR A 723 11.14 -35.90 12.98
N LEU A 724 12.08 -36.45 12.25
CA LEU A 724 13.03 -35.71 11.42
C LEU A 724 12.66 -35.95 9.96
N TRP A 725 12.65 -34.93 9.12
CA TRP A 725 12.72 -35.14 7.67
C TRP A 725 13.78 -34.27 7.02
N THR A 726 14.38 -34.77 5.94
CA THR A 726 15.41 -34.08 5.14
C THR A 726 15.02 -34.11 3.67
N GLU A 727 15.14 -32.97 2.99
CA GLU A 727 14.86 -32.83 1.55
C GLU A 727 16.11 -32.83 0.66
N PHE A 728 15.92 -32.98 -0.65
CA PHE A 728 16.97 -33.03 -1.68
C PHE A 728 17.93 -31.83 -1.68
N ASP A 729 17.48 -30.67 -1.21
CA ASP A 729 18.31 -29.48 -1.09
C ASP A 729 19.11 -29.45 0.23
N GLY A 730 18.98 -30.46 1.08
CA GLY A 730 19.65 -30.60 2.37
C GLY A 730 18.96 -29.89 3.53
N PHE A 731 17.82 -29.23 3.33
CA PHE A 731 17.03 -28.70 4.43
C PHE A 731 16.44 -29.85 5.24
N SER A 732 16.61 -29.81 6.56
CA SER A 732 16.06 -30.78 7.49
C SER A 732 15.20 -30.10 8.53
N LEU A 733 14.08 -30.70 8.91
CA LEU A 733 13.19 -30.23 9.99
C LEU A 733 13.01 -31.32 11.04
N LEU A 734 13.44 -31.02 12.26
CA LEU A 734 13.18 -31.83 13.44
C LEU A 734 11.98 -31.24 14.20
N THR A 735 10.92 -32.04 14.32
CA THR A 735 9.72 -31.71 15.10
C THR A 735 9.59 -32.70 16.24
N PHE A 736 9.44 -32.23 17.48
CA PHE A 736 9.27 -33.13 18.62
C PHE A 736 8.42 -32.52 19.74
N ASP A 737 7.72 -33.39 20.45
CA ASP A 737 7.07 -33.07 21.72
C ASP A 737 7.97 -33.51 22.87
N LEU A 738 8.21 -32.60 23.80
CA LEU A 738 8.89 -32.87 25.07
C LEU A 738 7.86 -32.98 26.19
N THR A 739 7.88 -34.11 26.90
CA THR A 739 6.96 -34.43 27.98
C THR A 739 7.72 -34.88 29.22
N GLY A 740 7.05 -34.87 30.37
CA GLY A 740 7.61 -35.20 31.68
C GLY A 740 6.51 -35.31 32.72
N ALA A 741 6.85 -35.77 33.92
CA ALA A 741 5.88 -35.86 35.02
C ALA A 741 5.39 -34.45 35.46
N PRO A 742 4.15 -34.31 35.97
CA PRO A 742 3.51 -33.00 36.21
C PRO A 742 4.23 -32.06 37.19
N ASP A 743 5.12 -32.60 38.01
CA ASP A 743 5.89 -31.93 39.05
C ASP A 743 7.36 -31.64 38.65
N VAL A 744 7.73 -31.95 37.41
CA VAL A 744 9.10 -31.78 36.92
C VAL A 744 9.37 -30.32 36.55
N THR A 745 10.44 -29.76 37.12
CA THR A 745 10.97 -28.45 36.69
C THR A 745 12.14 -28.66 35.74
N LEU A 746 11.99 -28.14 34.52
CA LEU A 746 13.03 -28.11 33.52
C LEU A 746 13.80 -26.78 33.67
N ASP A 747 15.01 -26.86 34.23
CA ASP A 747 15.85 -25.69 34.51
C ASP A 747 16.53 -25.17 33.24
N ALA A 748 16.94 -26.09 32.35
CA ALA A 748 17.53 -25.74 31.07
C ALA A 748 17.27 -26.81 30.01
N LEU A 749 17.15 -26.38 28.75
CA LEU A 749 17.13 -27.24 27.56
C LEU A 749 17.93 -26.56 26.46
N VAL A 750 19.00 -27.21 26.01
CA VAL A 750 20.04 -26.59 25.18
C VAL A 750 20.45 -27.53 24.04
N ILE A 751 20.64 -26.96 22.84
CA ILE A 751 21.28 -27.62 21.70
C ILE A 751 22.67 -27.01 21.53
N GLU A 752 23.71 -27.84 21.49
CA GLU A 752 25.09 -27.40 21.29
C GLU A 752 25.63 -27.86 19.93
N VAL A 753 26.20 -26.90 19.19
CA VAL A 753 26.67 -27.07 17.82
C VAL A 753 28.17 -26.76 17.77
N PRO A 754 29.03 -27.76 17.98
CA PRO A 754 30.48 -27.60 17.96
C PRO A 754 31.01 -27.61 16.52
N MET A 755 31.32 -26.45 15.99
CA MET A 755 31.91 -26.23 14.65
C MET A 755 33.43 -26.11 14.73
N LYS A 756 34.16 -26.58 13.72
CA LYS A 756 35.60 -26.31 13.62
C LYS A 756 35.85 -24.81 13.44
N ALA A 757 36.76 -24.23 14.21
CA ALA A 757 37.03 -22.80 14.23
C ALA A 757 37.50 -22.23 12.87
N SER A 758 38.15 -23.06 12.05
CA SER A 758 38.56 -22.72 10.67
C SER A 758 37.38 -22.55 9.71
N TYR A 759 36.19 -23.10 10.03
CA TYR A 759 34.98 -22.99 9.23
C TYR A 759 33.88 -22.16 9.91
N ALA A 760 34.07 -21.70 11.14
CA ALA A 760 33.17 -20.82 11.89
C ALA A 760 33.83 -19.44 12.09
N ARG A 761 33.95 -18.68 10.99
CA ARG A 761 34.54 -17.34 10.96
C ARG A 761 33.51 -16.24 11.22
N TYR A 762 32.27 -16.48 10.80
CA TYR A 762 31.15 -15.55 10.85
C TYR A 762 29.94 -16.21 11.48
N ALA A 763 29.12 -15.39 12.12
CA ALA A 763 27.75 -15.75 12.44
C ALA A 763 26.80 -14.70 11.86
N ARG A 764 25.61 -15.12 11.45
CA ARG A 764 24.53 -14.24 10.98
C ARG A 764 23.22 -14.63 11.64
N GLY A 765 22.49 -13.65 12.12
CA GLY A 765 21.21 -13.84 12.78
C GLY A 765 20.16 -13.04 12.05
N ARG A 766 19.02 -13.62 11.71
CA ARG A 766 17.87 -12.89 11.18
C ARG A 766 16.68 -13.06 12.09
N ARG A 767 16.16 -11.95 12.59
CA ARG A 767 14.95 -11.89 13.42
C ARG A 767 13.90 -11.05 12.71
N GLN A 768 12.70 -11.59 12.64
CA GLN A 768 11.56 -10.96 11.96
C GLN A 768 10.39 -10.73 12.94
N LEU A 769 10.63 -10.92 14.24
CA LEU A 769 9.70 -10.70 15.35
C LEU A 769 10.14 -9.47 16.15
N PRO A 770 9.23 -8.58 16.62
CA PRO A 770 7.80 -8.51 16.29
C PRO A 770 7.56 -7.96 14.86
N PRO A 771 6.31 -8.02 14.34
CA PRO A 771 5.97 -7.52 13.01
C PRO A 771 6.47 -6.09 12.75
N GLY A 772 7.02 -5.87 11.55
CA GLY A 772 7.52 -4.56 11.13
C GLY A 772 8.95 -4.22 11.60
N LYS A 773 9.65 -5.13 12.28
CA LYS A 773 11.07 -4.95 12.65
C LYS A 773 11.90 -6.13 12.18
N PHE A 774 12.87 -5.85 11.31
CA PHE A 774 13.91 -6.79 10.93
C PHE A 774 15.19 -6.47 11.69
N VAL A 775 15.79 -7.50 12.28
CA VAL A 775 17.12 -7.38 12.87
C VAL A 775 18.02 -8.40 12.19
N THR A 776 19.08 -7.88 11.56
CA THR A 776 20.17 -8.70 11.05
C THR A 776 21.39 -8.47 11.95
N ALA A 777 21.87 -9.54 12.58
CA ALA A 777 23.10 -9.52 13.36
C ALA A 777 24.22 -10.19 12.56
N SER A 778 25.45 -9.67 12.64
CA SER A 778 26.64 -10.32 12.10
C SER A 778 27.80 -10.30 13.10
N LEU A 779 28.45 -11.45 13.27
CA LEU A 779 29.75 -11.57 13.96
C LEU A 779 30.86 -11.76 12.94
N TYR A 780 31.98 -11.08 13.13
CA TYR A 780 33.18 -11.19 12.31
C TYR A 780 34.44 -10.86 13.15
N PRO A 781 35.64 -11.26 12.70
CA PRO A 781 36.85 -11.23 13.53
C PRO A 781 37.48 -9.84 13.79
N ASP A 782 37.00 -8.76 13.15
CA ASP A 782 37.84 -7.57 12.92
C ASP A 782 38.22 -6.73 14.15
N THR A 783 39.43 -6.19 14.04
CA THR A 783 40.24 -5.28 14.87
C THR A 783 39.92 -3.79 14.69
N PHE A 784 39.07 -3.41 13.73
CA PHE A 784 38.72 -2.01 13.45
C PHE A 784 37.37 -1.57 14.07
N ALA A 785 37.45 -1.12 15.32
CA ALA A 785 36.45 -0.36 16.10
C ALA A 785 35.21 -1.10 16.66
N SER A 786 34.67 -0.53 17.75
CA SER A 786 33.56 -0.99 18.62
C SER A 786 32.29 -1.44 17.90
N ALA A 787 31.44 -2.23 18.58
CA ALA A 787 30.08 -2.56 18.11
C ALA A 787 29.34 -1.31 17.60
N ARG A 788 28.70 -1.46 16.44
CA ARG A 788 27.96 -0.37 15.79
C ARG A 788 26.57 -0.85 15.41
N ASP A 789 25.58 -0.09 15.83
CA ASP A 789 24.22 -0.21 15.34
C ASP A 789 24.11 0.68 14.10
N VAL A 790 23.70 0.09 12.98
CA VAL A 790 23.41 0.81 11.75
C VAL A 790 21.89 0.79 11.57
N ASP A 791 21.28 1.93 11.88
CA ASP A 791 19.87 2.18 11.58
C ASP A 791 19.74 2.45 10.08
N ILE A 792 19.08 1.52 9.37
CA ILE A 792 18.84 1.63 7.92
C ILE A 792 17.45 2.23 7.63
N GLY A 793 16.82 2.88 8.62
CA GLY A 793 15.52 3.53 8.51
C GLY A 793 14.35 2.54 8.63
N ASP A 794 13.30 2.74 7.83
CA ASP A 794 12.03 1.98 7.86
C ASP A 794 12.20 0.46 7.60
N HIS A 795 13.40 0.01 7.24
CA HIS A 795 13.72 -1.37 6.87
C HIS A 795 14.32 -2.21 8.01
N GLY A 796 14.64 -1.62 9.16
CA GLY A 796 15.10 -2.34 10.37
C GLY A 796 16.47 -1.89 10.88
N THR A 797 17.13 -2.75 11.66
CA THR A 797 18.43 -2.44 12.29
C THR A 797 19.46 -3.53 11.96
N TRP A 798 20.63 -3.11 11.50
CA TRP A 798 21.78 -4.00 11.33
C TRP A 798 22.72 -3.86 12.52
N LEU A 799 23.04 -4.98 13.13
CA LEU A 799 23.80 -5.07 14.36
C LEU A 799 25.11 -5.77 14.06
N TYR A 800 26.17 -4.98 13.97
CA TYR A 800 27.52 -5.46 13.68
C TYR A 800 28.31 -5.44 14.99
N SER A 801 28.59 -6.63 15.54
CA SER A 801 29.40 -6.75 16.74
C SER A 801 30.78 -7.31 16.39
N PRO A 802 31.86 -6.52 16.54
CA PRO A 802 33.20 -7.10 16.68
C PRO A 802 33.24 -7.88 18.00
N SER A 803 34.22 -8.77 18.19
CA SER A 803 34.50 -9.49 19.46
C SER A 803 33.52 -10.59 19.93
N TRP A 804 32.73 -11.20 19.03
CA TRP A 804 31.86 -12.36 19.37
C TRP A 804 30.77 -12.11 20.44
N LYS A 805 30.40 -10.85 20.71
CA LYS A 805 29.26 -10.54 21.58
C LYS A 805 27.94 -10.69 20.81
N TRP A 806 27.18 -11.72 21.13
CA TRP A 806 25.86 -11.97 20.53
C TRP A 806 24.74 -11.31 21.35
N GLN A 807 23.58 -11.11 20.73
CA GLN A 807 22.43 -10.49 21.39
C GLN A 807 21.54 -11.53 22.06
N ASP A 808 21.07 -11.20 23.25
CA ASP A 808 20.09 -11.98 24.01
C ASP A 808 18.68 -11.81 23.42
N THR A 809 18.49 -12.30 22.20
CA THR A 809 17.21 -12.29 21.50
C THR A 809 17.04 -13.51 20.60
N MET A 810 15.79 -13.89 20.37
CA MET A 810 15.44 -14.99 19.47
C MET A 810 15.64 -14.58 18.01
N PHE A 811 16.32 -15.43 17.24
CA PHE A 811 16.48 -15.31 15.80
C PHE A 811 15.77 -16.47 15.09
N ASN A 812 15.03 -16.12 14.03
CA ASN A 812 14.34 -17.06 13.16
C ASN A 812 15.31 -17.88 12.31
N GLU A 813 16.46 -17.30 11.95
CA GLU A 813 17.61 -18.00 11.38
C GLU A 813 18.90 -17.60 12.13
N LEU A 814 19.71 -18.60 12.48
CA LEU A 814 21.07 -18.48 12.99
C LEU A 814 22.02 -19.25 12.10
N PHE A 815 22.83 -18.54 11.31
CA PHE A 815 23.90 -19.12 10.51
C PHE A 815 25.24 -18.98 11.22
N VAL A 816 26.04 -20.04 11.23
CA VAL A 816 27.46 -20.02 11.63
C VAL A 816 28.29 -20.67 10.52
N GLY A 817 29.36 -20.00 10.07
CA GLY A 817 30.11 -20.49 8.92
C GLY A 817 31.28 -19.60 8.49
N GLY A 818 31.80 -19.85 7.30
CA GLY A 818 32.83 -19.08 6.63
C GLY A 818 32.38 -18.65 5.24
N ASP A 819 33.32 -18.41 4.33
CA ASP A 819 33.03 -17.89 2.99
C ASP A 819 32.26 -18.91 2.12
N ILE A 820 32.46 -20.21 2.32
CA ILE A 820 31.83 -21.26 1.48
C ILE A 820 30.91 -22.17 2.30
N ARG A 821 31.37 -22.60 3.47
CA ARG A 821 30.74 -23.64 4.29
C ARG A 821 30.13 -23.06 5.55
N GLY A 822 29.11 -23.70 6.09
CA GLY A 822 28.43 -23.27 7.29
C GLY A 822 27.15 -24.06 7.53
N LEU A 823 26.46 -23.68 8.59
CA LEU A 823 25.22 -24.32 9.05
C LEU A 823 24.26 -23.23 9.53
N ALA A 824 23.04 -23.24 9.00
CA ALA A 824 21.93 -22.43 9.49
C ALA A 824 20.99 -23.28 10.35
N PHE A 825 20.57 -22.75 11.50
CA PHE A 825 19.47 -23.24 12.35
C PHE A 825 18.29 -22.30 12.25
N LEU A 826 17.07 -22.83 12.17
CA LEU A 826 15.86 -22.06 11.88
C LEU A 826 14.69 -22.45 12.76
N THR A 827 13.80 -21.49 13.06
CA THR A 827 12.49 -21.75 13.67
C THR A 827 11.49 -20.61 13.39
N GLU A 828 10.20 -20.93 13.30
CA GLU A 828 9.11 -19.98 13.00
C GLU A 828 8.60 -19.20 14.22
N SER A 829 8.88 -19.68 15.44
CA SER A 829 8.19 -19.24 16.65
C SER A 829 9.08 -19.25 17.89
N ASP A 830 8.73 -18.40 18.85
CA ASP A 830 9.26 -18.35 20.21
C ASP A 830 8.34 -18.99 21.26
N GLN A 831 7.25 -19.68 20.86
CA GLN A 831 6.16 -20.15 21.74
C GLN A 831 6.59 -20.93 22.99
N TYR A 832 7.69 -21.69 22.92
CA TYR A 832 8.21 -22.49 24.03
C TYR A 832 9.68 -22.18 24.36
N ILE A 833 10.16 -21.01 23.90
CA ILE A 833 11.44 -20.48 24.33
C ILE A 833 11.20 -19.75 25.66
N ARG A 834 12.01 -20.05 26.68
CA ARG A 834 11.85 -19.50 28.03
C ARG A 834 13.16 -18.92 28.54
N GLY A 835 13.11 -17.66 28.97
CA GLY A 835 14.27 -16.94 29.50
C GLY A 835 14.93 -16.00 28.48
N PRO A 836 15.84 -15.12 28.95
CA PRO A 836 16.46 -14.08 28.13
C PRO A 836 17.58 -14.61 27.22
N ALA A 837 18.26 -15.69 27.62
CA ALA A 837 19.31 -16.30 26.82
C ALA A 837 18.71 -17.23 25.75
N TYR A 838 18.93 -16.89 24.48
CA TYR A 838 18.56 -17.72 23.33
C TYR A 838 19.76 -18.33 22.61
N ALA A 839 20.77 -17.53 22.27
CA ALA A 839 21.94 -18.02 21.55
C ALA A 839 23.22 -17.41 22.09
N ASP A 840 24.26 -18.22 22.21
CA ASP A 840 25.58 -17.82 22.66
C ASP A 840 26.67 -18.52 21.84
N PHE A 841 27.84 -17.88 21.74
CA PHE A 841 28.98 -18.39 21.00
C PHE A 841 30.21 -18.43 21.91
N THR A 842 30.76 -19.63 22.10
CA THR A 842 32.05 -19.81 22.79
C THR A 842 33.11 -20.24 21.79
N ARG A 843 34.23 -19.53 21.77
CA ARG A 843 35.34 -19.80 20.85
C ARG A 843 36.58 -20.27 21.61
N THR A 844 37.19 -21.33 21.10
CA THR A 844 38.53 -21.83 21.45
C THR A 844 39.44 -21.73 20.22
N GLU A 845 40.69 -22.22 20.32
CA GLU A 845 41.61 -22.26 19.18
C GLU A 845 41.05 -23.08 18.00
N ASP A 846 40.53 -24.28 18.28
CA ASP A 846 40.09 -25.23 17.25
C ASP A 846 38.57 -25.33 17.06
N THR A 847 37.76 -24.84 18.02
CA THR A 847 36.30 -25.03 18.02
C THR A 847 35.54 -23.74 18.34
N VAL A 848 34.44 -23.52 17.62
CA VAL A 848 33.38 -22.56 17.98
C VAL A 848 32.12 -23.35 18.32
N VAL A 849 31.59 -23.19 19.53
CA VAL A 849 30.33 -23.80 19.94
C VAL A 849 29.23 -22.74 19.86
N LEU A 850 28.27 -22.95 18.96
CA LEU A 850 26.99 -22.26 19.00
C LEU A 850 26.08 -23.02 19.98
N ARG A 851 25.67 -22.34 21.04
CA ARG A 851 24.70 -22.83 22.02
C ARG A 851 23.34 -22.20 21.74
N ILE A 852 22.32 -23.02 21.52
CA ILE A 852 20.92 -22.58 21.36
C ILE A 852 20.13 -23.03 22.58
N SER A 853 19.67 -22.08 23.38
CA SER A 853 18.92 -22.30 24.62
C SER A 853 17.41 -22.20 24.34
N LEU A 854 16.71 -23.31 24.49
CA LEU A 854 15.25 -23.37 24.41
C LEU A 854 14.63 -23.02 25.75
N ILE A 855 15.28 -23.45 26.83
CA ILE A 855 14.92 -23.07 28.20
C ILE A 855 16.20 -22.61 28.90
N SER A 856 16.18 -21.38 29.38
CA SER A 856 17.21 -20.75 30.22
C SER A 856 16.63 -20.17 31.51
N THR A 857 15.33 -20.38 31.77
CA THR A 857 14.64 -20.04 33.01
C THR A 857 13.84 -21.25 33.49
N PRO A 858 13.94 -21.63 34.77
CA PRO A 858 13.21 -22.79 35.31
C PRO A 858 11.73 -22.77 34.93
N THR A 859 11.28 -23.82 34.25
CA THR A 859 9.94 -23.94 33.69
C THR A 859 9.29 -25.21 34.20
N LEU A 860 8.12 -25.07 34.83
CA LEU A 860 7.32 -26.22 35.26
C LEU A 860 6.68 -26.89 34.04
N LEU A 861 6.94 -28.18 33.85
CA LEU A 861 6.46 -28.94 32.69
C LEU A 861 5.02 -29.45 32.89
N SER A 862 4.07 -28.52 32.99
CA SER A 862 2.64 -28.83 33.20
C SER A 862 1.91 -29.33 31.95
N LYS A 863 2.48 -29.09 30.76
CA LYS A 863 1.96 -29.49 29.45
C LYS A 863 3.11 -29.90 28.51
N PRO A 864 2.86 -30.73 27.49
CA PRO A 864 3.86 -31.00 26.45
C PRO A 864 4.37 -29.71 25.81
N LEU A 865 5.68 -29.62 25.60
CA LEU A 865 6.32 -28.52 24.86
C LEU A 865 6.61 -28.98 23.43
N HIS A 866 6.07 -28.28 22.44
CA HIS A 866 6.18 -28.65 21.03
C HIS A 866 7.24 -27.80 20.33
N TYR A 867 8.24 -28.44 19.73
CA TYR A 867 9.35 -27.75 19.10
C TYR A 867 9.48 -28.09 17.61
N GLU A 868 9.74 -27.08 16.79
CA GLU A 868 10.10 -27.21 15.36
C GLU A 868 11.42 -26.47 15.08
N TYR A 869 12.46 -27.23 14.72
CA TYR A 869 13.78 -26.69 14.41
C TYR A 869 14.29 -27.20 13.06
N GLY A 870 14.52 -26.25 12.16
CA GLY A 870 15.14 -26.49 10.86
C GLY A 870 16.66 -26.39 10.92
N TYR A 871 17.37 -27.15 10.09
CA TYR A 871 18.78 -26.92 9.82
C TYR A 871 19.15 -27.18 8.37
N ILE A 872 20.13 -26.44 7.84
CA ILE A 872 20.65 -26.60 6.48
C ILE A 872 22.13 -26.20 6.41
N ALA A 873 22.97 -27.06 5.81
CA ALA A 873 24.38 -26.78 5.57
C ALA A 873 24.62 -26.18 4.18
N THR A 874 25.67 -25.36 4.08
CA THR A 874 26.08 -24.68 2.85
C THR A 874 27.34 -25.30 2.24
N PRO A 875 27.55 -25.24 0.91
CA PRO A 875 26.73 -24.57 -0.11
C PRO A 875 25.36 -25.20 -0.37
N VAL A 876 24.32 -24.40 -0.58
CA VAL A 876 22.93 -24.91 -0.78
C VAL A 876 22.73 -25.56 -2.15
N LYS A 877 23.38 -25.01 -3.19
CA LYS A 877 23.42 -25.60 -4.54
C LYS A 877 24.77 -25.39 -5.22
N PRO A 878 25.10 -26.15 -6.28
CA PRO A 878 26.23 -25.85 -7.15
C PRO A 878 26.16 -24.46 -7.78
N ARG A 879 27.32 -23.79 -7.89
CA ARG A 879 27.44 -22.55 -8.65
C ARG A 879 27.18 -22.80 -10.14
N PRO A 880 26.43 -21.91 -10.82
CA PRO A 880 26.25 -22.01 -12.27
C PRO A 880 27.57 -21.79 -12.99
N LYS A 881 27.74 -22.44 -14.14
CA LYS A 881 28.94 -22.35 -14.98
C LYS A 881 28.79 -21.39 -16.17
N ASP A 882 27.60 -20.85 -16.38
CA ASP A 882 27.33 -19.90 -17.45
C ASP A 882 27.75 -18.49 -17.00
N PRO A 883 28.75 -17.84 -17.64
CA PRO A 883 29.19 -16.51 -17.24
C PRO A 883 28.09 -15.44 -17.34
N ILE A 884 27.14 -15.59 -18.27
CA ILE A 884 26.13 -14.54 -18.50
C ILE A 884 25.22 -14.35 -17.28
N ILE A 885 25.02 -15.38 -16.46
CA ILE A 885 24.11 -15.32 -15.30
C ILE A 885 24.53 -14.28 -14.25
N HIS A 886 25.80 -13.87 -14.26
CA HIS A 886 26.37 -12.84 -13.39
C HIS A 886 26.14 -11.41 -13.91
N GLN A 887 25.45 -11.25 -15.04
CA GLN A 887 25.21 -9.98 -15.73
C GLN A 887 23.71 -9.61 -15.74
N PRO A 888 23.03 -9.46 -14.58
CA PRO A 888 21.63 -9.09 -14.53
C PRO A 888 21.42 -7.59 -14.73
N SER A 889 20.30 -7.23 -15.36
CA SER A 889 20.03 -5.85 -15.76
C SER A 889 18.61 -5.36 -15.49
N TYR A 890 18.52 -4.07 -15.15
CA TYR A 890 17.30 -3.34 -14.84
C TYR A 890 16.94 -2.33 -15.93
N PHE A 891 15.94 -2.62 -16.77
CA PHE A 891 15.62 -1.79 -17.92
C PHE A 891 14.16 -1.36 -17.97
N ALA A 892 13.92 -0.05 -18.07
CA ALA A 892 12.60 0.48 -18.42
C ALA A 892 12.39 0.55 -19.94
N THR A 893 13.46 0.49 -20.75
CA THR A 893 13.41 0.72 -22.20
C THR A 893 14.36 -0.18 -23.00
N ASP A 894 14.21 -0.19 -24.33
CA ASP A 894 15.09 -0.86 -25.30
C ASP A 894 16.10 0.09 -25.97
N LYS A 895 16.40 1.22 -25.32
CA LYS A 895 17.23 2.29 -25.91
C LYS A 895 18.71 1.93 -26.07
N TYR A 896 19.18 0.91 -25.36
CA TYR A 896 20.61 0.53 -25.27
C TYR A 896 20.80 -0.96 -25.64
N PRO A 897 20.57 -1.32 -26.91
CA PRO A 897 20.61 -2.72 -27.36
C PRO A 897 21.95 -3.41 -27.09
N GLU A 898 23.06 -2.66 -27.14
CA GLU A 898 24.41 -3.15 -26.84
C GLU A 898 24.56 -3.63 -25.39
N PHE A 899 23.84 -3.06 -24.43
CA PHE A 899 23.87 -3.51 -23.03
C PHE A 899 22.91 -4.68 -22.81
N ILE A 900 21.73 -4.59 -23.42
CA ILE A 900 20.72 -5.64 -23.33
C ILE A 900 21.31 -6.97 -23.82
N GLN A 901 22.01 -6.99 -24.96
CA GLN A 901 22.63 -8.20 -25.53
C GLN A 901 23.66 -8.89 -24.62
N ARG A 902 24.21 -8.20 -23.62
CA ARG A 902 25.14 -8.76 -22.63
C ARG A 902 24.46 -9.23 -21.35
N SER A 903 23.14 -9.12 -21.25
CA SER A 903 22.42 -9.35 -20.00
C SER A 903 21.84 -10.77 -19.95
N CYS A 904 21.88 -11.43 -18.79
CA CYS A 904 21.11 -12.67 -18.62
C CYS A 904 19.60 -12.43 -18.55
N VAL A 905 19.19 -11.24 -18.08
CA VAL A 905 17.79 -10.90 -17.85
C VAL A 905 17.55 -9.40 -17.92
N ALA A 906 16.37 -9.02 -18.42
CA ALA A 906 15.88 -7.64 -18.41
C ALA A 906 14.67 -7.50 -17.47
N VAL A 907 14.86 -6.85 -16.32
CA VAL A 907 13.77 -6.55 -15.38
C VAL A 907 13.00 -5.31 -15.82
N ASN A 908 11.67 -5.40 -15.94
CA ASN A 908 10.82 -4.25 -16.23
C ASN A 908 9.71 -4.02 -15.19
N TYR A 909 9.80 -2.91 -14.47
CA TYR A 909 8.90 -2.52 -13.37
C TYR A 909 7.53 -1.99 -13.79
N HIS A 910 7.35 -1.65 -15.08
CA HIS A 910 6.15 -0.96 -15.57
C HIS A 910 5.30 -1.83 -16.49
N ILE A 911 5.73 -3.05 -16.76
CA ILE A 911 5.10 -3.94 -17.72
C ILE A 911 3.74 -4.45 -17.24
N LEU A 912 3.57 -4.66 -15.93
CA LEU A 912 2.32 -5.15 -15.34
C LEU A 912 1.32 -4.01 -15.09
N ALA A 913 0.05 -4.31 -15.33
CA ALA A 913 -1.07 -3.41 -15.04
C ALA A 913 -1.18 -3.12 -13.54
N ASN A 914 -0.87 -4.11 -12.71
CA ASN A 914 -0.78 -4.02 -11.26
C ASN A 914 0.13 -5.14 -10.75
N ILE A 915 0.61 -5.03 -9.52
CA ILE A 915 1.51 -6.01 -8.92
C ILE A 915 0.85 -7.39 -8.89
N ASN A 916 1.62 -8.43 -9.25
CA ASN A 916 1.18 -9.82 -9.37
C ASN A 916 0.00 -10.05 -10.31
N THR A 917 -0.41 -9.05 -11.10
CA THR A 917 -1.53 -9.19 -12.04
C THR A 917 -0.98 -9.57 -13.42
N PRO A 918 -1.30 -10.76 -13.97
CA PRO A 918 -0.76 -11.25 -15.23
C PRO A 918 -1.42 -10.57 -16.45
N ARG A 919 -1.32 -9.24 -16.50
CA ARG A 919 -1.82 -8.41 -17.59
C ARG A 919 -0.86 -7.27 -17.85
N TYR A 920 -0.64 -6.96 -19.12
CA TYR A 920 0.12 -5.79 -19.53
C TYR A 920 -0.57 -4.49 -19.12
N ARG A 921 0.19 -3.53 -18.56
CA ARG A 921 -0.28 -2.16 -18.34
C ARG A 921 -0.71 -1.49 -19.65
N HIS A 922 0.14 -1.65 -20.67
CA HIS A 922 -0.11 -1.20 -22.03
C HIS A 922 -0.05 -2.40 -22.97
N PRO A 923 -1.18 -3.05 -23.33
CA PRO A 923 -1.17 -4.34 -24.02
C PRO A 923 -0.33 -4.39 -25.30
N GLN A 924 -0.47 -3.40 -26.18
CA GLN A 924 0.29 -3.35 -27.43
C GLN A 924 1.76 -3.00 -27.19
N GLY A 925 2.03 -1.97 -26.37
CA GLY A 925 3.39 -1.51 -26.08
C GLY A 925 4.23 -2.54 -25.32
N GLY A 926 3.66 -3.16 -24.29
CA GLY A 926 4.30 -4.19 -23.49
C GLY A 926 4.62 -5.45 -24.30
N LYS A 927 3.65 -5.97 -25.08
CA LYS A 927 3.89 -7.12 -25.97
C LYS A 927 4.96 -6.82 -27.02
N ALA A 928 4.95 -5.61 -27.58
CA ALA A 928 5.97 -5.19 -28.54
C ALA A 928 7.36 -5.08 -27.89
N LEU A 929 7.45 -4.56 -26.65
CA LEU A 929 8.70 -4.47 -25.89
C LEU A 929 9.29 -5.85 -25.60
N VAL A 930 8.48 -6.78 -25.05
CA VAL A 930 8.91 -8.17 -24.78
C VAL A 930 9.44 -8.82 -26.04
N LYS A 931 8.75 -8.67 -27.17
CA LYS A 931 9.22 -9.19 -28.45
C LYS A 931 10.54 -8.56 -28.90
N ARG A 932 10.70 -7.23 -28.79
CA ARG A 932 11.93 -6.55 -29.23
C ARG A 932 13.14 -6.92 -28.40
N ILE A 933 13.00 -6.96 -27.07
CA ILE A 933 14.08 -7.42 -26.18
C ILE A 933 14.38 -8.91 -26.42
N GLY A 934 13.34 -9.73 -26.58
CA GLY A 934 13.49 -11.15 -26.89
C GLY A 934 14.22 -11.45 -28.21
N ASN A 935 14.20 -10.54 -29.19
CA ASN A 935 14.99 -10.68 -30.42
C ASN A 935 16.52 -10.63 -30.17
N TYR A 936 16.97 -10.14 -29.01
CA TYR A 936 18.36 -10.20 -28.57
C TYR A 936 18.71 -11.49 -27.84
N GLY A 937 17.76 -12.42 -27.66
CA GLY A 937 17.95 -13.64 -26.88
C GLY A 937 17.83 -13.45 -25.36
N VAL A 938 17.35 -12.28 -24.91
CA VAL A 938 17.30 -11.91 -23.49
C VAL A 938 15.88 -12.02 -22.96
N PRO A 939 15.63 -12.80 -21.89
CA PRO A 939 14.32 -12.89 -21.27
C PRO A 939 13.94 -11.59 -20.55
N VAL A 940 12.70 -11.15 -20.75
CA VAL A 940 12.09 -10.06 -19.96
C VAL A 940 11.36 -10.67 -18.77
N VAL A 941 11.60 -10.13 -17.58
CA VAL A 941 10.89 -10.51 -16.36
C VAL A 941 10.14 -9.31 -15.78
N ALA A 942 8.99 -9.58 -15.18
CA ALA A 942 8.17 -8.55 -14.54
C ALA A 942 8.51 -8.42 -13.06
N ASP A 943 8.39 -7.19 -12.54
CA ASP A 943 8.44 -6.93 -11.10
C ASP A 943 7.19 -7.47 -10.38
N THR A 944 7.39 -8.40 -9.44
CA THR A 944 6.35 -9.09 -8.68
C THR A 944 6.69 -9.13 -7.20
N TYR A 945 5.68 -9.09 -6.33
CA TYR A 945 5.87 -9.08 -4.87
C TYR A 945 5.31 -10.36 -4.26
N MET A 946 6.16 -11.30 -3.90
CA MET A 946 5.70 -12.61 -3.40
C MET A 946 5.06 -12.52 -2.02
N SER A 947 5.42 -11.54 -1.19
CA SER A 947 4.84 -11.36 0.15
C SER A 947 3.78 -10.27 0.19
N ALA A 948 3.20 -9.89 -0.95
CA ALA A 948 2.26 -8.78 -1.01
C ALA A 948 1.15 -8.96 -2.05
N ALA A 949 0.07 -8.19 -1.88
CA ALA A 949 -1.03 -8.12 -2.82
C ALA A 949 -1.52 -6.67 -2.95
N SER A 950 -1.98 -6.32 -4.15
CA SER A 950 -2.51 -4.99 -4.42
C SER A 950 -3.97 -4.89 -3.98
N THR A 951 -4.28 -3.87 -3.19
CA THR A 951 -5.63 -3.66 -2.60
C THR A 951 -6.69 -3.31 -3.62
N THR A 952 -6.28 -2.96 -4.84
CA THR A 952 -7.18 -2.64 -5.96
C THR A 952 -7.52 -3.86 -6.82
N THR A 953 -7.00 -5.05 -6.50
CA THR A 953 -7.31 -6.29 -7.22
C THR A 953 -8.60 -6.94 -6.68
N PRO A 954 -9.45 -7.52 -7.55
CA PRO A 954 -10.63 -8.27 -7.12
C PRO A 954 -10.31 -9.40 -6.15
N GLU A 955 -9.17 -10.07 -6.34
CA GLU A 955 -8.72 -11.16 -5.49
C GLU A 955 -8.42 -10.67 -4.08
N TYR A 956 -7.69 -9.56 -3.91
CA TYR A 956 -7.46 -9.01 -2.57
C TYR A 956 -8.77 -8.63 -1.86
N ALA A 957 -9.71 -8.01 -2.57
CA ALA A 957 -11.00 -7.64 -1.99
C ALA A 957 -11.78 -8.85 -1.43
N LEU A 958 -11.64 -10.02 -2.07
CA LEU A 958 -12.33 -11.26 -1.68
C LEU A 958 -11.58 -12.07 -0.62
N PHE A 959 -10.24 -12.09 -0.68
CA PHE A 959 -9.40 -13.01 0.11
C PHE A 959 -8.55 -12.33 1.19
N SER A 960 -8.61 -10.99 1.31
CA SER A 960 -7.89 -10.23 2.36
C SER A 960 -8.06 -10.76 3.80
N PRO A 961 -9.21 -11.31 4.25
CA PRO A 961 -9.32 -11.82 5.63
C PRO A 961 -8.30 -12.91 5.99
N GLU A 962 -7.97 -13.80 5.04
CA GLU A 962 -6.89 -14.79 5.26
C GLU A 962 -5.53 -14.29 4.77
N TRP A 963 -5.46 -13.50 3.70
CA TRP A 963 -4.19 -13.04 3.14
C TRP A 963 -3.48 -12.04 4.04
N ASP A 964 -4.20 -11.15 4.71
CA ASP A 964 -3.60 -10.05 5.47
C ASP A 964 -2.61 -10.56 6.52
N VAL A 965 -1.42 -9.96 6.55
CA VAL A 965 -0.52 -10.02 7.69
C VAL A 965 -1.05 -9.07 8.78
N LEU A 966 -1.10 -9.53 10.03
CA LEU A 966 -1.52 -8.73 11.18
C LEU A 966 -0.35 -8.43 12.13
N PRO A 967 -0.20 -7.18 12.64
CA PRO A 967 -0.97 -5.98 12.28
C PRO A 967 -0.80 -5.61 10.80
N ARG A 968 -1.84 -4.99 10.23
CA ARG A 968 -1.86 -4.66 8.81
C ARG A 968 -0.82 -3.61 8.51
N ASP A 969 0.05 -3.94 7.57
CA ASP A 969 1.07 -3.04 7.07
C ASP A 969 1.10 -3.08 5.53
N GLY A 970 1.61 -2.02 4.93
CA GLY A 970 1.65 -1.86 3.49
C GLY A 970 2.00 -0.43 3.07
N TRP A 971 2.51 -0.33 1.84
CA TRP A 971 2.93 0.92 1.22
C TRP A 971 2.11 1.15 -0.04
N VAL A 972 2.44 2.21 -0.75
CA VAL A 972 1.72 2.59 -1.96
C VAL A 972 2.69 2.63 -3.12
N VAL A 973 2.23 2.09 -4.25
CA VAL A 973 2.97 2.03 -5.51
C VAL A 973 2.15 2.76 -6.59
N PRO A 974 2.71 3.06 -7.78
CA PRO A 974 1.96 3.79 -8.83
C PRO A 974 0.66 3.13 -9.31
N THR A 975 0.43 1.85 -8.98
CA THR A 975 -0.77 1.09 -9.34
C THR A 975 -1.79 0.98 -8.19
N GLY A 976 -1.53 1.64 -7.06
CA GLY A 976 -2.40 1.68 -5.89
C GLY A 976 -1.70 1.26 -4.59
N ARG A 977 -2.49 1.10 -3.52
CA ARG A 977 -1.99 0.63 -2.23
C ARG A 977 -1.76 -0.88 -2.27
N VAL A 978 -0.65 -1.32 -1.69
CA VAL A 978 -0.25 -2.72 -1.55
C VAL A 978 -0.24 -3.07 -0.07
N ARG A 979 -0.55 -4.33 0.24
CA ARG A 979 -0.56 -4.87 1.60
C ARG A 979 0.26 -6.15 1.65
N TYR A 980 0.94 -6.37 2.77
CA TYR A 980 1.60 -7.66 2.99
C TYR A 980 0.57 -8.78 3.02
N ALA A 981 0.91 -9.86 2.32
CA ALA A 981 0.08 -11.04 2.17
C ALA A 981 0.87 -12.28 2.61
N CYS A 982 0.22 -13.15 3.37
CA CYS A 982 0.85 -14.29 4.02
C CYS A 982 0.87 -15.53 3.12
N GLN A 983 2.07 -16.09 2.90
CA GLN A 983 2.32 -17.22 2.01
C GLN A 983 1.79 -18.56 2.55
N SER A 984 1.37 -18.62 3.82
CA SER A 984 0.69 -19.80 4.37
C SER A 984 -0.76 -19.93 3.91
N THR A 985 -1.26 -18.96 3.13
CA THR A 985 -2.67 -18.87 2.71
C THR A 985 -2.84 -19.16 1.22
N SER A 986 -4.06 -19.05 0.72
CA SER A 986 -4.37 -19.16 -0.71
C SER A 986 -3.65 -18.11 -1.59
N HIS A 987 -3.07 -17.06 -0.98
CA HIS A 987 -2.23 -16.08 -1.68
C HIS A 987 -1.06 -16.72 -2.42
N ALA A 988 -0.40 -17.72 -1.81
CA ALA A 988 0.70 -18.45 -2.45
C ALA A 988 0.28 -19.10 -3.77
N GLN A 989 -0.93 -19.64 -3.82
CA GLN A 989 -1.47 -20.31 -5.00
C GLN A 989 -1.84 -19.29 -6.09
N PHE A 990 -2.44 -18.17 -5.68
CA PHE A 990 -2.69 -17.04 -6.56
C PHE A 990 -1.39 -16.50 -7.18
N TYR A 991 -0.35 -16.29 -6.38
CA TYR A 991 0.95 -15.82 -6.86
C TYR A 991 1.58 -16.79 -7.88
N LEU A 992 1.58 -18.09 -7.57
CA LEU A 992 2.11 -19.12 -8.48
C LEU A 992 1.35 -19.18 -9.81
N ASP A 993 0.02 -19.06 -9.79
CA ASP A 993 -0.77 -18.98 -11.03
C ASP A 993 -0.48 -17.70 -11.80
N SER A 994 -0.40 -16.56 -11.13
CA SER A 994 0.01 -15.30 -11.76
C SER A 994 1.36 -15.40 -12.44
N ALA A 995 2.37 -16.01 -11.79
CA ALA A 995 3.68 -16.24 -12.38
C ALA A 995 3.61 -17.20 -13.60
N ARG A 996 2.85 -18.29 -13.51
CA ARG A 996 2.61 -19.20 -14.65
C ARG A 996 2.02 -18.46 -15.84
N ARG A 997 0.97 -17.64 -15.61
CA ARG A 997 0.28 -16.88 -16.67
C ARG A 997 1.15 -15.78 -17.25
N MET A 998 2.00 -15.14 -16.46
CA MET A 998 3.02 -14.21 -16.95
C MET A 998 3.97 -14.90 -17.95
N VAL A 999 4.39 -16.13 -17.66
CA VAL A 999 5.24 -16.89 -18.59
C VAL A 999 4.45 -17.37 -19.82
N GLU A 1000 3.32 -18.05 -19.60
CA GLU A 1000 2.59 -18.75 -20.67
C GLU A 1000 1.73 -17.82 -21.54
N GLU A 1001 1.06 -16.83 -20.96
CA GLU A 1001 0.12 -15.95 -21.68
C GLU A 1001 0.78 -14.65 -22.14
N MET A 1002 1.72 -14.11 -21.35
CA MET A 1002 2.39 -12.85 -21.67
C MET A 1002 3.71 -13.05 -22.41
N GLY A 1003 4.31 -14.24 -22.37
CA GLY A 1003 5.60 -14.52 -23.00
C GLY A 1003 6.80 -13.94 -22.24
N LEU A 1004 6.66 -13.75 -20.92
CA LEU A 1004 7.78 -13.37 -20.06
C LEU A 1004 8.70 -14.57 -19.82
N GLY A 1005 10.00 -14.32 -19.65
CA GLY A 1005 11.01 -15.35 -19.45
C GLY A 1005 11.21 -15.76 -17.99
N GLY A 1006 10.30 -15.38 -17.10
CA GLY A 1006 10.42 -15.62 -15.66
C GLY A 1006 9.83 -14.48 -14.83
N VAL A 1007 10.32 -14.31 -13.60
CA VAL A 1007 9.86 -13.28 -12.66
C VAL A 1007 11.02 -12.58 -11.96
N TYR A 1008 10.85 -11.28 -11.74
CA TYR A 1008 11.61 -10.56 -10.74
C TYR A 1008 10.80 -10.54 -9.44
N ILE A 1009 11.42 -10.94 -8.33
CA ILE A 1009 10.74 -11.02 -7.03
C ILE A 1009 11.36 -10.02 -6.07
N ASP A 1010 10.61 -8.94 -5.85
CA ASP A 1010 10.82 -8.02 -4.73
C ASP A 1010 9.91 -8.43 -3.56
N VAL A 1011 10.11 -7.82 -2.39
CA VAL A 1011 9.29 -7.98 -1.18
C VAL A 1011 8.87 -9.44 -0.96
N SER A 1012 9.87 -10.30 -0.78
CA SER A 1012 9.74 -11.75 -0.84
C SER A 1012 10.05 -12.47 0.47
N GLY A 1013 10.50 -11.73 1.50
CA GLY A 1013 10.73 -12.27 2.84
C GLY A 1013 9.43 -12.67 3.55
N PRO A 1014 9.43 -13.75 4.35
CA PRO A 1014 8.31 -14.03 5.23
C PRO A 1014 8.14 -12.91 6.27
N MET A 1015 6.89 -12.60 6.60
CA MET A 1015 6.55 -11.54 7.55
C MET A 1015 5.98 -12.17 8.82
N ALA A 1016 6.41 -11.70 9.99
CA ALA A 1016 5.76 -12.07 11.25
C ALA A 1016 4.28 -11.73 11.20
N ASN A 1017 3.45 -12.71 11.52
CA ASN A 1017 2.02 -12.65 11.35
C ASN A 1017 1.31 -13.28 12.55
N ARG A 1018 0.26 -12.63 13.03
CA ARG A 1018 -0.63 -13.17 14.07
C ARG A 1018 -2.06 -13.43 13.57
N ASN A 1019 -2.29 -13.39 12.25
CA ASN A 1019 -3.60 -13.65 11.67
C ASN A 1019 -4.06 -15.09 11.94
N PRO A 1020 -5.12 -15.34 12.71
CA PRO A 1020 -5.61 -16.69 12.97
C PRO A 1020 -6.07 -17.41 11.69
N TYR A 1021 -6.51 -16.67 10.67
CA TYR A 1021 -6.96 -17.25 9.41
C TYR A 1021 -5.83 -17.70 8.51
N SER A 1022 -4.61 -17.15 8.67
CA SER A 1022 -3.44 -17.63 7.95
C SER A 1022 -2.83 -18.88 8.58
N GLY A 1023 -3.23 -19.23 9.81
CA GLY A 1023 -2.59 -20.27 10.61
C GLY A 1023 -1.30 -19.82 11.29
N CYS A 1024 -0.91 -18.55 11.14
CA CYS A 1024 0.24 -17.98 11.85
C CYS A 1024 -0.19 -17.53 13.25
N GLY A 1025 0.77 -17.46 14.17
CA GLY A 1025 0.58 -16.99 15.54
C GLY A 1025 0.01 -18.03 16.50
N TYR A 1026 0.34 -17.87 17.78
CA TYR A 1026 -0.06 -18.75 18.88
C TYR A 1026 -0.63 -17.93 20.05
N ILE A 1027 -1.29 -18.61 21.00
CA ILE A 1027 -1.75 -17.99 22.25
C ILE A 1027 -0.72 -18.31 23.34
N ASP A 1028 -0.18 -17.28 23.99
CA ASP A 1028 0.78 -17.43 25.09
C ASP A 1028 0.11 -17.79 26.42
N ASP A 1029 0.90 -17.90 27.49
CA ASP A 1029 0.42 -18.29 28.82
C ASP A 1029 -0.42 -17.16 29.47
N GLU A 1030 -0.30 -15.92 28.98
CA GLU A 1030 -1.11 -14.76 29.37
C GLU A 1030 -2.44 -14.64 28.59
N GLY A 1031 -2.67 -15.49 27.60
CA GLY A 1031 -3.86 -15.45 26.73
C GLY A 1031 -3.75 -14.48 25.56
N GLU A 1032 -2.58 -13.89 25.33
CA GLU A 1032 -2.30 -12.96 24.24
C GLU A 1032 -1.84 -13.69 22.97
N ARG A 1033 -2.29 -13.18 21.81
CA ARG A 1033 -1.93 -13.77 20.52
C ARG A 1033 -0.60 -13.24 20.01
N ARG A 1034 0.43 -14.06 20.10
CA ARG A 1034 1.79 -13.78 19.61
C ARG A 1034 1.94 -14.16 18.13
N PRO A 1035 2.80 -13.47 17.37
CA PRO A 1035 3.02 -13.77 15.95
C PRO A 1035 3.97 -14.96 15.75
N THR A 1036 3.86 -15.63 14.61
CA THR A 1036 4.89 -16.53 14.05
C THR A 1036 5.29 -16.07 12.66
N VAL A 1037 6.41 -16.58 12.16
CA VAL A 1037 6.94 -16.26 10.83
C VAL A 1037 6.72 -17.47 9.90
N PRO A 1038 6.04 -17.35 8.74
CA PRO A 1038 5.72 -18.49 7.87
C PRO A 1038 6.89 -18.93 6.96
N LEU A 1039 8.08 -19.18 7.51
CA LEU A 1039 9.28 -19.63 6.77
C LEU A 1039 9.03 -20.90 5.94
N TRP A 1040 8.39 -21.91 6.51
CA TRP A 1040 8.13 -23.20 5.86
C TRP A 1040 7.20 -23.03 4.66
N ALA A 1041 6.18 -22.18 4.80
CA ALA A 1041 5.27 -21.87 3.72
C ALA A 1041 5.98 -21.08 2.60
N SER A 1042 6.71 -20.03 2.94
CA SER A 1042 7.47 -19.22 1.98
C SER A 1042 8.47 -20.07 1.21
N ARG A 1043 9.25 -20.92 1.90
CA ARG A 1043 10.17 -21.86 1.26
C ARG A 1043 9.47 -22.76 0.24
N LYS A 1044 8.30 -23.29 0.56
CA LYS A 1044 7.51 -24.12 -0.36
C LYS A 1044 7.06 -23.34 -1.60
N VAL A 1045 6.71 -22.06 -1.48
CA VAL A 1045 6.34 -21.23 -2.65
C VAL A 1045 7.53 -21.07 -3.60
N PHE A 1046 8.70 -20.72 -3.07
CA PHE A 1046 9.94 -20.62 -3.85
C PHE A 1046 10.31 -21.96 -4.51
N GLN A 1047 10.26 -23.06 -3.76
CA GLN A 1047 10.54 -24.40 -4.29
C GLN A 1047 9.59 -24.77 -5.43
N ARG A 1048 8.29 -24.47 -5.31
CA ARG A 1048 7.28 -24.72 -6.35
C ARG A 1048 7.53 -23.86 -7.58
N LEU A 1049 7.78 -22.56 -7.40
CA LEU A 1049 8.08 -21.66 -8.51
C LEU A 1049 9.34 -22.09 -9.27
N TYR A 1050 10.42 -22.40 -8.54
CA TYR A 1050 11.67 -22.88 -9.10
C TYR A 1050 11.47 -24.18 -9.88
N THR A 1051 10.77 -25.14 -9.27
CA THR A 1051 10.46 -26.42 -9.93
C THR A 1051 9.64 -26.21 -11.20
N TYR A 1052 8.65 -25.30 -11.19
CA TYR A 1052 7.87 -24.98 -12.38
C TYR A 1052 8.74 -24.39 -13.51
N LEU A 1053 9.63 -23.44 -13.21
CA LEU A 1053 10.42 -22.72 -14.21
C LEU A 1053 11.63 -23.50 -14.76
N HIS A 1054 12.10 -24.52 -14.04
CA HIS A 1054 13.34 -25.26 -14.34
C HIS A 1054 13.13 -26.75 -14.67
N THR A 1055 11.88 -27.18 -14.83
CA THR A 1055 11.54 -28.54 -15.27
C THR A 1055 10.69 -28.52 -16.54
N ASP A 1056 10.50 -29.68 -17.16
CA ASP A 1056 9.73 -29.84 -18.43
C ASP A 1056 10.28 -29.03 -19.61
N GLY A 1057 11.61 -28.83 -19.65
CA GLY A 1057 12.27 -28.08 -20.73
C GLY A 1057 12.06 -26.57 -20.65
N ARG A 1058 11.48 -26.05 -19.57
CA ARG A 1058 11.46 -24.62 -19.27
C ARG A 1058 12.84 -24.15 -18.80
N ASN A 1059 13.18 -22.92 -19.15
CA ASN A 1059 14.43 -22.26 -18.78
C ASN A 1059 14.11 -20.82 -18.34
N GLY A 1060 13.24 -20.69 -17.35
CA GLY A 1060 12.85 -19.39 -16.81
C GLY A 1060 13.88 -18.82 -15.85
N ILE A 1061 13.89 -17.51 -15.64
CA ILE A 1061 14.78 -16.86 -14.66
C ILE A 1061 13.97 -16.35 -13.46
N ILE A 1062 14.42 -16.70 -12.26
CA ILE A 1062 14.00 -16.08 -11.01
C ILE A 1062 15.10 -15.14 -10.54
N TYR A 1063 14.88 -13.84 -10.74
CA TYR A 1063 15.77 -12.81 -10.23
C TYR A 1063 15.15 -12.20 -8.97
N SER A 1064 15.79 -12.33 -7.80
CA SER A 1064 15.21 -11.84 -6.55
C SER A 1064 16.04 -10.76 -5.87
N HIS A 1065 15.33 -9.80 -5.29
CA HIS A 1065 15.86 -8.65 -4.57
C HIS A 1065 15.47 -8.72 -3.09
N THR A 1066 16.24 -9.49 -2.31
CA THR A 1066 16.08 -9.55 -0.85
C THR A 1066 17.24 -10.27 -0.18
N THR A 1067 17.34 -10.10 1.14
CA THR A 1067 18.05 -11.03 2.03
C THR A 1067 17.26 -12.33 2.14
N HIS A 1068 17.78 -13.40 1.55
CA HIS A 1068 17.16 -14.72 1.69
C HIS A 1068 17.67 -15.42 2.95
N ASP A 1069 16.75 -16.03 3.67
CA ASP A 1069 17.07 -17.12 4.61
C ASP A 1069 17.76 -18.24 3.82
N THR A 1070 18.73 -18.90 4.43
CA THR A 1070 19.56 -19.93 3.81
C THR A 1070 18.69 -21.05 3.20
N CYS A 1071 17.55 -21.36 3.82
CA CYS A 1071 16.60 -22.37 3.35
C CYS A 1071 15.79 -21.95 2.11
N ILE A 1072 15.83 -20.68 1.72
CA ILE A 1072 15.12 -20.12 0.56
C ILE A 1072 16.09 -19.77 -0.57
N GLY A 1073 17.25 -19.21 -0.24
CA GLY A 1073 18.17 -18.57 -1.20
C GLY A 1073 18.72 -19.48 -2.31
N GLY A 1074 18.59 -20.81 -2.19
CA GLY A 1074 18.91 -21.76 -3.25
C GLY A 1074 17.90 -21.76 -4.41
N TYR A 1075 16.63 -21.40 -4.17
CA TYR A 1075 15.51 -21.50 -5.12
C TYR A 1075 15.32 -20.24 -5.98
N VAL A 1076 16.38 -19.50 -6.26
CA VAL A 1076 16.40 -18.36 -7.18
C VAL A 1076 17.67 -18.42 -8.04
N ASP A 1077 17.67 -17.81 -9.22
CA ASP A 1077 18.78 -17.90 -10.18
C ASP A 1077 19.79 -16.78 -10.00
N VAL A 1078 19.33 -15.61 -9.60
CA VAL A 1078 20.17 -14.45 -9.27
C VAL A 1078 19.61 -13.77 -8.03
N VAL A 1079 20.48 -13.38 -7.11
CA VAL A 1079 20.16 -12.53 -5.95
C VAL A 1079 20.87 -11.20 -6.10
N THR A 1080 20.20 -10.12 -5.73
CA THR A 1080 20.83 -8.81 -5.59
C THR A 1080 20.46 -8.18 -4.26
N GLU A 1081 21.41 -7.44 -3.69
CA GLU A 1081 21.25 -6.69 -2.45
C GLU A 1081 22.22 -5.50 -2.46
N GLY A 1082 21.90 -4.43 -1.74
CA GLY A 1082 22.75 -3.24 -1.64
C GLY A 1082 21.98 -1.92 -1.58
N GLU A 1083 20.68 -1.92 -1.90
CA GLU A 1083 19.83 -0.72 -1.92
C GLU A 1083 19.90 0.09 -0.62
N ASN A 1084 19.87 -0.60 0.51
CA ASN A 1084 19.84 -0.01 1.85
C ASN A 1084 21.06 0.89 2.15
N TRP A 1085 22.18 0.70 1.45
CA TRP A 1085 23.35 1.57 1.58
C TRP A 1085 23.24 2.84 0.73
N GLY A 1086 22.35 2.86 -0.28
CA GLY A 1086 22.07 4.03 -1.11
C GLY A 1086 21.13 5.04 -0.47
N THR A 1087 20.32 4.65 0.53
CA THR A 1087 19.29 5.49 1.16
C THR A 1087 19.80 6.34 2.34
N GLU A 1088 21.04 6.15 2.82
CA GLU A 1088 21.61 6.77 4.04
C GLU A 1088 22.26 8.18 3.89
N GLY A 1089 22.07 8.90 2.78
CA GLY A 1089 22.66 10.24 2.61
C GLY A 1089 24.18 10.26 2.34
N LYS A 1090 24.93 11.32 2.73
CA LYS A 1090 26.29 11.63 2.20
C LYS A 1090 27.48 10.75 2.67
N ARG A 1091 27.30 9.67 3.45
CA ARG A 1091 28.41 8.85 4.03
C ARG A 1091 28.31 7.33 3.76
N GLN A 1092 27.68 6.97 2.64
CA GLN A 1092 27.15 5.64 2.26
C GLN A 1092 28.08 4.43 2.48
N TYR A 1093 29.25 4.38 1.83
CA TYR A 1093 30.12 3.20 1.89
C TYR A 1093 31.31 3.32 2.86
N THR A 1094 31.45 4.46 3.55
CA THR A 1094 32.54 4.71 4.51
C THR A 1094 32.50 3.80 5.74
N ARG A 1095 31.34 3.22 6.03
CA ARG A 1095 31.10 2.32 7.17
C ARG A 1095 31.29 0.85 6.82
N LEU A 1096 31.33 0.51 5.54
CA LEU A 1096 31.46 -0.85 5.07
C LEU A 1096 32.94 -1.24 5.11
N SER A 1097 33.33 -2.05 6.10
CA SER A 1097 34.66 -2.65 6.12
C SER A 1097 34.75 -3.87 5.18
N PRO A 1098 35.96 -4.31 4.79
CA PRO A 1098 36.11 -5.53 4.00
C PRO A 1098 35.47 -6.76 4.66
N ASP A 1099 35.66 -6.94 5.97
CA ASP A 1099 35.07 -8.06 6.72
C ASP A 1099 33.54 -7.96 6.83
N MET A 1100 32.98 -6.76 6.97
CA MET A 1100 31.52 -6.55 6.90
C MET A 1100 30.97 -6.94 5.53
N PHE A 1101 31.68 -6.59 4.45
CA PHE A 1101 31.25 -6.97 3.10
C PHE A 1101 31.24 -8.48 2.90
N ARG A 1102 32.29 -9.16 3.38
CA ARG A 1102 32.42 -10.63 3.33
C ARG A 1102 31.30 -11.33 4.09
N ALA A 1103 31.02 -10.89 5.32
CA ALA A 1103 29.96 -11.46 6.14
C ALA A 1103 28.57 -11.19 5.54
N GLY A 1104 28.31 -9.96 5.11
CA GLY A 1104 26.98 -9.52 4.69
C GLY A 1104 26.60 -9.85 3.25
N PHE A 1105 27.53 -9.65 2.29
CA PHE A 1105 27.18 -9.43 0.89
C PHE A 1105 27.84 -10.41 -0.10
N MET A 1106 28.90 -11.15 0.25
CA MET A 1106 29.46 -12.13 -0.72
C MET A 1106 28.48 -13.26 -1.08
N LYS A 1107 27.66 -13.70 -0.10
CA LYS A 1107 26.61 -14.74 -0.23
C LYS A 1107 26.99 -16.03 -0.98
N THR A 1108 28.29 -16.31 -1.14
CA THR A 1108 28.84 -17.50 -1.82
C THR A 1108 28.36 -18.82 -1.20
N GLN A 1109 27.89 -18.79 0.05
CA GLN A 1109 27.31 -19.93 0.76
C GLN A 1109 25.98 -20.42 0.14
N LEU A 1110 25.28 -19.61 -0.64
CA LEU A 1110 24.03 -20.06 -1.29
C LEU A 1110 24.30 -20.90 -2.54
N GLY A 1111 25.45 -20.67 -3.20
CA GLY A 1111 25.70 -21.17 -4.57
C GLY A 1111 24.91 -20.43 -5.65
N THR A 1112 24.08 -19.47 -5.27
CA THR A 1112 23.36 -18.57 -6.18
C THR A 1112 24.25 -17.36 -6.52
N PRO A 1113 24.36 -16.97 -7.81
CA PRO A 1113 24.97 -15.72 -8.21
C PRO A 1113 24.43 -14.54 -7.42
N PHE A 1114 25.34 -13.77 -6.83
CA PHE A 1114 25.03 -12.54 -6.11
C PHE A 1114 25.58 -11.35 -6.89
N THR A 1115 24.78 -10.29 -6.98
CA THR A 1115 25.23 -8.98 -7.47
C THR A 1115 25.03 -7.89 -6.44
N PHE A 1116 25.98 -6.96 -6.37
CA PHE A 1116 25.85 -5.79 -5.53
C PHE A 1116 25.01 -4.72 -6.23
N TYR A 1117 23.90 -4.33 -5.60
CA TYR A 1117 22.91 -3.43 -6.18
C TYR A 1117 23.31 -1.96 -6.01
N ILE A 1118 23.59 -1.28 -7.12
CA ILE A 1118 24.09 0.10 -7.15
C ILE A 1118 22.99 1.13 -7.37
N PHE A 1119 21.95 1.10 -6.52
CA PHE A 1119 20.71 1.88 -6.69
C PHE A 1119 20.92 3.36 -7.05
N HIS A 1120 21.91 3.98 -6.44
CA HIS A 1120 22.22 5.40 -6.56
C HIS A 1120 22.87 5.82 -7.90
N GLN A 1121 23.43 4.88 -8.67
CA GLN A 1121 23.96 5.15 -10.01
C GLN A 1121 22.86 5.10 -11.08
N TYR A 1122 21.65 4.63 -10.76
CA TYR A 1122 20.53 4.54 -11.71
C TYR A 1122 19.73 5.84 -11.79
N SER A 1123 19.13 6.06 -12.96
CA SER A 1123 17.97 6.94 -13.08
C SER A 1123 16.70 6.11 -12.83
N TRP A 1124 16.18 6.14 -11.60
CA TRP A 1124 14.95 5.42 -11.28
C TRP A 1124 13.73 6.33 -11.46
N ARG A 1125 12.81 5.92 -12.35
CA ARG A 1125 11.60 6.67 -12.75
C ARG A 1125 11.88 8.10 -13.26
N GLY A 1126 13.04 8.31 -13.89
CA GLY A 1126 13.45 9.63 -14.40
C GLY A 1126 14.05 10.56 -13.34
N ASN A 1127 14.17 10.12 -12.08
CA ASN A 1127 14.93 10.82 -11.05
C ASN A 1127 16.33 10.21 -10.95
N SER A 1128 17.36 11.06 -11.10
CA SER A 1128 18.72 10.68 -10.71
C SER A 1128 18.83 10.78 -9.20
N TYR A 1129 19.16 9.67 -8.54
CA TYR A 1129 19.45 9.64 -7.11
C TYR A 1129 20.89 10.11 -6.90
N GLY A 1130 21.13 11.39 -7.24
CA GLY A 1130 22.47 11.97 -7.29
C GLY A 1130 23.28 11.66 -6.03
N THR A 1131 24.42 11.01 -6.21
CA THR A 1131 25.31 10.59 -5.14
C THR A 1131 26.73 11.12 -5.28
N PRO A 1132 27.45 11.29 -4.16
CA PRO A 1132 28.85 11.70 -4.11
C PRO A 1132 29.86 10.55 -4.29
N VAL A 1133 29.42 9.32 -4.59
CA VAL A 1133 30.27 8.11 -4.71
C VAL A 1133 30.52 7.80 -6.19
N SER A 1134 31.77 7.53 -6.56
CA SER A 1134 32.14 7.15 -7.93
C SER A 1134 31.81 5.68 -8.24
N LEU A 1135 31.68 5.33 -9.52
CA LEU A 1135 31.54 3.94 -9.95
C LEU A 1135 32.75 3.11 -9.49
N ASP A 1136 33.96 3.68 -9.58
CA ASP A 1136 35.21 3.03 -9.16
C ASP A 1136 35.21 2.66 -7.68
N GLU A 1137 34.67 3.52 -6.80
CA GLU A 1137 34.56 3.23 -5.37
C GLU A 1137 33.67 2.00 -5.12
N VAL A 1138 32.65 1.77 -5.95
CA VAL A 1138 31.80 0.58 -5.80
C VAL A 1138 32.41 -0.66 -6.44
N LEU A 1139 33.07 -0.50 -7.59
CA LEU A 1139 33.78 -1.59 -8.27
C LEU A 1139 34.95 -2.10 -7.42
N MET A 1140 35.70 -1.21 -6.77
CA MET A 1140 36.81 -1.62 -5.89
C MET A 1140 36.32 -2.39 -4.66
N ILE A 1141 35.14 -2.06 -4.12
CA ILE A 1141 34.53 -2.81 -3.00
C ILE A 1141 34.11 -4.21 -3.46
N SER A 1142 33.45 -4.31 -4.62
CA SER A 1142 32.79 -5.53 -5.07
C SER A 1142 33.75 -6.52 -5.74
N LEU A 1143 34.58 -6.07 -6.69
CA LEU A 1143 35.42 -6.94 -7.53
C LEU A 1143 36.50 -7.68 -6.73
N VAL A 1144 37.12 -7.02 -5.74
CA VAL A 1144 38.15 -7.63 -4.88
C VAL A 1144 37.58 -8.74 -3.99
N HIS A 1145 36.25 -8.81 -3.84
CA HIS A 1145 35.53 -9.79 -3.04
C HIS A 1145 34.80 -10.85 -3.87
N GLY A 1146 35.00 -10.92 -5.19
CA GLY A 1146 34.31 -11.96 -5.97
C GLY A 1146 32.87 -11.61 -6.35
N VAL A 1147 32.50 -10.33 -6.34
CA VAL A 1147 31.11 -9.88 -6.55
C VAL A 1147 31.05 -8.91 -7.74
N LEU A 1148 30.09 -9.13 -8.63
CA LEU A 1148 29.78 -8.22 -9.73
C LEU A 1148 28.63 -7.25 -9.36
N VAL A 1149 28.50 -6.16 -10.11
CA VAL A 1149 27.41 -5.19 -9.96
C VAL A 1149 26.34 -5.41 -11.04
N SER A 1150 25.08 -5.14 -10.72
CA SER A 1150 23.97 -5.12 -11.70
C SER A 1150 23.91 -3.78 -12.46
N ILE A 1151 23.43 -3.78 -13.70
CA ILE A 1151 23.26 -2.52 -14.49
C ILE A 1151 21.81 -2.06 -14.61
N GLY A 1152 21.62 -0.82 -15.08
CA GLY A 1152 20.31 -0.24 -15.37
C GLY A 1152 20.39 1.02 -16.23
N ASP A 1153 19.31 1.81 -16.29
CA ASP A 1153 19.21 2.98 -17.17
C ASP A 1153 20.00 4.20 -16.62
N GLY A 1154 21.10 4.62 -17.29
CA GLY A 1154 21.89 5.81 -16.94
C GLY A 1154 23.19 6.00 -17.75
N VAL A 1155 23.69 7.24 -17.89
CA VAL A 1155 24.91 7.57 -18.68
C VAL A 1155 26.19 7.03 -18.05
N GLY A 1156 26.28 6.99 -16.70
CA GLY A 1156 27.43 6.41 -15.98
C GLY A 1156 27.54 4.89 -16.09
N MET A 1157 26.56 4.23 -16.70
CA MET A 1157 26.50 2.76 -16.80
C MET A 1157 27.22 2.21 -18.03
N ARG A 1158 27.71 3.08 -18.93
CA ARG A 1158 28.44 2.68 -20.15
C ARG A 1158 29.80 2.05 -19.86
N GLU A 1159 30.33 2.25 -18.65
CA GLU A 1159 31.65 1.78 -18.23
C GLU A 1159 31.62 0.36 -17.63
N ILE A 1160 30.44 -0.18 -17.31
CA ILE A 1160 30.29 -1.52 -16.71
C ILE A 1160 30.44 -2.68 -17.72
N PRO A 1161 29.92 -2.60 -18.97
CA PRO A 1161 30.03 -3.71 -19.92
C PRO A 1161 31.46 -4.22 -20.17
N PRO A 1162 32.50 -3.38 -20.32
CA PRO A 1162 33.88 -3.86 -20.37
C PRO A 1162 34.34 -4.63 -19.13
N VAL A 1163 33.91 -4.20 -17.93
CA VAL A 1163 34.19 -4.91 -16.67
C VAL A 1163 33.48 -6.26 -16.64
N TRP A 1164 32.24 -6.33 -17.12
CA TRP A 1164 31.49 -7.56 -17.28
C TRP A 1164 32.14 -8.55 -18.25
N ASP A 1165 32.54 -8.07 -19.43
CA ASP A 1165 33.20 -8.85 -20.48
C ASP A 1165 34.54 -9.42 -19.95
N LEU A 1166 35.24 -8.68 -19.08
CA LEU A 1166 36.46 -9.12 -18.42
C LEU A 1166 36.22 -10.13 -17.30
N VAL A 1167 35.32 -9.85 -16.35
CA VAL A 1167 35.28 -10.55 -15.05
C VAL A 1167 34.33 -11.76 -15.05
N SER A 1168 33.24 -11.72 -15.82
CA SER A 1168 32.22 -12.78 -15.78
C SER A 1168 32.72 -14.19 -16.15
N PRO A 1169 33.66 -14.39 -17.11
CA PRO A 1169 34.20 -15.72 -17.39
C PRO A 1169 34.94 -16.31 -16.18
N PHE A 1170 35.69 -15.47 -15.46
CA PHE A 1170 36.41 -15.87 -14.26
C PHE A 1170 35.46 -16.19 -13.11
N LEU A 1171 34.39 -15.42 -12.91
CA LEU A 1171 33.40 -15.71 -11.85
C LEU A 1171 32.72 -17.07 -12.02
N ALA A 1172 32.47 -17.46 -13.27
CA ALA A 1172 31.79 -18.72 -13.58
C ALA A 1172 32.73 -19.95 -13.59
N GLN A 1173 34.00 -19.78 -13.95
CA GLN A 1173 34.90 -20.89 -14.24
C GLN A 1173 36.13 -20.97 -13.33
N ALA A 1174 36.60 -19.84 -12.81
CA ALA A 1174 37.85 -19.78 -12.04
C ALA A 1174 37.64 -20.05 -10.55
N ASP A 1175 38.71 -20.50 -9.90
CA ASP A 1175 38.81 -20.53 -8.46
C ASP A 1175 39.14 -19.13 -7.94
N PHE A 1176 38.23 -18.56 -7.14
CA PHE A 1176 38.43 -17.27 -6.50
C PHE A 1176 39.23 -17.42 -5.19
N LEU A 1177 40.39 -16.76 -5.15
CA LEU A 1177 41.36 -16.74 -4.07
C LEU A 1177 41.46 -15.32 -3.53
N GLY A 1178 40.63 -15.00 -2.53
CA GLY A 1178 40.60 -13.67 -1.90
C GLY A 1178 41.85 -13.36 -1.07
N TYR A 1179 42.18 -12.07 -0.90
CA TYR A 1179 43.33 -11.58 -0.13
C TYR A 1179 43.44 -12.12 1.31
N TRP A 1180 42.33 -12.63 1.86
CA TRP A 1180 42.24 -13.19 3.21
C TRP A 1180 42.56 -14.68 3.30
N ARG A 1181 42.93 -15.32 2.19
CA ARG A 1181 43.26 -16.75 2.10
C ARG A 1181 44.76 -16.96 2.00
N ASP A 1182 45.28 -17.92 2.75
CA ASP A 1182 46.70 -18.28 2.69
C ASP A 1182 47.10 -18.82 1.31
N GLU A 1183 46.14 -19.41 0.57
CA GLU A 1183 46.37 -19.89 -0.79
C GLU A 1183 46.39 -18.78 -1.84
N CYS A 1184 46.09 -17.52 -1.48
CA CYS A 1184 46.11 -16.41 -2.44
C CYS A 1184 47.53 -16.28 -3.05
N PRO A 1185 47.65 -16.29 -4.40
CA PRO A 1185 48.94 -16.20 -5.08
C PRO A 1185 49.47 -14.77 -5.15
N VAL A 1186 48.73 -13.79 -4.64
CA VAL A 1186 49.08 -12.36 -4.73
C VAL A 1186 48.96 -11.69 -3.37
N SER A 1187 49.82 -10.71 -3.13
CA SER A 1187 49.78 -9.88 -1.92
C SER A 1187 50.40 -8.52 -2.18
N THR A 1188 49.93 -7.50 -1.48
CA THR A 1188 50.51 -6.14 -1.48
C THR A 1188 51.34 -5.84 -0.24
N GLY A 1189 51.23 -6.68 0.80
CA GLY A 1189 51.75 -6.39 2.14
C GLY A 1189 51.09 -5.20 2.84
N SER A 1190 49.99 -4.64 2.31
CA SER A 1190 49.31 -3.46 2.83
C SER A 1190 47.91 -3.79 3.34
N GLU A 1191 47.51 -3.17 4.46
CA GLU A 1191 46.13 -3.24 4.97
C GLU A 1191 45.18 -2.32 4.20
N GLU A 1192 45.70 -1.34 3.46
CA GLU A 1192 44.92 -0.37 2.66
C GLU A 1192 44.78 -0.79 1.19
N LEU A 1193 45.76 -1.53 0.64
CA LEU A 1193 45.72 -2.05 -0.75
C LEU A 1193 45.45 -3.54 -0.73
N LEU A 1194 44.25 -3.99 -1.10
CA LEU A 1194 43.88 -5.41 -1.04
C LEU A 1194 43.97 -6.04 -2.43
N ALA A 1195 44.49 -7.28 -2.54
CA ALA A 1195 44.66 -7.97 -3.81
C ALA A 1195 44.11 -9.41 -3.77
N SER A 1196 43.21 -9.72 -4.70
CA SER A 1196 42.58 -11.05 -4.86
C SER A 1196 42.83 -11.58 -6.26
N ALA A 1197 42.83 -12.91 -6.43
CA ALA A 1197 43.06 -13.56 -7.71
C ALA A 1197 41.93 -14.52 -8.09
N TYR A 1198 41.68 -14.64 -9.38
CA TYR A 1198 40.89 -15.70 -10.00
C TYR A 1198 41.84 -16.55 -10.83
N LEU A 1199 41.91 -17.85 -10.55
CA LEU A 1199 42.76 -18.79 -11.27
C LEU A 1199 41.91 -19.74 -12.12
N MET A 1200 42.13 -19.75 -13.43
CA MET A 1200 41.44 -20.68 -14.33
C MET A 1200 41.87 -22.12 -14.04
N PRO A 1201 40.97 -23.12 -14.17
CA PRO A 1201 41.28 -24.52 -13.89
C PRO A 1201 42.46 -25.08 -14.70
N GLU A 1202 42.68 -24.57 -15.91
CA GLU A 1202 43.79 -24.94 -16.80
C GLU A 1202 45.16 -24.48 -16.25
N GLY A 1203 45.17 -23.50 -15.34
CA GLY A 1203 46.39 -22.99 -14.70
C GLY A 1203 47.25 -22.08 -15.57
N ASP A 1204 46.79 -21.70 -16.75
CA ASP A 1204 47.51 -20.84 -17.72
C ASP A 1204 47.01 -19.39 -17.74
N THR A 1205 45.88 -19.09 -17.10
CA THR A 1205 45.28 -17.76 -17.11
C THR A 1205 44.79 -17.36 -15.72
N ALA A 1206 45.09 -16.13 -15.31
CA ALA A 1206 44.63 -15.56 -14.04
C ALA A 1206 44.18 -14.10 -14.19
N LEU A 1207 43.17 -13.71 -13.42
CA LEU A 1207 42.75 -12.31 -13.25
C LEU A 1207 43.08 -11.88 -11.82
N ILE A 1208 43.77 -10.75 -11.67
CA ILE A 1208 44.12 -10.16 -10.38
C ILE A 1208 43.37 -8.83 -10.26
N ILE A 1209 42.68 -8.65 -9.14
CA ILE A 1209 42.03 -7.39 -8.78
C ILE A 1209 42.78 -6.80 -7.59
N VAL A 1210 43.22 -5.54 -7.72
CA VAL A 1210 43.83 -4.76 -6.65
C VAL A 1210 42.94 -3.56 -6.35
N SER A 1211 42.66 -3.29 -5.08
CA SER A 1211 41.74 -2.22 -4.66
C SER A 1211 42.33 -1.37 -3.54
N ASN A 1212 42.17 -0.05 -3.64
CA ASN A 1212 42.60 0.91 -2.61
C ASN A 1212 41.44 1.28 -1.70
N TRP A 1213 41.47 0.76 -0.47
CA TRP A 1213 40.45 0.99 0.55
C TRP A 1213 40.59 2.33 1.27
N ALA A 1214 41.73 3.00 1.12
CA ALA A 1214 41.97 4.30 1.75
C ALA A 1214 41.29 5.45 1.00
N TYR A 1215 40.95 6.50 1.76
CA TYR A 1215 40.43 7.78 1.24
C TYR A 1215 41.54 8.75 0.78
N LYS A 1216 42.71 8.21 0.44
CA LYS A 1216 43.88 8.91 -0.08
C LYS A 1216 44.51 8.04 -1.20
N PRO A 1217 45.22 8.63 -2.16
CA PRO A 1217 46.02 7.85 -3.12
C PRO A 1217 46.96 6.89 -2.39
N GLY A 1218 47.16 5.71 -2.96
CA GLY A 1218 48.00 4.66 -2.39
C GLY A 1218 49.12 4.28 -3.36
N GLU A 1219 50.34 4.18 -2.83
CA GLU A 1219 51.50 3.62 -3.52
C GLU A 1219 51.93 2.33 -2.80
N GLY A 1220 52.34 1.32 -3.56
CA GLY A 1220 52.78 0.04 -2.99
C GLY A 1220 53.24 -0.94 -4.07
N THR A 1221 53.44 -2.21 -3.69
CA THR A 1221 53.98 -3.23 -4.60
C THR A 1221 53.07 -4.45 -4.60
N LEU A 1222 52.59 -4.87 -5.77
CA LEU A 1222 51.93 -6.16 -5.97
C LEU A 1222 52.98 -7.26 -6.10
N THR A 1223 53.00 -8.21 -5.18
CA THR A 1223 53.87 -9.40 -5.20
C THR A 1223 53.12 -10.59 -5.78
N LEU A 1224 53.75 -11.30 -6.72
CA LEU A 1224 53.22 -12.47 -7.40
C LEU A 1224 53.98 -13.74 -6.98
N ASP A 1225 53.29 -14.71 -6.39
CA ASP A 1225 53.80 -16.05 -6.15
C ASP A 1225 53.54 -16.93 -7.38
N TRP A 1226 54.51 -16.92 -8.30
CA TRP A 1226 54.48 -17.69 -9.53
C TRP A 1226 54.26 -19.20 -9.33
N LYS A 1227 54.72 -19.75 -8.20
CA LYS A 1227 54.50 -21.16 -7.87
C LYS A 1227 53.04 -21.43 -7.55
N LYS A 1228 52.39 -20.56 -6.76
CA LYS A 1228 50.95 -20.67 -6.47
C LYS A 1228 50.09 -20.37 -7.70
N LEU A 1229 50.55 -19.51 -8.61
CA LEU A 1229 49.89 -19.28 -9.90
C LEU A 1229 49.97 -20.48 -10.85
N GLY A 1230 50.96 -21.37 -10.66
CA GLY A 1230 51.22 -22.45 -11.61
C GLY A 1230 51.87 -21.99 -12.92
N MET A 1231 52.41 -20.76 -12.96
CA MET A 1231 52.97 -20.13 -14.16
C MET A 1231 54.44 -19.76 -13.94
N THR A 1232 55.17 -19.43 -15.01
CA THR A 1232 56.55 -18.92 -14.89
C THR A 1232 56.69 -17.54 -15.52
N PRO A 1233 57.47 -16.62 -14.92
CA PRO A 1233 57.62 -15.26 -15.46
C PRO A 1233 58.18 -15.27 -16.90
N ALA A 1234 59.05 -16.24 -17.23
CA ALA A 1234 59.72 -16.31 -18.53
C ALA A 1234 58.76 -16.58 -19.71
N THR A 1235 57.62 -17.23 -19.46
CA THR A 1235 56.62 -17.56 -20.49
C THR A 1235 55.30 -16.84 -20.30
N SER A 1236 55.21 -15.92 -19.34
CA SER A 1236 53.96 -15.22 -19.02
C SER A 1236 53.95 -13.78 -19.53
N SER A 1237 52.76 -13.26 -19.80
CA SER A 1237 52.51 -11.84 -20.04
C SER A 1237 51.49 -11.30 -19.05
N ILE A 1238 51.69 -10.04 -18.62
CA ILE A 1238 50.79 -9.33 -17.72
C ILE A 1238 50.25 -8.10 -18.44
N VAL A 1239 48.93 -7.95 -18.49
CA VAL A 1239 48.25 -6.82 -19.15
C VAL A 1239 47.16 -6.24 -18.25
N GLU A 1240 46.93 -4.93 -18.37
CA GLU A 1240 45.81 -4.24 -17.72
C GLU A 1240 44.74 -3.89 -18.75
N PRO A 1241 43.71 -4.75 -18.92
CA PRO A 1241 42.75 -4.62 -20.01
C PRO A 1241 41.83 -3.40 -19.89
N LEU A 1242 41.62 -2.87 -18.68
CA LEU A 1242 40.80 -1.68 -18.44
C LEU A 1242 41.58 -0.36 -18.59
N GLU A 1243 42.91 -0.42 -18.80
CA GLU A 1243 43.82 0.72 -18.92
C GLU A 1243 44.53 0.68 -20.30
N ASP A 1244 43.75 0.77 -21.38
CA ASP A 1244 44.25 0.73 -22.78
C ASP A 1244 45.14 -0.49 -23.12
N ASN A 1245 44.91 -1.63 -22.45
CA ASN A 1245 45.74 -2.84 -22.57
C ASN A 1245 47.22 -2.59 -22.25
N ARG A 1246 47.52 -1.73 -21.26
CA ARG A 1246 48.89 -1.48 -20.80
C ARG A 1246 49.58 -2.78 -20.42
N SER A 1247 50.76 -3.02 -20.99
CA SER A 1247 51.55 -4.24 -20.74
C SER A 1247 52.58 -4.01 -19.64
N HIS A 1248 52.79 -5.02 -18.81
CA HIS A 1248 53.71 -5.00 -17.68
C HIS A 1248 54.77 -6.10 -17.81
N PRO A 1249 55.99 -5.89 -17.31
CA PRO A 1249 57.00 -6.94 -17.28
C PRO A 1249 56.51 -8.09 -16.37
N ALA A 1250 56.65 -9.33 -16.85
CA ALA A 1250 56.40 -10.51 -16.02
C ALA A 1250 57.54 -10.65 -14.99
N ALA A 1251 57.37 -9.97 -13.86
CA ALA A 1251 58.30 -9.93 -12.74
C ALA A 1251 57.65 -10.50 -11.47
N ALA A 1252 58.45 -10.76 -10.43
CA ALA A 1252 57.92 -11.16 -9.12
C ALA A 1252 57.14 -10.04 -8.42
N THR A 1253 57.38 -8.79 -8.81
CA THR A 1253 56.78 -7.61 -8.21
C THR A 1253 56.39 -6.59 -9.27
N LEU A 1254 55.27 -5.90 -9.05
CA LEU A 1254 54.79 -4.78 -9.87
C LEU A 1254 54.55 -3.56 -8.97
N GLU A 1255 55.08 -2.41 -9.38
CA GLU A 1255 54.78 -1.14 -8.69
C GLU A 1255 53.33 -0.73 -8.94
N LEU A 1256 52.64 -0.35 -7.87
CA LEU A 1256 51.26 0.09 -7.86
C LEU A 1256 51.18 1.56 -7.49
N SER A 1257 50.42 2.31 -8.29
CA SER A 1257 49.90 3.62 -7.93
C SER A 1257 48.41 3.61 -8.27
N LEU A 1258 47.56 3.85 -7.26
CA LEU A 1258 46.11 3.87 -7.39
C LEU A 1258 45.55 5.16 -6.75
N PRO A 1259 44.57 5.82 -7.38
CA PRO A 1259 43.79 6.87 -6.73
C PRO A 1259 43.09 6.38 -5.47
N ALA A 1260 42.60 7.33 -4.66
CA ALA A 1260 41.78 7.00 -3.50
C ALA A 1260 40.51 6.28 -3.94
N ARG A 1261 40.14 5.19 -3.24
CA ARG A 1261 38.88 4.46 -3.49
C ARG A 1261 38.73 3.96 -4.93
N ASP A 1262 39.80 3.41 -5.47
CA ASP A 1262 39.89 2.95 -6.86
C ASP A 1262 40.40 1.51 -6.96
N PHE A 1263 40.34 0.90 -8.14
CA PHE A 1263 40.83 -0.45 -8.41
C PHE A 1263 41.66 -0.54 -9.70
N ARG A 1264 42.42 -1.62 -9.81
CA ARG A 1264 43.10 -2.03 -11.05
C ARG A 1264 42.90 -3.53 -11.26
N ALA A 1265 42.83 -3.92 -12.53
CA ALA A 1265 42.67 -5.31 -12.94
C ALA A 1265 43.81 -5.73 -13.86
N PHE A 1266 44.45 -6.86 -13.56
CA PHE A 1266 45.55 -7.42 -14.32
C PHE A 1266 45.19 -8.81 -14.80
N VAL A 1267 45.42 -9.11 -16.08
CA VAL A 1267 45.31 -10.46 -16.63
C VAL A 1267 46.71 -11.01 -16.85
N ILE A 1268 46.99 -12.17 -16.28
CA ILE A 1268 48.21 -12.94 -16.51
C ILE A 1268 47.87 -14.12 -17.41
N THR A 1269 48.62 -14.28 -18.49
CA THR A 1269 48.54 -15.46 -19.37
C THR A 1269 49.91 -16.10 -19.48
N GLY A 1270 50.04 -17.35 -19.03
CA GLY A 1270 51.17 -18.23 -19.28
C GLY A 1270 51.07 -18.87 -20.66
N ARG A 1271 52.20 -19.00 -21.35
CA ARG A 1271 52.35 -19.81 -22.57
C ARG A 1271 52.98 -21.16 -22.27
#